data_AF-A0A2D9EA38-F1
#
_entry.id   AF-A0A2D9EA38-F1
#
_cell.length_a   1.000
_cell.length_b   1.000
_cell.length_c   1.000
_cell.angle_alpha   90.00
_cell.angle_beta   90.00
_cell.angle_gamma   90.00
#
_symmetry.space_group_name_H-M   'P 1'
#
loop_
_entity.id
_entity.type
_entity.pdbx_description
1 polymer ?
#
loop_
_entity_poly.entity_id
_entity_poly.type
_entity_poly.pdbx_seq_one_letter_code
_entity_poly.pdbx_strand_id
1 'polypeptide(L)'
;MRSDLKNKRIYTLNRLFAICALLFSVFYASNAQLVAQVTLSGEAEVLELNWESSNQDLSSIEIAEFKINSRWTGVEILESEYVWIEYFGEIPETFQTEFVINKPEWRVVRGANSNEFYAQHKMPAFKVENGQLYKLESWSGIVASSPSLPSRIERDWPEHSELSEGSWIKFATTNEGLHRIEGGDFIANGVDPDTINFSTIAVYGGGGRALPFANSEDRPLDLPLLPIKVDGNTLFFYATGVDSWSYDDGDEKWEHEKHPWSDTAFYYVRLNAPEFIEGSRITEADEIDLPVTETIEKHVARMFHEVENVNLAHSGREFYNEHFTYLGSQFFSFYFNVPNLTGDTGIVESRIAGRTLGTTSTFNMDCVGETYTTDDIALSENSLLIAAKRNLSIEAPMSGDGVSVEMTFEPGNTEAEGWIDFVRLQVPQELKFYGGQFHINGTTEINEGEACEYLLSEADDVDGVWDITDPLSPEICSVEGIGSDELSWEALRDTTRRFVAFRFSAAHGVEARGNVQNVDLHSLKDIDLVIMTSPLLDSAAHRLATLHSNEGMRVAVVNQREVWDCFSSGSPDPTALKMLMLMLRDKAESPEDEPKHLLLMGDGSYLNRNLPADGMDLLTYQSLNSESTVSSYVTDDYFGLLEDDFSDAPGDKLAIGVGRIPAPSLSDALAVVSKIENYLGAPIDSTGVGSCVGDDESSTFGEWRNKILFVTDDQDGNNNDGWRHMSDSEVHSDHVAENYNEYDIIKIYPDAYVQEATPGGERYDEAEAEIQRKVEEGALIVDYIGHGGARGWAHERILNTTTIREWTNKNRLPVFMTATCELSRYDDPEVESAGEMLVFNPNGGAVGSLTTTRTVFSGGNQELNTAFFQTVLDEDEGTGLMRCLGDICKDTKNSPEVTSTVNMRNFSLLGDPAMMLAYPSHKVFFTEVPDTIKSLDLVTISGFVGDENGEVLEDFNGFIYPKVFDKRSYLNTLDNDEVAGSFSYSMFRNVIHKGLSSVENGEFTFQFVVPRDIDYSYGNGRISCYALSGEIDAHGASEDFIIGGTSDSVVPDDEGPDVDLYMNDELFERGGITSDDPWLYARVFDESGINTVGNGIGHDLKAVLDGEYDSPFILNSYFSADLDTYKSGTVRFPFKDLEEGEHQLILKVWDVQNNSATDTTEFIVVNSLEVALNEVIAYPNPAYDEATFRFSHNQECNAIEARIDIYDSEGRFVSTYETDLHAHGSRTDLYTWDLTNSAGATVKDGLYVFKIELKALNGTTTQYGSRLVVVRP
;
A
#
# COMPACT_ATOMS: atom_id res chain seq x y z
N MET A 1 3.44 -12.60 58.78
CA MET A 1 4.04 -12.96 60.09
C MET A 1 5.13 -11.92 60.39
N ARG A 2 5.17 -11.37 61.61
CA ARG A 2 5.95 -10.18 62.04
C ARG A 2 7.46 -10.21 61.77
N SER A 3 8.02 -9.11 61.25
CA SER A 3 9.18 -8.36 61.79
C SER A 3 9.40 -7.08 60.97
N ASP A 4 8.81 -5.94 61.35
CA ASP A 4 9.37 -4.89 62.22
C ASP A 4 10.58 -4.11 61.65
N LEU A 5 10.31 -2.84 61.33
CA LEU A 5 11.04 -1.66 61.79
C LEU A 5 12.53 -1.57 61.41
N LYS A 6 12.85 -1.20 60.15
CA LYS A 6 14.19 -0.67 59.84
C LYS A 6 14.35 0.37 58.72
N ASN A 7 13.33 0.72 57.93
CA ASN A 7 13.52 1.65 56.80
C ASN A 7 13.04 3.10 57.01
N LYS A 8 12.31 3.41 58.09
CA LYS A 8 11.87 4.79 58.39
C LYS A 8 12.99 5.75 58.85
N ARG A 9 14.26 5.32 58.89
CA ARG A 9 15.41 6.14 59.33
C ARG A 9 16.39 6.56 58.24
N ILE A 10 16.17 6.15 56.98
CA ILE A 10 17.01 6.55 55.84
C ILE A 10 16.40 7.78 55.10
N TYR A 11 15.12 8.07 55.32
CA TYR A 11 14.40 9.15 54.62
C TYR A 11 14.67 10.59 55.08
N THR A 12 15.54 10.81 56.09
CA THR A 12 15.79 12.18 56.61
C THR A 12 17.22 12.67 56.42
N LEU A 13 18.09 11.92 55.73
CA LEU A 13 19.51 12.25 55.60
C LEU A 13 20.00 12.55 54.17
N ASN A 14 19.18 12.34 53.13
CA ASN A 14 19.56 12.63 51.74
C ASN A 14 19.03 13.97 51.19
N ARG A 15 18.26 14.75 51.95
CA ARG A 15 17.79 16.10 51.56
C ARG A 15 18.87 17.20 51.60
N LEU A 16 20.16 16.85 51.60
CA LEU A 16 21.26 17.83 51.74
C LEU A 16 22.39 17.71 50.72
N PHE A 17 22.25 16.90 49.66
CA PHE A 17 23.22 16.86 48.56
C PHE A 17 22.50 16.69 47.21
N ALA A 18 21.86 17.77 46.75
CA ALA A 18 21.51 17.98 45.36
C ALA A 18 21.50 19.49 45.09
N ILE A 19 22.69 20.08 45.01
CA ILE A 19 22.92 21.39 44.40
C ILE A 19 23.91 21.11 43.26
N CYS A 20 23.55 21.58 42.06
CA CYS A 20 24.26 21.54 40.77
C CYS A 20 23.80 20.46 39.77
N ALA A 21 22.79 20.79 38.96
CA ALA A 21 22.88 20.81 37.49
C ALA A 21 21.61 21.48 36.94
N LEU A 22 21.79 22.50 36.10
CA LEU A 22 20.75 23.29 35.45
C LEU A 22 21.11 23.32 33.96
N LEU A 23 20.07 23.28 33.11
CA LEU A 23 20.01 23.38 31.64
C LEU A 23 19.89 22.03 30.91
N PHE A 24 18.68 21.69 30.47
CA PHE A 24 18.20 21.86 29.09
C PHE A 24 16.78 21.29 28.94
N SER A 25 15.80 22.15 28.65
CA SER A 25 14.58 21.79 27.91
C SER A 25 13.87 23.09 27.47
N VAL A 26 13.62 23.21 26.17
CA VAL A 26 12.71 24.21 25.57
C VAL A 26 11.80 23.44 24.62
N PHE A 27 10.54 23.88 24.57
CA PHE A 27 9.37 23.41 23.81
C PHE A 27 8.43 22.46 24.55
N TYR A 28 7.68 23.03 25.49
CA TYR A 28 6.21 23.13 25.58
C TYR A 28 5.92 24.22 26.63
N ALA A 29 4.89 25.05 26.47
CA ALA A 29 4.59 26.12 27.42
C ALA A 29 3.91 25.58 28.68
N SER A 30 4.63 24.74 29.43
CA SER A 30 4.42 24.50 30.85
C SER A 30 5.75 24.05 31.49
N ASN A 31 6.27 24.84 32.45
CA ASN A 31 7.57 24.58 33.06
C ASN A 31 7.40 23.67 34.29
N ALA A 32 7.07 22.41 34.06
CA ALA A 32 7.22 21.38 35.09
C ALA A 32 8.70 21.18 35.40
N GLN A 33 9.13 21.38 36.65
CA GLN A 33 10.52 21.13 37.05
C GLN A 33 10.59 19.83 37.85
N LEU A 34 11.37 18.86 37.35
CA LEU A 34 11.70 17.65 38.11
C LEU A 34 12.57 18.03 39.32
N VAL A 35 12.03 17.82 40.52
CA VAL A 35 12.67 18.22 41.78
C VAL A 35 13.54 17.08 42.32
N ALA A 36 13.06 15.84 42.19
CA ALA A 36 13.80 14.64 42.57
C ALA A 36 13.29 13.38 41.83
N GLN A 37 14.23 12.51 41.45
CA GLN A 37 13.97 11.16 40.96
C GLN A 37 14.89 10.18 41.70
N VAL A 38 14.35 9.12 42.29
CA VAL A 38 15.12 8.09 43.02
C VAL A 38 14.68 6.69 42.61
N THR A 39 15.60 5.92 42.03
CA THR A 39 15.36 4.51 41.67
C THR A 39 15.30 3.63 42.92
N LEU A 40 14.17 2.93 43.12
CA LEU A 40 13.93 1.98 44.20
C LEU A 40 13.90 0.57 43.59
N SER A 41 15.07 -0.04 43.37
CA SER A 41 15.24 -1.30 42.63
C SER A 41 14.84 -1.18 41.15
N GLY A 42 15.41 -2.01 40.26
CA GLY A 42 15.40 -1.79 38.79
C GLY A 42 14.04 -1.76 38.09
N GLU A 43 12.93 -1.78 38.84
CA GLU A 43 11.55 -1.84 38.34
C GLU A 43 10.63 -0.76 38.97
N ALA A 44 11.14 0.10 39.87
CA ALA A 44 10.34 1.18 40.49
C ALA A 44 11.13 2.48 40.71
N GLU A 45 10.46 3.62 40.59
CA GLU A 45 11.01 4.97 40.72
C GLU A 45 10.13 5.88 41.59
N VAL A 46 10.76 6.70 42.43
CA VAL A 46 10.08 7.76 43.20
C VAL A 46 10.27 9.08 42.49
N LEU A 47 9.18 9.79 42.27
CA LEU A 47 9.12 11.04 41.51
C LEU A 47 8.52 12.15 42.37
N GLU A 48 9.16 13.32 42.37
CA GLU A 48 8.65 14.56 42.98
C GLU A 48 8.77 15.70 41.96
N LEU A 49 7.64 16.32 41.62
CA LEU A 49 7.51 17.40 40.66
C LEU A 49 6.93 18.64 41.32
N ASN A 50 7.47 19.81 40.99
CA ASN A 50 6.88 21.10 41.31
C ASN A 50 6.68 21.90 40.02
N TRP A 51 5.59 22.65 39.94
CA TRP A 51 5.31 23.53 38.81
C TRP A 51 5.57 25.00 39.18
N GLU A 52 6.41 25.68 38.40
CA GLU A 52 6.51 27.14 38.41
C GLU A 52 5.85 27.70 37.15
N SER A 53 4.63 28.26 37.25
CA SER A 53 3.99 28.91 36.10
C SER A 53 4.35 30.40 36.04
N SER A 54 4.74 30.88 34.86
CA SER A 54 4.61 32.29 34.49
C SER A 54 3.17 32.58 34.05
N ASN A 55 2.57 33.68 34.51
CA ASN A 55 1.18 34.09 34.25
C ASN A 55 0.84 34.44 32.77
N GLN A 56 1.62 34.04 31.78
CA GLN A 56 1.45 34.49 30.38
C GLN A 56 1.01 33.42 29.38
N ASP A 57 1.06 32.13 29.72
CA ASP A 57 0.54 31.03 28.89
C ASP A 57 -0.09 30.00 29.83
N LEU A 58 -1.42 29.89 29.85
CA LEU A 58 -2.15 28.94 30.71
C LEU A 58 -2.66 27.79 29.82
N SER A 59 -2.12 26.58 29.99
CA SER A 59 -2.70 25.35 29.43
C SER A 59 -3.63 24.69 30.45
N SER A 60 -4.68 23.99 29.99
CA SER A 60 -5.58 23.18 30.84
C SER A 60 -4.96 21.87 31.30
N ILE A 61 -3.89 21.43 30.62
CA ILE A 61 -3.21 20.15 30.83
C ILE A 61 -1.72 20.40 31.06
N GLU A 62 -1.15 19.63 31.98
CA GLU A 62 0.28 19.52 32.25
C GLU A 62 0.77 18.14 31.80
N ILE A 63 1.88 18.10 31.06
CA ILE A 63 2.55 16.85 30.68
C ILE A 63 3.90 16.81 31.37
N ALA A 64 4.19 15.71 32.04
CA ALA A 64 5.50 15.43 32.63
C ALA A 64 6.09 14.15 32.04
N GLU A 65 7.39 14.16 31.75
CA GLU A 65 8.12 12.99 31.24
C GLU A 65 9.24 12.61 32.20
N PHE A 66 9.36 11.32 32.47
CA PHE A 66 10.33 10.75 33.39
C PHE A 66 11.13 9.70 32.68
N LYS A 67 12.43 9.91 32.51
CA LYS A 67 13.31 8.90 31.93
C LYS A 67 13.29 7.65 32.80
N ILE A 68 12.97 6.51 32.21
CA ILE A 68 12.97 5.20 32.87
C ILE A 68 14.20 4.39 32.45
N ASN A 69 14.69 3.53 33.35
CA ASN A 69 15.96 2.82 33.19
C ASN A 69 15.89 1.57 32.28
N SER A 70 14.70 1.20 31.81
CA SER A 70 14.43 0.07 30.91
C SER A 70 13.11 0.28 30.17
N ARG A 71 12.83 -0.50 29.12
CA ARG A 71 11.52 -0.51 28.46
C ARG A 71 10.48 -1.10 29.42
N TRP A 72 9.66 -0.25 30.04
CA TRP A 72 8.50 -0.71 30.80
C TRP A 72 7.39 -1.11 29.82
N THR A 73 6.64 -2.15 30.16
CA THR A 73 5.46 -2.61 29.39
C THR A 73 4.20 -1.81 29.72
N GLY A 74 4.23 -1.04 30.80
CA GLY A 74 3.18 -0.13 31.26
C GLY A 74 3.63 0.56 32.55
N VAL A 75 2.87 1.55 33.02
CA VAL A 75 3.19 2.27 34.27
C VAL A 75 2.16 1.92 35.34
N GLU A 76 2.61 1.37 36.46
CA GLU A 76 1.80 1.16 37.66
C GLU A 76 2.08 2.29 38.67
N ILE A 77 1.03 2.95 39.17
CA ILE A 77 1.17 3.95 40.24
C ILE A 77 0.98 3.24 41.59
N LEU A 78 2.06 3.09 42.36
CA LEU A 78 2.02 2.48 43.68
C LEU A 78 1.54 3.46 44.76
N GLU A 79 1.82 4.75 44.59
CA GLU A 79 1.39 5.82 45.49
C GLU A 79 1.40 7.15 44.70
N SER A 80 0.43 8.04 44.93
CA SER A 80 0.42 9.38 44.35
C SER A 80 -0.26 10.40 45.24
N GLU A 81 0.25 11.63 45.25
CA GLU A 81 -0.30 12.77 45.97
C GLU A 81 -0.25 14.01 45.06
N TYR A 82 -1.40 14.67 44.89
CA TYR A 82 -1.54 15.95 44.17
C TYR A 82 -1.73 17.08 45.17
N VAL A 83 -0.94 18.15 45.06
CA VAL A 83 -1.06 19.36 45.87
C VAL A 83 -1.66 20.47 45.02
N TRP A 84 -2.79 21.00 45.48
CA TRP A 84 -3.56 22.03 44.79
C TRP A 84 -3.59 23.31 45.62
N ILE A 85 -3.44 24.46 44.97
CA ILE A 85 -3.49 25.79 45.60
C ILE A 85 -4.60 26.64 44.99
N GLU A 86 -5.21 27.51 45.78
CA GLU A 86 -6.25 28.43 45.27
C GLU A 86 -5.67 29.37 44.20
N TYR A 87 -6.35 29.46 43.06
CA TYR A 87 -5.99 30.37 41.97
C TYR A 87 -6.87 31.63 42.01
N PHE A 88 -6.24 32.80 41.88
CA PHE A 88 -6.89 34.11 42.03
C PHE A 88 -6.82 35.01 40.77
N GLY A 89 -6.50 34.44 39.60
CA GLY A 89 -6.44 35.16 38.31
C GLY A 89 -7.75 35.12 37.50
N GLU A 90 -7.83 35.91 36.43
CA GLU A 90 -8.94 35.83 35.45
C GLU A 90 -8.84 34.53 34.63
N ILE A 91 -9.99 33.88 34.41
CA ILE A 91 -10.12 32.67 33.59
C ILE A 91 -10.18 33.11 32.13
N PRO A 92 -9.26 32.68 31.24
CA PRO A 92 -9.39 32.97 29.80
C PRO A 92 -10.66 32.34 29.22
N GLU A 93 -11.35 33.02 28.28
CA GLU A 93 -12.60 32.53 27.66
C GLU A 93 -12.46 31.13 27.03
N THR A 94 -11.24 30.75 26.63
CA THR A 94 -10.90 29.41 26.11
C THR A 94 -10.96 28.26 27.14
N PHE A 95 -11.23 28.55 28.42
CA PHE A 95 -11.41 27.53 29.47
C PHE A 95 -12.90 27.21 29.75
N GLN A 96 -13.84 27.78 28.98
CA GLN A 96 -15.28 27.47 29.08
C GLN A 96 -15.72 26.32 28.17
N THR A 97 -14.87 25.84 27.27
CA THR A 97 -15.03 24.57 26.55
C THR A 97 -14.29 23.47 27.29
N GLU A 98 -14.99 22.38 27.63
CA GLU A 98 -14.56 21.39 28.61
C GLU A 98 -13.28 20.64 28.22
N PHE A 99 -12.24 20.77 29.05
CA PHE A 99 -11.24 19.71 29.22
C PHE A 99 -11.53 19.00 30.52
N VAL A 100 -12.40 18.00 30.49
CA VAL A 100 -12.56 17.04 31.59
C VAL A 100 -11.63 15.86 31.34
N ILE A 101 -10.35 15.99 31.69
CA ILE A 101 -9.55 14.80 31.99
C ILE A 101 -10.00 14.31 33.36
N ASN A 102 -11.00 13.44 33.39
CA ASN A 102 -11.52 12.84 34.62
C ASN A 102 -10.48 11.98 35.35
N LYS A 103 -9.39 11.55 34.66
CA LYS A 103 -8.32 10.74 35.26
C LYS A 103 -6.93 11.05 34.70
N PRO A 104 -5.91 11.22 35.55
CA PRO A 104 -4.53 11.33 35.11
C PRO A 104 -4.08 10.09 34.31
N GLU A 105 -3.47 10.28 33.14
CA GLU A 105 -3.03 9.19 32.25
C GLU A 105 -1.52 8.97 32.34
N TRP A 106 -1.10 7.71 32.29
CA TRP A 106 0.30 7.32 32.19
C TRP A 106 0.53 6.45 30.97
N ARG A 107 1.61 6.72 30.25
CA ARG A 107 2.07 5.87 29.14
C ARG A 107 3.58 5.79 29.11
N VAL A 108 4.11 4.77 28.46
CA VAL A 108 5.54 4.67 28.16
C VAL A 108 5.77 5.23 26.76
N VAL A 109 6.55 6.29 26.65
CA VAL A 109 6.92 6.93 25.38
C VAL A 109 8.42 6.78 25.14
N ARG A 110 8.83 6.80 23.88
CA ARG A 110 10.25 6.91 23.52
C ARG A 110 10.56 8.38 23.30
N GLY A 111 11.65 8.87 23.88
CA GLY A 111 12.05 10.26 23.70
C GLY A 111 12.39 10.54 22.25
N ALA A 112 11.83 11.61 21.70
CA ALA A 112 11.90 11.95 20.27
C ALA A 112 13.32 12.10 19.71
N ASN A 113 14.36 12.21 20.56
CA ASN A 113 15.75 12.46 20.14
C ASN A 113 16.83 11.68 20.93
N SER A 114 16.46 10.77 21.84
CA SER A 114 17.41 10.19 22.81
C SER A 114 17.54 8.68 22.79
N ASN A 115 16.70 7.95 22.03
CA ASN A 115 16.56 6.49 22.16
C ASN A 115 16.26 5.99 23.58
N GLU A 116 15.94 6.90 24.51
CA GLU A 116 15.64 6.59 25.90
C GLU A 116 14.13 6.45 26.07
N PHE A 117 13.72 5.58 26.99
CA PHE A 117 12.31 5.41 27.35
C PHE A 117 11.94 6.38 28.46
N TYR A 118 10.72 6.90 28.39
CA TYR A 118 10.15 7.79 29.39
C TYR A 118 8.78 7.26 29.81
N ALA A 119 8.48 7.32 31.10
CA ALA A 119 7.09 7.32 31.56
C ALA A 119 6.57 8.75 31.36
N GLN A 120 5.51 8.94 30.58
CA GLN A 120 4.85 10.22 30.40
C GLN A 120 3.56 10.24 31.22
N HIS A 121 3.35 11.32 31.97
CA HIS A 121 2.18 11.58 32.77
C HIS A 121 1.43 12.81 32.24
N LYS A 122 0.19 12.62 31.81
CA LYS A 122 -0.73 13.70 31.40
C LYS A 122 -1.71 13.94 32.53
N MET A 123 -1.79 15.17 33.03
CA MET A 123 -2.61 15.51 34.20
C MET A 123 -3.26 16.90 34.08
N PRO A 124 -4.39 17.15 34.76
CA PRO A 124 -5.03 18.46 34.72
C PRO A 124 -4.18 19.54 35.42
N ALA A 125 -4.07 20.72 34.81
CA ALA A 125 -3.37 21.87 35.37
C ALA A 125 -4.21 22.62 36.42
N PHE A 126 -5.55 22.51 36.30
CA PHE A 126 -6.54 23.18 37.14
C PHE A 126 -7.66 22.20 37.54
N LYS A 127 -8.30 22.45 38.69
CA LYS A 127 -9.54 21.79 39.08
C LYS A 127 -10.50 22.78 39.72
N VAL A 128 -11.81 22.53 39.59
CA VAL A 128 -12.85 23.29 40.29
C VAL A 128 -13.40 22.44 41.44
N GLU A 129 -13.40 22.99 42.65
CA GLU A 129 -13.97 22.31 43.82
C GLU A 129 -14.83 23.31 44.61
N ASN A 130 -16.12 23.03 44.80
CA ASN A 130 -17.08 23.92 45.46
C ASN A 130 -17.17 25.35 44.85
N GLY A 131 -17.03 25.47 43.53
CA GLY A 131 -17.08 26.76 42.82
C GLY A 131 -15.82 27.63 42.97
N GLN A 132 -14.77 27.11 43.58
CA GLN A 132 -13.45 27.75 43.69
C GLN A 132 -12.45 27.04 42.76
N LEU A 133 -11.68 27.82 42.00
CA LEU A 133 -10.65 27.32 41.10
C LEU A 133 -9.34 27.07 41.85
N TYR A 134 -8.78 25.88 41.67
CA TYR A 134 -7.48 25.48 42.21
C TYR A 134 -6.52 25.17 41.06
N LYS A 135 -5.25 25.55 41.23
CA LYS A 135 -4.15 25.22 40.32
C LYS A 135 -3.28 24.13 40.92
N LEU A 136 -2.75 23.23 40.10
CA LEU A 136 -1.78 22.21 40.51
C LEU A 136 -0.45 22.89 40.88
N GLU A 137 0.03 22.66 42.11
CA GLU A 137 1.32 23.18 42.62
C GLU A 137 2.42 22.12 42.54
N SER A 138 2.11 20.89 42.95
CA SER A 138 3.06 19.78 42.95
C SER A 138 2.38 18.42 42.90
N TRP A 139 3.15 17.44 42.42
CA TRP A 139 2.75 16.05 42.32
C TRP A 139 3.92 15.21 42.80
N SER A 140 3.62 14.20 43.61
CA SER A 140 4.62 13.23 44.00
C SER A 140 4.01 11.84 43.96
N GLY A 141 4.81 10.85 43.56
CA GLY A 141 4.34 9.48 43.48
C GLY A 141 5.46 8.46 43.36
N ILE A 142 5.10 7.20 43.60
CA ILE A 142 5.93 6.05 43.33
C ILE A 142 5.33 5.36 42.11
N VAL A 143 6.11 5.27 41.04
CA VAL A 143 5.72 4.59 39.81
C VAL A 143 6.59 3.35 39.60
N ALA A 144 6.04 2.30 39.02
CA ALA A 144 6.73 1.06 38.73
C ALA A 144 6.39 0.56 37.33
N SER A 145 7.23 -0.33 36.79
CA SER A 145 6.87 -1.09 35.60
C SER A 145 5.68 -1.97 35.93
N SER A 146 4.57 -1.84 35.20
CA SER A 146 3.45 -2.77 35.32
C SER A 146 3.88 -4.12 34.72
N PRO A 147 3.95 -5.22 35.50
CA PRO A 147 4.30 -6.53 34.99
C PRO A 147 3.15 -7.22 34.24
N SER A 148 1.97 -6.59 34.16
CA SER A 148 0.92 -7.06 33.27
C SER A 148 1.27 -6.65 31.84
N LEU A 149 1.15 -7.60 30.90
CA LEU A 149 0.82 -7.24 29.52
C LEU A 149 -0.31 -6.19 29.58
N PRO A 150 -0.33 -5.14 28.74
CA PRO A 150 -1.49 -4.26 28.69
C PRO A 150 -2.71 -5.16 28.64
N SER A 151 -3.63 -5.01 29.60
CA SER A 151 -4.82 -5.85 29.63
C SER A 151 -5.56 -5.53 28.35
N ARG A 152 -5.46 -6.43 27.36
CA ARG A 152 -6.28 -6.36 26.16
C ARG A 152 -7.71 -6.18 26.63
N ILE A 153 -8.45 -5.30 25.96
CA ILE A 153 -9.88 -5.19 26.18
C ILE A 153 -10.45 -6.59 25.91
N GLU A 154 -10.99 -7.22 26.94
CA GLU A 154 -11.57 -8.56 26.83
C GLU A 154 -12.93 -8.43 26.15
N ARG A 155 -12.97 -8.69 24.84
CA ARG A 155 -14.20 -8.75 24.04
C ARG A 155 -14.69 -10.19 24.00
N ASP A 156 -15.95 -10.41 24.39
CA ASP A 156 -16.58 -11.73 24.35
C ASP A 156 -17.14 -12.01 22.95
N TRP A 157 -16.25 -12.38 22.02
CA TRP A 157 -16.62 -12.69 20.65
C TRP A 157 -17.47 -13.99 20.58
N PRO A 158 -18.60 -13.99 19.86
CA PRO A 158 -19.37 -15.22 19.71
C PRO A 158 -18.57 -16.28 18.95
N GLU A 159 -18.78 -17.56 19.31
CA GLU A 159 -18.12 -18.71 18.68
C GLU A 159 -18.59 -18.90 17.22
N HIS A 160 -19.85 -18.57 16.94
CA HIS A 160 -20.50 -18.67 15.64
C HIS A 160 -21.32 -17.41 15.38
N SER A 161 -21.38 -16.97 14.12
CA SER A 161 -22.24 -15.85 13.75
C SER A 161 -23.71 -16.23 13.91
N GLU A 162 -24.57 -15.26 14.22
CA GLU A 162 -26.02 -15.42 14.15
C GLU A 162 -26.47 -15.90 12.76
N LEU A 163 -25.76 -15.50 11.68
CA LEU A 163 -26.03 -15.95 10.31
C LEU A 163 -25.54 -17.37 9.99
N SER A 164 -24.86 -18.07 10.91
CA SER A 164 -24.29 -19.40 10.66
C SER A 164 -25.33 -20.47 10.32
N GLU A 165 -26.56 -20.31 10.81
CA GLU A 165 -27.67 -21.22 10.56
C GLU A 165 -29.03 -20.50 10.49
N GLY A 166 -30.00 -21.14 9.83
CA GLY A 166 -31.37 -20.63 9.74
C GLY A 166 -31.83 -20.39 8.31
N SER A 167 -32.96 -19.70 8.18
CA SER A 167 -33.53 -19.23 6.93
C SER A 167 -33.78 -17.73 7.04
N TRP A 168 -33.04 -16.97 6.24
CA TRP A 168 -32.87 -15.53 6.41
C TRP A 168 -33.35 -14.77 5.18
N ILE A 169 -34.03 -13.65 5.42
CA ILE A 169 -34.37 -12.65 4.41
C ILE A 169 -33.84 -11.28 4.85
N LYS A 170 -33.35 -10.49 3.90
CA LYS A 170 -32.79 -9.15 4.15
C LYS A 170 -33.80 -8.08 3.74
N PHE A 171 -33.90 -7.04 4.56
CA PHE A 171 -34.69 -5.85 4.32
C PHE A 171 -33.82 -4.60 4.45
N ALA A 172 -34.27 -3.51 3.83
CA ALA A 172 -33.58 -2.24 3.83
C ALA A 172 -34.52 -1.06 4.13
N THR A 173 -33.99 0.00 4.73
CA THR A 173 -34.67 1.29 4.92
C THR A 173 -33.66 2.43 5.01
N THR A 174 -34.08 3.65 4.69
CA THR A 174 -33.26 4.87 4.80
C THR A 174 -33.73 5.80 5.93
N ASN A 175 -34.88 5.50 6.56
CA ASN A 175 -35.50 6.40 7.54
C ASN A 175 -35.31 5.88 8.97
N GLU A 176 -35.12 6.80 9.93
CA GLU A 176 -35.31 6.51 11.36
C GLU A 176 -36.81 6.36 11.66
N GLY A 177 -37.16 5.53 12.64
CA GLY A 177 -38.51 5.45 13.21
C GLY A 177 -39.10 4.05 13.27
N LEU A 178 -40.38 3.98 13.59
CA LEU A 178 -41.19 2.77 13.55
C LEU A 178 -41.37 2.28 12.11
N HIS A 179 -41.03 1.01 11.89
CA HIS A 179 -41.17 0.31 10.62
C HIS A 179 -42.14 -0.85 10.74
N ARG A 180 -42.70 -1.27 9.60
CA ARG A 180 -43.53 -2.45 9.50
C ARG A 180 -43.12 -3.40 8.36
N ILE A 181 -43.26 -4.69 8.61
CA ILE A 181 -43.10 -5.76 7.62
C ILE A 181 -44.43 -6.51 7.52
N GLU A 182 -45.02 -6.53 6.33
CA GLU A 182 -46.32 -7.12 6.05
C GLU A 182 -46.21 -8.32 5.10
N GLY A 183 -47.32 -9.06 4.92
CA GLY A 183 -47.37 -10.22 4.03
C GLY A 183 -46.89 -9.95 2.59
N GLY A 184 -47.10 -8.74 2.07
CA GLY A 184 -46.60 -8.33 0.75
C GLY A 184 -45.07 -8.34 0.65
N ASP A 185 -44.38 -7.99 1.73
CA ASP A 185 -42.92 -7.88 1.79
C ASP A 185 -42.26 -9.27 1.84
N PHE A 186 -42.90 -10.23 2.51
CA PHE A 186 -42.50 -11.64 2.46
C PHE A 186 -42.69 -12.23 1.06
N ILE A 187 -43.81 -11.93 0.40
CA ILE A 187 -44.07 -12.37 -0.98
C ILE A 187 -43.03 -11.78 -1.95
N ALA A 188 -42.62 -10.52 -1.75
CA ALA A 188 -41.58 -9.89 -2.55
C ALA A 188 -40.21 -10.59 -2.42
N ASN A 189 -39.95 -11.22 -1.26
CA ASN A 189 -38.77 -12.09 -1.02
C ASN A 189 -39.00 -13.56 -1.44
N GLY A 190 -40.13 -13.89 -2.07
CA GLY A 190 -40.45 -15.25 -2.50
C GLY A 190 -40.90 -16.20 -1.38
N VAL A 191 -41.32 -15.65 -0.23
CA VAL A 191 -41.80 -16.42 0.92
C VAL A 191 -43.33 -16.31 1.01
N ASP A 192 -44.03 -17.44 1.17
CA ASP A 192 -45.48 -17.46 1.37
C ASP A 192 -45.82 -17.14 2.83
N PRO A 193 -46.48 -16.00 3.15
CA PRO A 193 -46.80 -15.60 4.52
C PRO A 193 -47.65 -16.63 5.27
N ASP A 194 -48.48 -17.40 4.57
CA ASP A 194 -49.34 -18.43 5.17
C ASP A 194 -48.53 -19.64 5.68
N THR A 195 -47.26 -19.75 5.30
CA THR A 195 -46.34 -20.81 5.74
C THR A 195 -45.46 -20.41 6.92
N ILE A 196 -45.48 -19.14 7.33
CA ILE A 196 -44.62 -18.58 8.38
C ILE A 196 -45.34 -18.67 9.73
N ASN A 197 -44.63 -19.11 10.76
CA ASN A 197 -45.09 -18.96 12.14
C ASN A 197 -44.52 -17.68 12.75
N PHE A 198 -45.36 -16.65 12.91
CA PHE A 198 -44.94 -15.36 13.46
C PHE A 198 -44.46 -15.42 14.91
N SER A 199 -44.75 -16.49 15.66
CA SER A 199 -44.18 -16.67 17.01
C SER A 199 -42.70 -17.03 16.99
N THR A 200 -42.18 -17.59 15.89
CA THR A 200 -40.79 -18.03 15.70
C THR A 200 -39.98 -17.08 14.80
N ILE A 201 -40.47 -15.86 14.57
CA ILE A 201 -39.72 -14.82 13.86
C ILE A 201 -38.87 -14.02 14.84
N ALA A 202 -37.63 -13.76 14.44
CA ALA A 202 -36.72 -12.82 15.09
C ALA A 202 -36.13 -11.88 14.02
N VAL A 203 -35.87 -10.63 14.42
CA VAL A 203 -35.28 -9.60 13.55
C VAL A 203 -33.94 -9.21 14.15
N TYR A 204 -32.93 -9.07 13.30
CA TYR A 204 -31.55 -8.78 13.67
C TYR A 204 -31.03 -7.61 12.84
N GLY A 205 -30.09 -6.85 13.41
CA GLY A 205 -29.40 -5.75 12.75
C GLY A 205 -29.27 -4.52 13.64
N GLY A 206 -28.11 -3.86 13.62
CA GLY A 206 -27.84 -2.62 14.35
C GLY A 206 -28.40 -1.38 13.65
N GLY A 207 -29.04 -1.56 12.50
CA GLY A 207 -29.41 -0.50 11.57
C GLY A 207 -28.25 -0.08 10.69
N GLY A 208 -28.16 1.21 10.37
CA GLY A 208 -27.18 1.73 9.43
C GLY A 208 -26.30 2.82 9.99
N ARG A 209 -26.08 2.84 11.32
CA ARG A 209 -25.12 3.75 11.95
C ARG A 209 -23.70 3.26 11.68
N ALA A 210 -22.77 4.19 11.46
CA ALA A 210 -21.37 3.87 11.27
C ALA A 210 -20.80 3.24 12.55
N LEU A 211 -19.91 2.26 12.37
CA LEU A 211 -19.17 1.67 13.47
C LEU A 211 -18.10 2.66 13.99
N PRO A 212 -17.83 2.69 15.31
CA PRO A 212 -16.84 3.61 15.86
C PRO A 212 -15.43 3.24 15.42
N PHE A 213 -14.63 4.24 15.03
CA PHE A 213 -13.26 4.02 14.58
C PHE A 213 -12.31 3.60 15.71
N ALA A 214 -12.51 4.15 16.90
CA ALA A 214 -11.69 3.89 18.08
C ALA A 214 -11.91 2.48 18.59
N ASN A 215 -10.87 1.66 18.74
CA ASN A 215 -10.98 0.25 19.11
C ASN A 215 -11.52 0.02 20.54
N SER A 216 -11.43 1.03 21.40
CA SER A 216 -11.91 0.99 22.78
C SER A 216 -13.40 1.25 22.96
N GLU A 217 -14.09 1.79 21.95
CA GLU A 217 -15.52 2.09 22.05
C GLU A 217 -16.39 0.83 21.93
N ASP A 218 -17.44 0.74 22.76
CA ASP A 218 -18.36 -0.39 22.73
C ASP A 218 -19.12 -0.45 21.40
N ARG A 219 -19.27 -1.66 20.86
CA ARG A 219 -20.02 -1.92 19.62
C ARG A 219 -20.59 -3.34 19.63
N PRO A 220 -21.66 -3.62 18.87
CA PRO A 220 -22.10 -4.99 18.62
C PRO A 220 -20.97 -5.80 17.98
N LEU A 221 -20.65 -6.98 18.53
CA LEU A 221 -19.60 -7.87 18.00
C LEU A 221 -20.11 -8.81 16.90
N ASP A 222 -21.43 -8.89 16.72
CA ASP A 222 -22.16 -9.59 15.66
C ASP A 222 -23.54 -8.89 15.50
N LEU A 223 -24.44 -9.44 14.67
CA LEU A 223 -25.79 -8.92 14.48
C LEU A 223 -26.60 -8.83 15.79
N PRO A 224 -26.97 -7.62 16.25
CA PRO A 224 -27.78 -7.49 17.46
C PRO A 224 -29.23 -7.94 17.18
N LEU A 225 -29.83 -8.60 18.16
CA LEU A 225 -31.24 -8.97 18.15
C LEU A 225 -32.10 -7.74 18.43
N LEU A 226 -33.08 -7.46 17.55
CA LEU A 226 -34.02 -6.37 17.75
C LEU A 226 -35.36 -6.87 18.32
N PRO A 227 -35.90 -6.19 19.35
CA PRO A 227 -37.22 -6.49 19.86
C PRO A 227 -38.29 -6.05 18.86
N ILE A 228 -39.26 -6.94 18.60
CA ILE A 228 -40.38 -6.66 17.70
C ILE A 228 -41.74 -6.75 18.40
N LYS A 229 -42.71 -5.99 17.89
CA LYS A 229 -44.13 -6.14 18.21
C LYS A 229 -44.83 -6.85 17.05
N VAL A 230 -45.52 -7.94 17.34
CA VAL A 230 -46.31 -8.69 16.36
C VAL A 230 -47.79 -8.35 16.55
N ASP A 231 -48.47 -7.91 15.50
CA ASP A 231 -49.93 -7.76 15.46
C ASP A 231 -50.51 -8.45 14.23
N GLY A 232 -51.22 -9.57 14.43
CA GLY A 232 -51.68 -10.43 13.34
C GLY A 232 -50.52 -10.97 12.50
N ASN A 233 -50.46 -10.55 11.23
CA ASN A 233 -49.43 -10.93 10.26
C ASN A 233 -48.48 -9.77 9.93
N THR A 234 -48.41 -8.76 10.80
CA THR A 234 -47.54 -7.59 10.65
C THR A 234 -46.55 -7.53 11.80
N LEU A 235 -45.28 -7.30 11.44
CA LEU A 235 -44.20 -7.05 12.40
C LEU A 235 -43.97 -5.55 12.49
N PHE A 236 -43.79 -5.02 13.69
CA PHE A 236 -43.36 -3.66 13.95
C PHE A 236 -42.06 -3.66 14.73
N PHE A 237 -41.12 -2.81 14.34
CA PHE A 237 -39.82 -2.65 15.00
C PHE A 237 -39.34 -1.21 14.85
N TYR A 238 -38.44 -0.78 15.73
CA TYR A 238 -37.80 0.53 15.59
C TYR A 238 -36.52 0.39 14.77
N ALA A 239 -36.33 1.27 13.79
CA ALA A 239 -35.12 1.35 12.98
C ALA A 239 -34.40 2.66 13.31
N THR A 240 -33.09 2.61 13.50
CA THR A 240 -32.25 3.79 13.76
C THR A 240 -32.06 4.69 12.53
N GLY A 241 -32.34 4.18 11.33
CA GLY A 241 -31.95 4.84 10.08
C GLY A 241 -30.44 4.74 9.84
N VAL A 242 -29.90 5.65 9.02
CA VAL A 242 -28.46 5.77 8.74
C VAL A 242 -27.80 6.96 9.42
N ASP A 243 -28.54 8.05 9.58
CA ASP A 243 -28.01 9.26 10.19
C ASP A 243 -28.01 9.11 11.71
N SER A 244 -26.90 9.48 12.33
CA SER A 244 -26.76 9.49 13.78
C SER A 244 -26.96 10.90 14.32
N TRP A 245 -27.36 10.97 15.58
CA TRP A 245 -27.39 12.22 16.32
C TRP A 245 -26.89 11.99 17.74
N SER A 246 -25.90 12.76 18.15
CA SER A 246 -25.35 12.79 19.49
C SER A 246 -25.64 14.13 20.15
N TYR A 247 -25.80 14.13 21.46
CA TYR A 247 -25.90 15.35 22.24
C TYR A 247 -24.52 15.64 22.83
N ASP A 248 -24.00 16.84 22.58
CA ASP A 248 -22.77 17.34 23.18
C ASP A 248 -23.14 18.07 24.48
N ASP A 249 -22.77 17.48 25.61
CA ASP A 249 -23.02 18.05 26.94
C ASP A 249 -22.21 19.35 27.18
N GLY A 250 -21.07 19.52 26.53
CA GLY A 250 -20.20 20.70 26.71
C GLY A 250 -20.71 21.93 25.97
N ASP A 251 -21.21 21.74 24.75
CA ASP A 251 -21.80 22.81 23.92
C ASP A 251 -23.33 22.91 24.05
N GLU A 252 -23.94 22.04 24.87
CA GLU A 252 -25.40 21.92 25.10
C GLU A 252 -26.22 21.85 23.79
N LYS A 253 -25.74 21.10 22.80
CA LYS A 253 -26.33 21.05 21.45
C LYS A 253 -26.29 19.64 20.85
N TRP A 254 -27.18 19.38 19.91
CA TRP A 254 -27.19 18.17 19.10
C TRP A 254 -26.31 18.31 17.87
N GLU A 255 -25.52 17.27 17.60
CA GLU A 255 -24.77 17.13 16.36
C GLU A 255 -25.28 15.95 15.56
N HIS A 256 -25.33 16.11 14.24
CA HIS A 256 -25.67 15.03 13.32
C HIS A 256 -24.40 14.51 12.65
N GLU A 257 -24.39 13.22 12.35
CA GLU A 257 -23.35 12.60 11.55
C GLU A 257 -24.00 11.65 10.55
N LYS A 258 -23.65 11.80 9.27
CA LYS A 258 -24.09 10.88 8.23
C LYS A 258 -23.12 9.72 8.14
N HIS A 259 -23.63 8.52 7.89
CA HIS A 259 -22.76 7.39 7.61
C HIS A 259 -21.96 7.67 6.32
N PRO A 260 -20.61 7.67 6.35
CA PRO A 260 -19.81 8.09 5.19
C PRO A 260 -19.95 7.15 3.98
N TRP A 261 -20.10 5.84 4.23
CA TRP A 261 -20.13 4.81 3.19
C TRP A 261 -21.50 4.19 2.89
N SER A 262 -22.55 4.51 3.64
CA SER A 262 -23.89 3.94 3.43
C SER A 262 -24.97 5.02 3.57
N ASP A 263 -26.01 4.96 2.76
CA ASP A 263 -27.26 5.70 2.94
C ASP A 263 -28.45 4.80 3.29
N THR A 264 -28.17 3.49 3.41
CA THR A 264 -29.18 2.46 3.62
C THR A 264 -28.84 1.62 4.86
N ALA A 265 -29.81 1.46 5.75
CA ALA A 265 -29.76 0.55 6.89
C ALA A 265 -30.36 -0.80 6.51
N PHE A 266 -29.75 -1.90 6.96
CA PHE A 266 -30.17 -3.26 6.65
C PHE A 266 -30.58 -4.04 7.90
N TYR A 267 -31.55 -4.93 7.73
CA TYR A 267 -32.09 -5.79 8.79
C TYR A 267 -32.34 -7.21 8.25
N TYR A 268 -32.11 -8.21 9.09
CA TYR A 268 -32.24 -9.63 8.77
C TYR A 268 -33.40 -10.24 9.55
N VAL A 269 -34.27 -10.97 8.87
CA VAL A 269 -35.40 -11.66 9.50
C VAL A 269 -35.16 -13.16 9.44
N ARG A 270 -35.04 -13.78 10.61
CA ARG A 270 -34.96 -15.25 10.76
C ARG A 270 -36.36 -15.82 10.79
N LEU A 271 -36.69 -16.69 9.83
CA LEU A 271 -38.04 -17.25 9.67
C LEU A 271 -38.33 -18.44 10.59
N ASN A 272 -37.28 -19.07 11.12
CA ASN A 272 -37.34 -20.34 11.84
C ASN A 272 -36.54 -20.30 13.15
N ALA A 273 -36.62 -19.19 13.88
CA ALA A 273 -35.95 -19.04 15.16
C ALA A 273 -36.60 -19.93 16.24
N PRO A 274 -35.89 -20.25 17.34
CA PRO A 274 -36.50 -20.85 18.53
C PRO A 274 -37.73 -20.07 19.02
N GLU A 275 -38.72 -20.79 19.58
CA GLU A 275 -40.02 -20.20 19.97
C GLU A 275 -39.92 -19.13 21.07
N PHE A 276 -38.83 -19.13 21.84
CA PHE A 276 -38.54 -18.11 22.84
C PHE A 276 -37.06 -17.71 22.75
N ILE A 277 -36.82 -16.46 22.38
CA ILE A 277 -35.53 -15.78 22.49
C ILE A 277 -35.76 -14.55 23.36
N GLU A 278 -35.03 -14.44 24.46
CA GLU A 278 -35.07 -13.28 25.35
C GLU A 278 -34.67 -12.01 24.57
N GLY A 279 -35.34 -10.88 24.81
CA GLY A 279 -35.12 -9.65 24.04
C GLY A 279 -35.74 -9.62 22.63
N SER A 280 -36.28 -10.73 22.10
CA SER A 280 -36.89 -10.74 20.74
C SER A 280 -38.24 -10.02 20.64
N ARG A 281 -38.82 -9.58 21.77
CA ARG A 281 -40.13 -8.93 21.82
C ARG A 281 -40.03 -7.67 22.68
N ILE A 282 -40.66 -6.61 22.22
CA ILE A 282 -40.71 -5.33 22.96
C ILE A 282 -41.47 -5.54 24.27
N THR A 283 -40.88 -5.04 25.37
CA THR A 283 -41.44 -5.10 26.72
C THR A 283 -41.99 -3.74 27.16
N GLU A 284 -42.82 -3.76 28.20
CA GLU A 284 -43.24 -2.53 28.88
C GLU A 284 -42.08 -2.03 29.75
N ALA A 285 -41.88 -0.71 29.78
CA ALA A 285 -40.90 -0.06 30.63
C ALA A 285 -41.23 -0.30 32.12
N ASP A 286 -40.20 -0.36 32.96
CA ASP A 286 -40.37 -0.52 34.40
C ASP A 286 -41.13 0.65 35.03
N GLU A 287 -41.89 0.37 36.09
CA GLU A 287 -42.62 1.40 36.85
C GLU A 287 -41.64 2.30 37.60
N ILE A 288 -41.78 3.62 37.45
CA ILE A 288 -40.90 4.62 38.05
C ILE A 288 -41.36 4.92 39.48
N ASP A 289 -40.55 4.57 40.48
CA ASP A 289 -40.80 4.85 41.91
C ASP A 289 -39.92 6.01 42.42
N LEU A 290 -39.87 7.11 41.67
CA LEU A 290 -39.13 8.33 42.01
C LEU A 290 -40.07 9.55 42.04
N PRO A 291 -39.75 10.61 42.80
CA PRO A 291 -40.58 11.81 42.81
C PRO A 291 -40.50 12.52 41.46
N VAL A 292 -41.66 12.79 40.86
CA VAL A 292 -41.79 13.69 39.71
C VAL A 292 -41.54 15.13 40.17
N THR A 293 -40.46 15.74 39.69
CA THR A 293 -40.04 17.10 40.08
C THR A 293 -40.43 18.18 39.07
N GLU A 294 -40.74 17.78 37.85
CA GLU A 294 -40.99 18.69 36.73
C GLU A 294 -41.96 18.07 35.70
N THR A 295 -42.78 18.93 35.07
CA THR A 295 -43.60 18.58 33.90
C THR A 295 -42.97 19.21 32.66
N ILE A 296 -42.61 18.38 31.68
CA ILE A 296 -42.00 18.76 30.41
C ILE A 296 -43.11 18.93 29.37
N GLU A 297 -43.26 20.16 28.85
CA GLU A 297 -44.26 20.53 27.83
C GLU A 297 -43.61 20.96 26.50
N LYS A 298 -42.28 20.93 26.42
CA LYS A 298 -41.49 21.30 25.24
C LYS A 298 -40.28 20.39 25.09
N HIS A 299 -39.79 20.27 23.86
CA HIS A 299 -38.59 19.51 23.55
C HIS A 299 -37.75 20.25 22.50
N VAL A 300 -36.58 19.70 22.15
CA VAL A 300 -35.77 20.23 21.04
C VAL A 300 -36.11 19.46 19.77
N ALA A 301 -36.63 20.19 18.78
CA ALA A 301 -36.75 19.71 17.41
C ALA A 301 -35.41 19.90 16.70
N ARG A 302 -34.99 18.88 15.94
CA ARG A 302 -33.72 18.86 15.22
C ARG A 302 -33.95 18.41 13.78
N MET A 303 -33.35 19.13 12.84
CA MET A 303 -33.39 18.82 11.40
C MET A 303 -32.08 19.27 10.75
N PHE A 304 -31.68 18.63 9.66
CA PHE A 304 -30.57 19.10 8.84
C PHE A 304 -30.88 18.93 7.35
N HIS A 305 -30.15 19.67 6.52
CA HIS A 305 -30.03 19.46 5.08
C HIS A 305 -28.56 19.22 4.77
N GLU A 306 -28.25 18.04 4.22
CA GLU A 306 -26.90 17.67 3.80
C GLU A 306 -27.01 16.65 2.67
N VAL A 307 -26.43 17.01 1.53
CA VAL A 307 -26.39 16.19 0.32
C VAL A 307 -24.92 16.06 -0.06
N GLU A 308 -24.49 14.84 -0.36
CA GLU A 308 -23.07 14.49 -0.47
C GLU A 308 -22.79 13.98 -1.88
N ASN A 309 -22.58 14.90 -2.84
CA ASN A 309 -22.43 14.58 -4.27
C ASN A 309 -21.06 14.98 -4.84
N VAL A 310 -20.33 15.88 -4.18
CA VAL A 310 -19.09 16.48 -4.68
C VAL A 310 -17.97 16.26 -3.66
N ASN A 311 -16.95 15.49 -4.03
CA ASN A 311 -15.71 15.40 -3.29
C ASN A 311 -14.66 16.31 -3.96
N LEU A 312 -14.08 17.26 -3.23
CA LEU A 312 -13.25 18.31 -3.84
C LEU A 312 -11.86 17.82 -4.25
N ALA A 313 -11.29 16.87 -3.51
CA ALA A 313 -9.94 16.34 -3.76
C ALA A 313 -9.91 15.06 -4.59
N HIS A 314 -11.08 14.50 -4.93
CA HIS A 314 -11.22 13.12 -5.40
C HIS A 314 -10.53 12.14 -4.41
N SER A 315 -10.73 12.42 -3.12
CA SER A 315 -10.00 11.83 -2.00
C SER A 315 -10.67 12.24 -0.70
N GLY A 316 -10.58 11.41 0.34
CA GLY A 316 -11.22 11.68 1.62
C GLY A 316 -12.72 11.40 1.63
N ARG A 317 -13.34 11.45 2.81
CA ARG A 317 -14.74 11.05 3.02
C ARG A 317 -15.73 12.19 3.21
N GLU A 318 -15.31 13.44 3.09
CA GLU A 318 -16.20 14.59 3.15
C GLU A 318 -16.69 14.96 1.76
N PHE A 319 -18.00 15.18 1.66
CA PHE A 319 -18.67 15.52 0.43
C PHE A 319 -19.52 16.77 0.63
N TYR A 320 -19.72 17.48 -0.47
CA TYR A 320 -20.47 18.72 -0.53
C TYR A 320 -21.55 18.63 -1.61
N ASN A 321 -22.39 19.66 -1.74
CA ASN A 321 -23.33 19.72 -2.86
C ASN A 321 -23.54 21.13 -3.42
N GLU A 322 -24.30 21.98 -2.74
CA GLU A 322 -24.73 23.27 -3.30
C GLU A 322 -23.53 24.13 -3.74
N HIS A 323 -23.30 24.18 -5.06
CA HIS A 323 -22.13 24.81 -5.66
C HIS A 323 -22.44 26.24 -6.14
N PHE A 324 -21.79 27.20 -5.51
CA PHE A 324 -21.74 28.58 -5.92
C PHE A 324 -20.56 28.83 -6.86
N THR A 325 -20.80 29.51 -7.97
CA THR A 325 -19.76 29.96 -8.91
C THR A 325 -20.08 31.38 -9.35
N TYR A 326 -19.13 32.08 -9.98
CA TYR A 326 -19.38 33.41 -10.55
C TYR A 326 -20.54 33.47 -11.58
N LEU A 327 -20.87 32.33 -12.23
CA LEU A 327 -21.94 32.22 -13.24
C LEU A 327 -23.25 31.60 -12.71
N GLY A 328 -23.22 30.98 -11.54
CA GLY A 328 -24.30 30.13 -11.01
C GLY A 328 -25.34 30.86 -10.15
N SER A 329 -26.18 30.08 -9.47
CA SER A 329 -27.06 30.62 -8.42
C SER A 329 -26.21 31.27 -7.34
N GLN A 330 -26.48 32.53 -7.01
CA GLN A 330 -25.77 33.25 -5.95
C GLN A 330 -26.42 33.06 -4.58
N PHE A 331 -27.56 32.38 -4.51
CA PHE A 331 -28.22 32.04 -3.26
C PHE A 331 -28.83 30.64 -3.31
N PHE A 332 -28.91 29.97 -2.17
CA PHE A 332 -29.69 28.76 -1.93
C PHE A 332 -30.61 28.99 -0.72
N SER A 333 -31.81 28.42 -0.75
CA SER A 333 -32.79 28.57 0.32
C SER A 333 -33.27 27.21 0.80
N PHE A 334 -33.20 27.00 2.10
CA PHE A 334 -33.56 25.77 2.80
C PHE A 334 -34.76 26.06 3.71
N TYR A 335 -35.82 25.27 3.57
CA TYR A 335 -37.03 25.40 4.39
C TYR A 335 -37.22 24.17 5.27
N PHE A 336 -37.14 24.37 6.58
CA PHE A 336 -37.37 23.35 7.60
C PHE A 336 -38.81 23.45 8.10
N ASN A 337 -39.59 22.38 7.90
CA ASN A 337 -40.99 22.32 8.31
C ASN A 337 -41.11 21.82 9.76
N VAL A 338 -40.97 22.72 10.73
CA VAL A 338 -41.13 22.44 12.16
C VAL A 338 -42.33 23.23 12.71
N PRO A 339 -43.50 22.59 12.94
CA PRO A 339 -44.68 23.26 13.47
C PRO A 339 -44.54 23.61 14.96
N ASN A 340 -45.38 24.51 15.49
CA ASN A 340 -45.51 24.78 16.93
C ASN A 340 -44.20 25.22 17.62
N LEU A 341 -43.43 26.10 16.98
CA LEU A 341 -42.23 26.68 17.59
C LEU A 341 -42.60 27.65 18.73
N THR A 342 -41.90 27.55 19.86
CA THR A 342 -42.27 28.25 21.11
C THR A 342 -42.00 29.75 21.09
N GLY A 343 -41.16 30.24 20.18
CA GLY A 343 -40.61 31.60 20.22
C GLY A 343 -39.32 31.73 21.04
N ASP A 344 -38.86 30.65 21.67
CA ASP A 344 -37.55 30.59 22.33
C ASP A 344 -36.41 30.65 21.30
N THR A 345 -35.18 30.87 21.77
CA THR A 345 -33.98 30.88 20.92
C THR A 345 -33.74 29.49 20.33
N GLY A 346 -33.68 29.42 19.00
CA GLY A 346 -33.16 28.28 18.25
C GLY A 346 -31.78 28.59 17.67
N ILE A 347 -31.08 27.54 17.24
CA ILE A 347 -29.74 27.56 16.68
C ILE A 347 -29.79 27.06 15.23
N VAL A 348 -29.17 27.81 14.31
CA VAL A 348 -28.90 27.38 12.94
C VAL A 348 -27.40 27.38 12.71
N GLU A 349 -26.87 26.24 12.32
CA GLU A 349 -25.45 26.04 12.02
C GLU A 349 -25.26 25.61 10.56
N SER A 350 -24.15 26.03 9.94
CA SER A 350 -23.77 25.54 8.62
C SER A 350 -22.26 25.42 8.52
N ARG A 351 -21.78 24.40 7.82
CA ARG A 351 -20.38 24.29 7.39
C ARG A 351 -20.32 24.56 5.88
N ILE A 352 -19.38 25.41 5.49
CA ILE A 352 -19.13 25.78 4.09
C ILE A 352 -17.67 25.53 3.73
N ALA A 353 -17.41 25.33 2.45
CA ALA A 353 -16.07 25.35 1.86
C ALA A 353 -16.02 26.42 0.77
N GLY A 354 -14.93 27.20 0.70
CA GLY A 354 -14.78 28.23 -0.33
C GLY A 354 -13.37 28.35 -0.87
N ARG A 355 -13.27 28.62 -2.17
CA ARG A 355 -12.02 28.84 -2.89
C ARG A 355 -12.03 30.23 -3.51
N THR A 356 -11.04 31.05 -3.19
CA THR A 356 -10.84 32.35 -3.86
C THR A 356 -9.36 32.68 -3.87
N LEU A 357 -8.76 32.79 -5.06
CA LEU A 357 -7.32 33.05 -5.21
C LEU A 357 -7.03 34.55 -5.25
N GLY A 358 -6.04 35.00 -4.45
CA GLY A 358 -5.50 36.36 -4.50
C GLY A 358 -6.45 37.49 -4.05
N THR A 359 -7.66 37.16 -3.62
CA THR A 359 -8.66 38.09 -3.05
C THR A 359 -9.59 37.33 -2.09
N THR A 360 -10.60 37.99 -1.53
CA THR A 360 -11.59 37.39 -0.63
C THR A 360 -12.97 37.30 -1.30
N SER A 361 -13.71 36.25 -0.99
CA SER A 361 -15.16 36.17 -1.26
C SER A 361 -15.94 36.23 0.04
N THR A 362 -17.23 36.57 -0.06
CA THR A 362 -18.12 36.71 1.09
C THR A 362 -19.22 35.65 1.07
N PHE A 363 -19.47 35.00 2.20
CA PHE A 363 -20.69 34.21 2.42
C PHE A 363 -21.58 34.88 3.46
N ASN A 364 -22.89 34.82 3.21
CA ASN A 364 -23.91 35.23 4.14
C ASN A 364 -24.85 34.05 4.44
N MET A 365 -25.14 33.82 5.72
CA MET A 365 -26.24 32.97 6.17
C MET A 365 -27.29 33.88 6.79
N ASP A 366 -28.53 33.81 6.31
CA ASP A 366 -29.65 34.62 6.75
C ASP A 366 -30.74 33.72 7.35
N CYS A 367 -31.18 34.02 8.58
CA CYS A 367 -32.23 33.28 9.26
C CYS A 367 -33.03 34.20 10.19
N VAL A 368 -34.36 34.24 10.03
CA VAL A 368 -35.29 35.04 10.87
C VAL A 368 -34.90 36.54 10.98
N GLY A 369 -34.24 37.09 9.96
CA GLY A 369 -33.82 38.50 9.92
C GLY A 369 -32.48 38.80 10.61
N GLU A 370 -31.81 37.78 11.15
CA GLU A 370 -30.40 37.83 11.56
C GLU A 370 -29.52 37.32 10.41
N THR A 371 -28.30 37.85 10.30
CA THR A 371 -27.33 37.51 9.26
C THR A 371 -25.98 37.22 9.88
N TYR A 372 -25.37 36.09 9.52
CA TYR A 372 -23.95 35.82 9.75
C TYR A 372 -23.18 36.06 8.45
N THR A 373 -22.10 36.85 8.50
CA THR A 373 -21.24 37.16 7.35
C THR A 373 -19.81 36.73 7.63
N THR A 374 -19.19 36.00 6.68
CA THR A 374 -17.75 35.73 6.63
C THR A 374 -17.18 36.27 5.32
N ASP A 375 -16.11 37.06 5.40
CA ASP A 375 -15.44 37.73 4.28
C ASP A 375 -13.95 37.39 4.19
N ASP A 376 -13.53 36.29 4.82
CA ASP A 376 -12.14 35.86 4.95
C ASP A 376 -11.81 34.57 4.16
N ILE A 377 -12.66 34.22 3.20
CA ILE A 377 -12.39 33.11 2.27
C ILE A 377 -11.38 33.58 1.22
N ALA A 378 -10.11 33.31 1.48
CA ALA A 378 -9.00 33.58 0.58
C ALA A 378 -7.93 32.48 0.66
N LEU A 379 -7.39 32.11 -0.48
CA LEU A 379 -6.26 31.20 -0.65
C LEU A 379 -5.15 31.91 -1.44
N SER A 380 -3.90 31.56 -1.14
CA SER A 380 -2.76 31.98 -1.95
C SER A 380 -2.71 31.17 -3.25
N GLU A 381 -2.04 31.70 -4.28
CA GLU A 381 -1.84 31.00 -5.55
C GLU A 381 -1.07 29.66 -5.38
N ASN A 382 -0.25 29.56 -4.33
CA ASN A 382 0.54 28.37 -4.01
C ASN A 382 -0.07 27.54 -2.87
N SER A 383 -1.37 27.68 -2.58
CA SER A 383 -2.02 26.93 -1.51
C SER A 383 -2.16 25.45 -1.87
N LEU A 384 -1.84 24.57 -0.91
CA LEU A 384 -2.14 23.13 -0.97
C LEU A 384 -3.59 22.81 -0.56
N LEU A 385 -4.35 23.83 -0.14
CA LEU A 385 -5.79 23.71 0.06
C LEU A 385 -6.52 23.92 -1.27
N ILE A 386 -7.46 23.04 -1.55
CA ILE A 386 -8.43 23.16 -2.63
C ILE A 386 -9.48 24.19 -2.21
N ALA A 387 -9.96 24.13 -0.97
CA ALA A 387 -10.92 25.08 -0.40
C ALA A 387 -10.65 25.30 1.11
N ALA A 388 -11.07 26.46 1.63
CA ALA A 388 -11.04 26.78 3.06
C ALA A 388 -12.41 26.54 3.68
N LYS A 389 -12.46 25.84 4.83
CA LYS A 389 -13.69 25.59 5.58
C LYS A 389 -14.04 26.73 6.54
N ARG A 390 -15.33 27.01 6.72
CA ARG A 390 -15.85 27.91 7.77
C ARG A 390 -17.13 27.32 8.37
N ASN A 391 -17.28 27.46 9.68
CA ASN A 391 -18.52 27.17 10.40
C ASN A 391 -19.24 28.48 10.65
N LEU A 392 -20.54 28.51 10.33
CA LEU A 392 -21.44 29.62 10.52
C LEU A 392 -22.46 29.23 11.60
N SER A 393 -22.82 30.16 12.48
CA SER A 393 -23.86 29.92 13.49
C SER A 393 -24.69 31.17 13.74
N ILE A 394 -26.00 30.99 13.82
CA ILE A 394 -26.98 32.02 14.16
C ILE A 394 -27.85 31.49 15.30
N GLU A 395 -27.96 32.29 16.36
CA GLU A 395 -28.94 32.09 17.42
C GLU A 395 -30.01 33.17 17.31
N ALA A 396 -31.27 32.76 17.17
CA ALA A 396 -32.39 33.69 17.04
C ALA A 396 -33.69 33.13 17.64
N PRO A 397 -34.59 33.98 18.17
CA PRO A 397 -35.93 33.57 18.58
C PRO A 397 -36.76 33.08 17.39
N MET A 398 -37.28 31.85 17.44
CA MET A 398 -38.00 31.22 16.32
C MET A 398 -39.45 30.88 16.70
N SER A 399 -40.42 31.36 15.92
CA SER A 399 -41.85 31.14 16.17
C SER A 399 -42.60 30.81 14.88
N GLY A 400 -43.76 30.16 15.00
CA GLY A 400 -44.59 29.76 13.85
C GLY A 400 -44.37 28.31 13.43
N ASP A 401 -44.59 28.04 12.13
CA ASP A 401 -44.63 26.67 11.58
C ASP A 401 -43.52 26.41 10.54
N GLY A 402 -42.29 26.80 10.86
CA GLY A 402 -41.12 26.48 10.06
C GLY A 402 -40.08 27.60 10.02
N VAL A 403 -38.89 27.22 9.57
CA VAL A 403 -37.70 28.09 9.54
C VAL A 403 -37.13 28.08 8.12
N SER A 404 -36.86 29.27 7.59
CA SER A 404 -36.19 29.43 6.30
C SER A 404 -34.78 29.96 6.53
N VAL A 405 -33.79 29.26 5.98
CA VAL A 405 -32.38 29.65 5.97
C VAL A 405 -31.99 29.98 4.54
N GLU A 406 -31.39 31.14 4.31
CA GLU A 406 -30.87 31.54 3.00
C GLU A 406 -29.35 31.66 3.09
N MET A 407 -28.65 31.06 2.11
CA MET A 407 -27.20 31.09 2.00
C MET A 407 -26.84 31.84 0.72
N THR A 408 -26.06 32.91 0.82
CA THR A 408 -25.66 33.75 -0.32
C THR A 408 -24.14 33.80 -0.45
N PHE A 409 -23.63 33.75 -1.68
CA PHE A 409 -22.21 33.88 -1.99
C PHE A 409 -21.96 35.10 -2.89
N GLU A 410 -21.03 35.96 -2.49
CA GLU A 410 -20.53 37.08 -3.29
C GLU A 410 -19.09 36.78 -3.73
N PRO A 411 -18.87 36.36 -4.99
CA PRO A 411 -17.55 35.97 -5.48
C PRO A 411 -16.63 37.19 -5.62
N GLY A 412 -15.43 37.11 -5.05
CA GLY A 412 -14.40 38.15 -5.14
C GLY A 412 -13.76 38.28 -6.53
N ASN A 413 -13.77 37.19 -7.32
CA ASN A 413 -13.26 37.15 -8.69
C ASN A 413 -14.03 36.10 -9.53
N THR A 414 -13.66 35.92 -10.80
CA THR A 414 -14.36 34.99 -11.72
C THR A 414 -14.03 33.51 -11.52
N GLU A 415 -13.00 33.20 -10.72
CA GLU A 415 -12.56 31.83 -10.39
C GLU A 415 -12.98 31.44 -8.95
N ALA A 416 -13.76 32.29 -8.29
CA ALA A 416 -14.22 32.05 -6.94
C ALA A 416 -15.34 31.00 -6.95
N GLU A 417 -15.20 30.02 -6.08
CA GLU A 417 -16.14 28.91 -5.92
C GLU A 417 -16.47 28.72 -4.44
N GLY A 418 -17.66 28.19 -4.19
CA GLY A 418 -18.16 27.95 -2.84
C GLY A 418 -19.08 26.74 -2.80
N TRP A 419 -19.08 26.02 -1.69
CA TRP A 419 -19.89 24.83 -1.48
C TRP A 419 -20.49 24.82 -0.07
N ILE A 420 -21.68 24.23 0.03
CA ILE A 420 -22.31 23.93 1.32
C ILE A 420 -22.11 22.45 1.62
N ASP A 421 -21.74 22.19 2.86
CA ASP A 421 -21.62 20.87 3.45
C ASP A 421 -22.98 20.48 4.03
N PHE A 422 -23.38 21.17 5.11
CA PHE A 422 -24.69 21.02 5.73
C PHE A 422 -25.28 22.35 6.19
N VAL A 423 -26.59 22.34 6.42
CA VAL A 423 -27.32 23.32 7.23
C VAL A 423 -28.12 22.56 8.29
N ARG A 424 -27.88 22.83 9.57
CA ARG A 424 -28.51 22.19 10.73
C ARG A 424 -29.37 23.19 11.49
N LEU A 425 -30.56 22.76 11.91
CA LEU A 425 -31.50 23.52 12.72
C LEU A 425 -31.78 22.76 14.03
N GLN A 426 -31.70 23.48 15.14
CA GLN A 426 -32.12 23.04 16.46
C GLN A 426 -33.03 24.09 17.08
N VAL A 427 -34.25 23.73 17.44
CA VAL A 427 -35.23 24.72 17.88
C VAL A 427 -36.20 24.15 18.92
N PRO A 428 -36.49 24.89 20.01
CA PRO A 428 -37.52 24.49 20.95
C PRO A 428 -38.91 24.40 20.30
N GLN A 429 -39.55 23.25 20.46
CA GLN A 429 -40.86 22.91 19.91
C GLN A 429 -41.80 22.48 21.05
N GLU A 430 -43.06 22.92 21.00
CA GLU A 430 -44.08 22.46 21.95
C GLU A 430 -44.34 20.96 21.79
N LEU A 431 -44.59 20.24 22.91
CA LEU A 431 -45.05 18.85 22.90
C LEU A 431 -46.52 18.80 22.47
N LYS A 432 -46.72 18.97 21.17
CA LYS A 432 -48.01 19.01 20.53
C LYS A 432 -47.99 18.12 19.29
N PHE A 433 -48.74 17.03 19.35
CA PHE A 433 -48.71 16.02 18.32
C PHE A 433 -49.30 16.54 17.00
N TYR A 434 -48.50 16.55 15.94
CA TYR A 434 -48.90 17.05 14.62
C TYR A 434 -49.06 15.94 13.57
N GLY A 435 -49.03 14.67 14.01
CA GLY A 435 -49.29 13.50 13.19
C GLY A 435 -48.06 12.65 12.85
N GLY A 436 -48.30 11.50 12.21
CA GLY A 436 -47.23 10.60 11.76
C GLY A 436 -46.50 9.92 12.91
N GLN A 437 -45.18 10.09 12.93
CA GLN A 437 -44.28 9.68 14.00
C GLN A 437 -43.58 10.91 14.55
N PHE A 438 -43.90 11.28 15.78
CA PHE A 438 -43.38 12.46 16.44
C PHE A 438 -42.24 12.08 17.39
N HIS A 439 -41.03 12.44 16.98
CA HIS A 439 -39.81 12.18 17.75
C HIS A 439 -39.58 13.29 18.77
N ILE A 440 -39.42 12.91 20.03
CA ILE A 440 -39.25 13.79 21.16
C ILE A 440 -37.81 13.61 21.65
N ASN A 441 -37.03 14.69 21.63
CA ASN A 441 -35.66 14.72 22.13
C ASN A 441 -35.59 15.72 23.27
N GLY A 442 -35.34 15.27 24.51
CA GLY A 442 -35.05 16.21 25.59
C GLY A 442 -35.63 15.86 26.94
N THR A 443 -34.84 15.16 27.74
CA THR A 443 -34.73 15.55 29.15
C THR A 443 -33.63 16.61 29.21
N THR A 444 -33.99 17.88 29.39
CA THR A 444 -33.00 18.93 29.68
C THR A 444 -32.74 18.96 31.19
N GLU A 445 -31.49 19.17 31.61
CA GLU A 445 -31.02 19.12 33.00
C GLU A 445 -31.08 17.71 33.64
N ILE A 446 -29.98 16.97 33.54
CA ILE A 446 -29.79 15.63 34.14
C ILE A 446 -29.68 15.76 35.67
N ASN A 447 -30.53 15.03 36.41
CA ASN A 447 -30.56 14.97 37.86
C ASN A 447 -30.84 13.53 38.31
N GLU A 448 -29.79 12.77 38.61
CA GLU A 448 -29.92 11.40 39.12
C GLU A 448 -30.79 11.35 40.40
N GLY A 449 -31.76 10.45 40.42
CA GLY A 449 -32.66 10.24 41.57
C GLY A 449 -33.98 11.03 41.52
N GLU A 450 -34.25 11.74 40.42
CA GLU A 450 -35.53 12.40 40.15
C GLU A 450 -36.18 11.83 38.87
N ALA A 451 -37.51 12.05 38.75
CA ALA A 451 -38.27 11.76 37.53
C ALA A 451 -38.94 13.04 37.01
N CYS A 452 -39.32 13.03 35.73
CA CYS A 452 -40.16 14.05 35.11
C CYS A 452 -41.39 13.42 34.47
N GLU A 453 -42.44 14.22 34.29
CA GLU A 453 -43.62 13.85 33.52
C GLU A 453 -43.60 14.59 32.18
N TYR A 454 -43.75 13.88 31.08
CA TYR A 454 -43.95 14.47 29.75
C TYR A 454 -45.45 14.66 29.50
N LEU A 455 -45.85 15.83 29.04
CA LEU A 455 -47.25 16.12 28.67
C LEU A 455 -47.34 16.43 27.17
N LEU A 456 -47.98 15.52 26.42
CA LEU A 456 -48.24 15.64 25.00
C LEU A 456 -49.70 16.07 24.76
N SER A 457 -49.89 17.19 24.07
CA SER A 457 -51.20 17.74 23.69
C SER A 457 -51.58 17.42 22.24
N GLU A 458 -52.88 17.53 21.91
CA GLU A 458 -53.49 17.10 20.64
C GLU A 458 -53.18 15.63 20.29
N ALA A 459 -53.18 14.76 21.31
CA ALA A 459 -52.73 13.37 21.25
C ALA A 459 -53.85 12.33 20.99
N ASP A 460 -55.06 12.75 20.59
CA ASP A 460 -56.25 11.90 20.50
C ASP A 460 -56.13 10.74 19.50
N ASP A 461 -55.22 10.89 18.53
CA ASP A 461 -54.92 9.90 17.51
C ASP A 461 -53.61 9.10 17.77
N VAL A 462 -52.93 9.26 18.91
CA VAL A 462 -51.68 8.55 19.23
C VAL A 462 -52.00 7.09 19.63
N ASP A 463 -51.36 6.13 18.97
CA ASP A 463 -51.54 4.69 19.25
C ASP A 463 -50.58 4.19 20.36
N GLY A 464 -49.44 4.85 20.55
CA GLY A 464 -48.46 4.51 21.59
C GLY A 464 -47.25 5.46 21.61
N VAL A 465 -46.48 5.35 22.69
CA VAL A 465 -45.19 6.04 22.90
C VAL A 465 -44.15 4.99 23.29
N TRP A 466 -43.01 4.98 22.58
CA TRP A 466 -41.87 4.13 22.92
C TRP A 466 -40.69 4.98 23.42
N ASP A 467 -40.00 4.48 24.44
CA ASP A 467 -38.66 4.95 24.81
C ASP A 467 -37.67 4.34 23.80
N ILE A 468 -36.94 5.23 23.12
CA ILE A 468 -35.95 4.92 22.08
C ILE A 468 -34.59 5.51 22.45
N THR A 469 -34.36 5.74 23.75
CA THR A 469 -33.09 6.22 24.29
C THR A 469 -31.96 5.24 23.93
N ASP A 470 -32.19 3.94 24.13
CA ASP A 470 -31.45 2.87 23.46
C ASP A 470 -32.27 2.34 22.27
N PRO A 471 -31.89 2.66 21.03
CA PRO A 471 -32.68 2.27 19.87
C PRO A 471 -32.52 0.78 19.49
N LEU A 472 -31.55 0.04 20.05
CA LEU A 472 -31.45 -1.41 19.89
C LEU A 472 -32.36 -2.16 20.86
N SER A 473 -32.78 -1.50 21.95
CA SER A 473 -33.67 -2.06 22.96
C SER A 473 -34.82 -1.10 23.32
N PRO A 474 -35.71 -0.75 22.37
CA PRO A 474 -36.84 0.12 22.65
C PRO A 474 -37.85 -0.51 23.61
N GLU A 475 -38.48 0.32 24.43
CA GLU A 475 -39.47 -0.09 25.45
C GLU A 475 -40.81 0.64 25.26
N ILE A 476 -41.91 0.00 25.63
CA ILE A 476 -43.24 0.63 25.62
C ILE A 476 -43.40 1.47 26.90
N CYS A 477 -43.57 2.78 26.76
CA CYS A 477 -43.85 3.64 27.91
C CYS A 477 -45.23 3.32 28.52
N SER A 478 -45.32 3.40 29.85
CA SER A 478 -46.62 3.37 30.54
C SER A 478 -47.28 4.73 30.41
N VAL A 479 -48.28 4.82 29.53
CA VAL A 479 -48.92 6.08 29.13
C VAL A 479 -50.30 6.22 29.75
N GLU A 480 -50.58 7.37 30.37
CA GLU A 480 -51.92 7.81 30.77
C GLU A 480 -52.59 8.64 29.67
N GLY A 481 -53.89 8.45 29.45
CA GLY A 481 -54.65 9.28 28.50
C GLY A 481 -54.61 8.83 27.02
N ILE A 482 -54.33 7.55 26.73
CA ILE A 482 -54.47 7.04 25.35
C ILE A 482 -55.91 7.27 24.84
N GLY A 483 -56.03 7.93 23.68
CA GLY A 483 -57.31 8.31 23.06
C GLY A 483 -57.97 9.56 23.65
N SER A 484 -57.28 10.31 24.52
CA SER A 484 -57.67 11.68 24.91
C SER A 484 -56.78 12.74 24.25
N ASP A 485 -57.21 14.00 24.34
CA ASP A 485 -56.52 15.17 23.78
C ASP A 485 -55.16 15.44 24.46
N GLU A 486 -55.00 15.02 25.72
CA GLU A 486 -53.76 15.08 26.48
C GLU A 486 -53.33 13.66 26.85
N LEU A 487 -52.03 13.42 26.78
CA LEU A 487 -51.37 12.14 27.05
C LEU A 487 -50.11 12.42 27.89
N SER A 488 -49.88 11.65 28.96
CA SER A 488 -48.68 11.80 29.79
C SER A 488 -47.99 10.48 30.12
N TRP A 489 -46.68 10.55 30.34
CA TRP A 489 -45.85 9.45 30.81
C TRP A 489 -44.70 9.98 31.67
N GLU A 490 -44.22 9.15 32.58
CA GLU A 490 -43.07 9.48 33.43
C GLU A 490 -41.77 8.94 32.83
N ALA A 491 -40.66 9.63 33.08
CA ALA A 491 -39.31 9.19 32.71
C ALA A 491 -38.28 9.58 33.77
N LEU A 492 -37.18 8.83 33.83
CA LEU A 492 -36.05 9.14 34.70
C LEU A 492 -35.25 10.34 34.14
N ARG A 493 -34.71 11.16 35.05
CA ARG A 493 -33.81 12.27 34.71
C ARG A 493 -32.32 11.92 34.82
N ASP A 494 -31.98 10.65 34.58
CA ASP A 494 -30.62 10.11 34.63
C ASP A 494 -29.82 10.31 33.34
N THR A 495 -30.50 10.52 32.22
CA THR A 495 -29.90 10.75 30.91
C THR A 495 -30.82 11.59 30.02
N THR A 496 -30.29 12.05 28.88
CA THR A 496 -31.07 12.70 27.84
C THR A 496 -31.98 11.68 27.15
N ARG A 497 -33.26 11.64 27.53
CA ARG A 497 -34.22 10.67 27.00
C ARG A 497 -34.69 11.02 25.58
N ARG A 498 -34.97 9.98 24.80
CA ARG A 498 -35.61 10.07 23.48
C ARG A 498 -36.86 9.21 23.45
N PHE A 499 -37.94 9.76 22.91
CA PHE A 499 -39.21 9.05 22.73
C PHE A 499 -39.72 9.19 21.30
N VAL A 500 -40.57 8.26 20.89
CA VAL A 500 -41.37 8.39 19.66
C VAL A 500 -42.84 8.15 19.99
N ALA A 501 -43.68 9.18 19.76
CA ALA A 501 -45.13 9.06 19.80
C ALA A 501 -45.65 8.84 18.37
N PHE A 502 -46.43 7.78 18.13
CA PHE A 502 -46.72 7.37 16.75
C PHE A 502 -48.15 6.86 16.55
N ARG A 503 -48.51 6.73 15.26
CA ARG A 503 -49.64 5.92 14.78
C ARG A 503 -49.10 4.69 14.06
N PHE A 504 -49.66 3.50 14.29
CA PHE A 504 -49.24 2.28 13.57
C PHE A 504 -49.43 2.42 12.05
N SER A 505 -50.46 3.15 11.63
CA SER A 505 -50.70 3.44 10.21
C SER A 505 -49.60 4.30 9.56
N ALA A 506 -48.83 5.04 10.35
CA ALA A 506 -47.71 5.87 9.92
C ALA A 506 -46.35 5.16 9.98
N ALA A 507 -46.30 3.89 10.41
CA ALA A 507 -45.08 3.09 10.35
C ALA A 507 -44.56 3.00 8.91
N HIS A 508 -43.26 3.19 8.74
CA HIS A 508 -42.58 3.13 7.44
C HIS A 508 -42.57 1.70 6.89
N GLY A 509 -42.64 1.56 5.56
CA GLY A 509 -42.42 0.27 4.91
C GLY A 509 -40.93 -0.05 4.79
N VAL A 510 -40.62 -1.30 4.44
CA VAL A 510 -39.26 -1.77 4.17
C VAL A 510 -39.09 -2.19 2.71
N GLU A 511 -37.86 -2.17 2.21
CA GLU A 511 -37.53 -2.70 0.89
C GLU A 511 -36.97 -4.13 1.00
N ALA A 512 -37.54 -5.07 0.24
CA ALA A 512 -37.08 -6.44 0.16
C ALA A 512 -35.73 -6.57 -0.58
N ARG A 513 -34.74 -7.26 0.01
CA ARG A 513 -33.40 -7.49 -0.56
C ARG A 513 -33.09 -8.95 -0.91
N GLY A 514 -34.02 -9.87 -0.66
CA GLY A 514 -33.90 -11.28 -1.01
C GLY A 514 -33.42 -12.17 0.14
N ASN A 515 -33.18 -13.44 -0.19
CA ASN A 515 -32.67 -14.44 0.75
C ASN A 515 -31.18 -14.24 1.00
N VAL A 516 -30.73 -14.52 2.23
CA VAL A 516 -29.33 -14.44 2.65
C VAL A 516 -28.78 -15.85 2.82
N GLN A 517 -27.54 -16.07 2.36
CA GLN A 517 -26.84 -17.34 2.58
C GLN A 517 -26.28 -17.37 4.00
N ASN A 518 -26.18 -18.56 4.58
CA ASN A 518 -25.56 -18.69 5.88
C ASN A 518 -24.05 -18.48 5.78
N VAL A 519 -23.51 -17.68 6.68
CA VAL A 519 -22.10 -17.28 6.74
C VAL A 519 -21.65 -17.38 8.19
N ASP A 520 -20.41 -17.83 8.41
CA ASP A 520 -19.88 -18.01 9.75
C ASP A 520 -18.39 -17.62 9.85
N LEU A 521 -18.10 -16.33 9.67
CA LEU A 521 -16.74 -15.81 9.83
C LEU A 521 -16.23 -15.91 11.27
N HIS A 522 -17.13 -15.98 12.25
CA HIS A 522 -16.78 -16.14 13.66
C HIS A 522 -16.11 -17.48 13.98
N SER A 523 -16.31 -18.50 13.15
CA SER A 523 -15.63 -19.79 13.30
C SER A 523 -14.12 -19.75 12.96
N LEU A 524 -13.65 -18.67 12.31
CA LEU A 524 -12.23 -18.49 11.98
C LEU A 524 -11.41 -18.26 13.26
N LYS A 525 -10.26 -18.93 13.33
CA LYS A 525 -9.28 -18.83 14.40
C LYS A 525 -7.91 -19.22 13.85
N ASP A 526 -6.84 -18.69 14.44
CA ASP A 526 -5.46 -19.14 14.19
C ASP A 526 -5.11 -18.99 12.69
N ILE A 527 -5.28 -17.80 12.11
CA ILE A 527 -5.06 -17.50 10.69
C ILE A 527 -3.85 -16.57 10.55
N ASP A 528 -2.89 -16.90 9.69
CA ASP A 528 -1.69 -16.08 9.44
C ASP A 528 -1.94 -14.99 8.38
N LEU A 529 -2.64 -15.35 7.30
CA LEU A 529 -2.97 -14.48 6.16
C LEU A 529 -4.48 -14.48 5.90
N VAL A 530 -5.09 -13.30 5.90
CA VAL A 530 -6.45 -13.09 5.40
C VAL A 530 -6.37 -12.47 4.01
N ILE A 531 -7.02 -13.08 3.03
CA ILE A 531 -7.22 -12.49 1.70
C ILE A 531 -8.68 -12.07 1.59
N MET A 532 -8.93 -10.76 1.64
CA MET A 532 -10.26 -10.22 1.39
C MET A 532 -10.42 -9.94 -0.11
N THR A 533 -11.53 -10.39 -0.69
CA THR A 533 -11.81 -10.20 -2.11
C THR A 533 -13.31 -10.06 -2.38
N SER A 534 -13.67 -10.07 -3.66
CA SER A 534 -15.06 -10.18 -4.11
C SER A 534 -15.29 -11.47 -4.89
N PRO A 535 -16.55 -11.92 -5.05
CA PRO A 535 -16.84 -13.16 -5.76
C PRO A 535 -16.37 -13.17 -7.22
N LEU A 536 -16.15 -11.99 -7.82
CA LEU A 536 -15.65 -11.84 -9.18
C LEU A 536 -14.15 -12.13 -9.31
N LEU A 537 -13.41 -12.11 -8.19
CA LEU A 537 -11.96 -12.29 -8.10
C LEU A 537 -11.56 -13.57 -7.33
N ASP A 538 -12.52 -14.32 -6.79
CA ASP A 538 -12.33 -15.53 -5.99
C ASP A 538 -11.28 -16.50 -6.57
N SER A 539 -11.27 -16.73 -7.88
CA SER A 539 -10.33 -17.68 -8.49
C SER A 539 -8.87 -17.23 -8.39
N ALA A 540 -8.59 -15.93 -8.43
CA ALA A 540 -7.25 -15.40 -8.23
C ALA A 540 -6.86 -15.47 -6.73
N ALA A 541 -7.78 -15.11 -5.83
CA ALA A 541 -7.56 -15.15 -4.39
C ALA A 541 -7.26 -16.58 -3.89
N HIS A 542 -8.05 -17.58 -4.31
CA HIS A 542 -7.82 -18.97 -3.92
C HIS A 542 -6.52 -19.57 -4.49
N ARG A 543 -6.10 -19.10 -5.67
CA ARG A 543 -4.83 -19.51 -6.27
C ARG A 543 -3.65 -19.03 -5.42
N LEU A 544 -3.65 -17.76 -5.01
CA LEU A 544 -2.64 -17.19 -4.11
C LEU A 544 -2.74 -17.80 -2.69
N ALA A 545 -3.94 -18.05 -2.18
CA ALA A 545 -4.12 -18.73 -0.89
C ALA A 545 -3.51 -20.14 -0.89
N THR A 546 -3.63 -20.86 -2.02
CA THR A 546 -3.04 -22.19 -2.18
C THR A 546 -1.52 -22.12 -2.20
N LEU A 547 -0.93 -21.09 -2.83
CA LEU A 547 0.51 -20.86 -2.86
C LEU A 547 1.08 -20.77 -1.43
N HIS A 548 0.59 -19.84 -0.61
CA HIS A 548 1.08 -19.67 0.76
C HIS A 548 0.70 -20.81 1.71
N SER A 549 -0.45 -21.46 1.47
CA SER A 549 -0.79 -22.67 2.22
C SER A 549 0.21 -23.79 1.99
N ASN A 550 0.79 -23.89 0.78
CA ASN A 550 1.85 -24.85 0.48
C ASN A 550 3.19 -24.45 1.13
N GLU A 551 3.42 -23.17 1.41
CA GLU A 551 4.56 -22.65 2.19
C GLU A 551 4.37 -22.82 3.71
N GLY A 552 3.20 -23.30 4.13
CA GLY A 552 2.89 -23.63 5.52
C GLY A 552 2.09 -22.58 6.28
N MET A 553 1.60 -21.53 5.61
CA MET A 553 0.73 -20.51 6.22
C MET A 553 -0.72 -20.99 6.38
N ARG A 554 -1.39 -20.55 7.44
CA ARG A 554 -2.83 -20.72 7.62
C ARG A 554 -3.54 -19.55 6.92
N VAL A 555 -4.20 -19.82 5.80
CA VAL A 555 -4.81 -18.78 4.95
C VAL A 555 -6.33 -18.87 4.95
N ALA A 556 -7.01 -17.72 5.09
CA ALA A 556 -8.44 -17.60 4.91
C ALA A 556 -8.76 -16.65 3.74
N VAL A 557 -9.64 -17.09 2.84
CA VAL A 557 -10.23 -16.22 1.80
C VAL A 557 -11.63 -15.83 2.25
N VAL A 558 -11.91 -14.53 2.31
CA VAL A 558 -13.19 -13.98 2.76
C VAL A 558 -13.74 -12.98 1.74
N ASN A 559 -15.06 -12.92 1.60
CA ASN A 559 -15.71 -11.99 0.69
C ASN A 559 -16.19 -10.72 1.40
N GLN A 560 -16.12 -9.57 0.73
CA GLN A 560 -16.56 -8.28 1.27
C GLN A 560 -17.99 -8.29 1.83
N ARG A 561 -18.94 -8.91 1.10
CA ARG A 561 -20.32 -9.09 1.56
C ARG A 561 -20.39 -9.79 2.92
N GLU A 562 -19.66 -10.89 3.07
CA GLU A 562 -19.68 -11.74 4.26
C GLU A 562 -19.20 -10.95 5.49
N VAL A 563 -18.16 -10.15 5.30
CA VAL A 563 -17.62 -9.25 6.33
C VAL A 563 -18.67 -8.22 6.76
N TRP A 564 -19.34 -7.56 5.82
CA TRP A 564 -20.37 -6.58 6.17
C TRP A 564 -21.57 -7.23 6.83
N ASP A 565 -22.04 -8.35 6.30
CA ASP A 565 -23.21 -9.06 6.82
C ASP A 565 -22.99 -9.50 8.28
N CYS A 566 -21.77 -9.91 8.67
CA CYS A 566 -21.43 -10.28 10.06
C CYS A 566 -21.14 -9.07 10.97
N PHE A 567 -20.37 -8.08 10.52
CA PHE A 567 -19.80 -7.07 11.44
C PHE A 567 -20.45 -5.67 11.38
N SER A 568 -21.13 -5.31 10.28
CA SER A 568 -21.75 -3.98 10.10
C SER A 568 -23.24 -4.06 9.73
N SER A 569 -23.89 -5.16 10.09
CA SER A 569 -25.30 -5.43 9.74
C SER A 569 -25.59 -5.37 8.24
N GLY A 570 -24.59 -5.60 7.39
CA GLY A 570 -24.70 -5.59 5.93
C GLY A 570 -24.51 -4.22 5.28
N SER A 571 -24.26 -3.17 6.04
CA SER A 571 -23.92 -1.83 5.53
C SER A 571 -22.45 -1.77 5.11
N PRO A 572 -22.08 -1.12 3.99
CA PRO A 572 -20.68 -0.88 3.68
C PRO A 572 -20.03 -0.05 4.79
N ASP A 573 -19.05 -0.60 5.49
CA ASP A 573 -18.28 0.09 6.54
C ASP A 573 -16.87 -0.53 6.61
N PRO A 574 -15.77 0.25 6.48
CA PRO A 574 -14.41 -0.29 6.52
C PRO A 574 -14.06 -0.88 7.90
N THR A 575 -14.69 -0.39 8.97
CA THR A 575 -14.49 -0.89 10.33
C THR A 575 -14.95 -2.35 10.47
N ALA A 576 -15.86 -2.83 9.62
CA ALA A 576 -16.26 -4.23 9.58
C ALA A 576 -15.08 -5.17 9.30
N LEU A 577 -14.18 -4.79 8.39
CA LEU A 577 -12.95 -5.56 8.12
C LEU A 577 -11.96 -5.46 9.28
N LYS A 578 -11.81 -4.27 9.85
CA LYS A 578 -10.99 -4.06 11.05
C LYS A 578 -11.48 -4.95 12.21
N MET A 579 -12.80 -5.11 12.35
CA MET A 579 -13.42 -6.01 13.34
C MET A 579 -13.10 -7.49 13.10
N LEU A 580 -13.08 -7.95 11.84
CA LEU A 580 -12.62 -9.31 11.52
C LEU A 580 -11.18 -9.53 12.00
N MET A 581 -10.29 -8.57 11.76
CA MET A 581 -8.88 -8.65 12.18
C MET A 581 -8.73 -8.55 13.71
N LEU A 582 -9.49 -7.69 14.38
CA LEU A 582 -9.57 -7.62 15.84
C LEU A 582 -10.06 -8.94 16.44
N MET A 583 -11.10 -9.55 15.86
CA MET A 583 -11.61 -10.85 16.31
C MET A 583 -10.53 -11.94 16.23
N LEU A 584 -9.80 -12.02 15.12
CA LEU A 584 -8.71 -13.00 14.97
C LEU A 584 -7.60 -12.78 16.00
N ARG A 585 -7.22 -11.52 16.25
CA ARG A 585 -6.25 -11.14 17.28
C ARG A 585 -6.72 -11.47 18.69
N ASP A 586 -7.97 -11.18 19.02
CA ASP A 586 -8.55 -11.39 20.34
C ASP A 586 -8.76 -12.89 20.63
N LYS A 587 -9.05 -13.71 19.61
CA LYS A 587 -9.20 -15.17 19.71
C LYS A 587 -7.87 -15.94 19.76
N ALA A 588 -6.75 -15.31 19.40
CA ALA A 588 -5.44 -15.95 19.41
C ALA A 588 -5.00 -16.30 20.84
N GLU A 589 -4.57 -17.54 21.06
CA GLU A 589 -4.09 -18.00 22.37
C GLU A 589 -2.63 -17.62 22.66
N SER A 590 -1.87 -17.30 21.59
CA SER A 590 -0.47 -16.93 21.65
C SER A 590 -0.11 -15.92 20.55
N PRO A 591 1.02 -15.18 20.67
CA PRO A 591 1.47 -14.28 19.60
C PRO A 591 1.76 -14.98 18.26
N GLU A 592 2.02 -16.28 18.27
CA GLU A 592 2.22 -17.06 17.03
C GLU A 592 0.89 -17.36 16.30
N ASP A 593 -0.23 -17.27 17.02
CA ASP A 593 -1.59 -17.50 16.50
C ASP A 593 -2.30 -16.22 16.06
N GLU A 594 -1.68 -15.07 16.28
CA GLU A 594 -2.19 -13.78 15.82
C GLU A 594 -2.09 -13.65 14.30
N PRO A 595 -3.05 -12.94 13.66
CA PRO A 595 -2.94 -12.63 12.24
C PRO A 595 -1.70 -11.79 11.97
N LYS A 596 -1.00 -12.08 10.87
CA LYS A 596 0.25 -11.40 10.49
C LYS A 596 0.06 -10.50 9.28
N HIS A 597 -0.75 -10.94 8.33
CA HIS A 597 -0.92 -10.26 7.05
C HIS A 597 -2.40 -10.17 6.61
N LEU A 598 -2.73 -9.04 5.99
CA LEU A 598 -4.00 -8.81 5.29
C LEU A 598 -3.71 -8.41 3.85
N LEU A 599 -4.21 -9.19 2.90
CA LEU A 599 -4.20 -8.85 1.48
C LEU A 599 -5.61 -8.43 1.03
N LEU A 600 -5.71 -7.28 0.40
CA LEU A 600 -6.91 -6.79 -0.27
C LEU A 600 -6.80 -7.04 -1.78
N MET A 601 -7.64 -7.91 -2.33
CA MET A 601 -7.64 -8.23 -3.76
C MET A 601 -8.88 -7.68 -4.44
N GLY A 602 -8.72 -6.50 -5.04
CA GLY A 602 -9.73 -5.72 -5.74
C GLY A 602 -9.38 -4.23 -5.70
N ASP A 603 -9.88 -3.49 -6.69
CA ASP A 603 -9.57 -2.07 -6.85
C ASP A 603 -10.18 -1.18 -5.76
N GLY A 604 -9.81 0.10 -5.70
CA GLY A 604 -10.37 1.08 -4.79
C GLY A 604 -11.26 2.11 -5.49
N SER A 605 -12.06 2.84 -4.70
CA SER A 605 -12.69 4.07 -5.18
C SER A 605 -12.84 5.09 -4.06
N TYR A 606 -12.70 6.39 -4.35
CA TYR A 606 -13.15 7.46 -3.46
C TYR A 606 -14.68 7.66 -3.57
N LEU A 607 -15.30 7.21 -4.67
CA LEU A 607 -16.75 7.16 -4.86
C LEU A 607 -17.33 5.87 -4.26
N ASN A 608 -16.97 5.57 -3.01
CA ASN A 608 -17.24 4.29 -2.38
C ASN A 608 -18.46 4.29 -1.45
N ARG A 609 -19.33 5.29 -1.56
CA ARG A 609 -20.63 5.28 -0.88
C ARG A 609 -21.59 4.32 -1.56
N ASN A 610 -22.23 3.47 -0.78
CA ASN A 610 -23.12 2.39 -1.22
C ASN A 610 -22.45 1.44 -2.21
N LEU A 611 -21.17 1.15 -1.99
CA LEU A 611 -20.40 0.27 -2.85
C LEU A 611 -21.10 -1.10 -2.99
N PRO A 612 -21.24 -1.66 -4.21
CA PRO A 612 -21.86 -2.98 -4.39
C PRO A 612 -21.07 -4.07 -3.65
N ALA A 613 -21.75 -4.85 -2.80
CA ALA A 613 -21.09 -5.86 -1.96
C ALA A 613 -20.36 -6.97 -2.73
N ASP A 614 -20.81 -7.29 -3.95
CA ASP A 614 -20.13 -8.25 -4.86
C ASP A 614 -19.45 -7.53 -6.05
N GLY A 615 -19.21 -6.22 -5.92
CA GLY A 615 -18.54 -5.43 -6.96
C GLY A 615 -17.07 -5.84 -7.14
N MET A 616 -16.43 -5.30 -8.18
CA MET A 616 -14.98 -5.45 -8.38
C MET A 616 -14.19 -4.67 -7.32
N ASP A 617 -14.65 -3.45 -7.02
CA ASP A 617 -14.01 -2.55 -6.07
C ASP A 617 -14.24 -3.03 -4.64
N LEU A 618 -13.17 -2.96 -3.84
CA LEU A 618 -13.22 -3.13 -2.39
C LEU A 618 -13.31 -1.77 -1.71
N LEU A 619 -14.01 -1.73 -0.59
CA LEU A 619 -14.17 -0.52 0.21
C LEU A 619 -12.81 -0.06 0.73
N THR A 620 -12.51 1.22 0.54
CA THR A 620 -11.28 1.86 0.99
C THR A 620 -11.56 2.74 2.20
N TYR A 621 -10.62 2.77 3.14
CA TYR A 621 -10.65 3.78 4.19
C TYR A 621 -10.13 5.11 3.63
N GLN A 622 -10.93 6.16 3.82
CA GLN A 622 -10.65 7.52 3.38
C GLN A 622 -10.53 8.44 4.60
N SER A 623 -9.50 9.28 4.62
CA SER A 623 -9.31 10.29 5.65
C SER A 623 -10.49 11.26 5.73
N LEU A 624 -10.73 11.89 6.88
CA LEU A 624 -11.80 12.88 7.02
C LEU A 624 -11.72 14.00 5.96
N ASN A 625 -10.55 14.63 5.81
CA ASN A 625 -10.39 15.80 4.96
C ASN A 625 -10.50 15.46 3.46
N SER A 626 -11.18 16.33 2.72
CA SER A 626 -11.35 16.25 1.26
C SER A 626 -11.05 17.57 0.54
N GLU A 627 -10.53 18.57 1.27
CA GLU A 627 -10.27 19.93 0.83
C GLU A 627 -8.77 20.28 0.71
N SER A 628 -7.89 19.32 0.98
CA SER A 628 -6.43 19.49 1.02
C SER A 628 -5.75 18.41 0.20
N THR A 629 -4.80 18.78 -0.65
CA THR A 629 -4.06 17.80 -1.47
C THR A 629 -3.06 16.97 -0.67
N VAL A 630 -2.68 17.43 0.53
CA VAL A 630 -1.67 16.79 1.40
C VAL A 630 -2.23 16.22 2.69
N SER A 631 -3.47 16.59 3.06
CA SER A 631 -4.14 16.09 4.26
C SER A 631 -5.31 15.15 3.95
N SER A 632 -5.71 15.08 2.68
CA SER A 632 -6.63 14.08 2.17
C SER A 632 -5.85 12.87 1.67
N TYR A 633 -6.23 11.67 2.08
CA TYR A 633 -5.56 10.44 1.71
C TYR A 633 -6.48 9.21 1.78
N VAL A 634 -6.13 8.21 0.98
CA VAL A 634 -6.63 6.83 1.07
C VAL A 634 -5.54 5.95 1.67
N THR A 635 -5.91 5.01 2.55
CA THR A 635 -4.94 4.10 3.15
C THR A 635 -5.58 2.78 3.56
N ASP A 636 -4.87 1.68 3.32
CA ASP A 636 -5.25 0.36 3.82
C ASP A 636 -4.67 0.09 5.22
N ASP A 637 -3.80 0.97 5.73
CA ASP A 637 -3.21 0.86 7.06
C ASP A 637 -4.26 0.77 8.17
N TYR A 638 -5.41 1.41 7.97
CA TYR A 638 -6.52 1.46 8.92
C TYR A 638 -6.94 0.05 9.40
N PHE A 639 -6.92 -0.93 8.50
CA PHE A 639 -7.29 -2.31 8.81
C PHE A 639 -6.25 -3.05 9.66
N GLY A 640 -5.02 -2.54 9.72
CA GLY A 640 -3.93 -3.06 10.54
C GLY A 640 -3.76 -2.37 11.89
N LEU A 641 -4.59 -1.37 12.23
CA LEU A 641 -4.54 -0.65 13.51
C LEU A 641 -5.30 -1.43 14.60
N LEU A 642 -4.68 -2.46 15.18
CA LEU A 642 -5.40 -3.42 16.04
C LEU A 642 -5.21 -3.22 17.55
N GLU A 643 -4.40 -2.25 17.99
CA GLU A 643 -4.24 -1.98 19.43
C GLU A 643 -5.48 -1.27 20.00
N ASP A 644 -5.80 -1.57 21.26
CA ASP A 644 -7.07 -1.17 21.88
C ASP A 644 -7.23 0.35 22.04
N ASP A 645 -6.12 1.09 22.16
CA ASP A 645 -6.09 2.54 22.28
C ASP A 645 -6.00 3.27 20.92
N PHE A 646 -5.97 2.53 19.81
CA PHE A 646 -5.88 3.11 18.46
C PHE A 646 -7.26 3.31 17.83
N SER A 647 -7.33 4.28 16.92
CA SER A 647 -8.54 4.64 16.16
C SER A 647 -8.18 4.71 14.67
N ASP A 648 -8.19 5.92 14.14
CA ASP A 648 -7.89 6.32 12.77
C ASP A 648 -6.87 7.47 12.75
N ALA A 649 -6.15 7.69 13.86
CA ALA A 649 -5.19 8.77 13.93
C ALA A 649 -4.00 8.48 12.99
N PRO A 650 -3.47 9.49 12.29
CA PRO A 650 -2.35 9.29 11.37
C PRO A 650 -1.12 8.65 12.04
N GLY A 651 -0.92 8.87 13.35
CA GLY A 651 0.22 8.34 14.12
C GLY A 651 0.02 6.98 14.77
N ASP A 652 -1.15 6.35 14.64
CA ASP A 652 -1.41 5.02 15.18
C ASP A 652 -0.53 3.97 14.49
N LYS A 653 -0.17 2.89 15.19
CA LYS A 653 0.81 1.93 14.67
C LYS A 653 0.16 0.70 14.09
N LEU A 654 0.81 0.15 13.07
CA LEU A 654 0.38 -1.08 12.42
C LEU A 654 0.75 -2.29 13.29
N ALA A 655 -0.22 -3.14 13.61
CA ALA A 655 0.01 -4.43 14.26
C ALA A 655 0.38 -5.52 13.24
N ILE A 656 -0.14 -5.42 12.03
CA ILE A 656 -0.01 -6.40 10.94
C ILE A 656 0.44 -5.74 9.64
N GLY A 657 1.02 -6.53 8.73
CA GLY A 657 1.35 -6.08 7.38
C GLY A 657 0.12 -6.07 6.48
N VAL A 658 -0.14 -4.96 5.79
CA VAL A 658 -1.28 -4.83 4.87
C VAL A 658 -0.77 -4.55 3.46
N GLY A 659 -1.30 -5.27 2.47
CA GLY A 659 -1.01 -5.06 1.05
C GLY A 659 -2.29 -5.11 0.20
N ARG A 660 -2.24 -4.51 -0.98
CA ARG A 660 -3.35 -4.48 -1.94
C ARG A 660 -2.90 -4.92 -3.31
N ILE A 661 -3.70 -5.75 -3.97
CA ILE A 661 -3.66 -5.96 -5.42
C ILE A 661 -4.89 -5.23 -5.98
N PRO A 662 -4.75 -4.00 -6.50
CA PRO A 662 -5.89 -3.13 -6.86
C PRO A 662 -6.53 -3.52 -8.20
N ALA A 663 -6.81 -4.82 -8.40
CA ALA A 663 -7.18 -5.34 -9.71
C ALA A 663 -8.58 -4.88 -10.16
N PRO A 664 -8.70 -4.14 -11.28
CA PRO A 664 -10.01 -3.72 -11.82
C PRO A 664 -10.71 -4.84 -12.61
N SER A 665 -10.03 -5.98 -12.83
CA SER A 665 -10.58 -7.15 -13.50
C SER A 665 -9.95 -8.46 -13.01
N LEU A 666 -10.62 -9.58 -13.26
CA LEU A 666 -10.06 -10.91 -12.98
C LEU A 666 -8.77 -11.18 -13.78
N SER A 667 -8.64 -10.67 -15.01
CA SER A 667 -7.42 -10.82 -15.80
C SER A 667 -6.24 -10.12 -15.16
N ASP A 668 -6.43 -8.92 -14.61
CA ASP A 668 -5.36 -8.16 -13.96
C ASP A 668 -4.94 -8.83 -12.64
N ALA A 669 -5.92 -9.31 -11.87
CA ALA A 669 -5.63 -10.10 -10.65
C ALA A 669 -4.82 -11.36 -10.97
N LEU A 670 -5.20 -12.11 -12.01
CA LEU A 670 -4.48 -13.31 -12.43
C LEU A 670 -3.08 -12.98 -12.99
N ALA A 671 -2.89 -11.82 -13.63
CA ALA A 671 -1.58 -11.37 -14.10
C ALA A 671 -0.63 -11.14 -12.92
N VAL A 672 -1.08 -10.44 -11.88
CA VAL A 672 -0.29 -10.21 -10.65
C VAL A 672 0.00 -11.52 -9.93
N VAL A 673 -1.01 -12.37 -9.70
CA VAL A 673 -0.83 -13.68 -9.04
C VAL A 673 0.15 -14.56 -9.82
N SER A 674 0.08 -14.57 -11.15
CA SER A 674 1.03 -15.35 -11.98
C SER A 674 2.46 -14.82 -11.89
N LYS A 675 2.66 -13.52 -11.65
CA LYS A 675 3.99 -12.95 -11.38
C LYS A 675 4.52 -13.36 -10.02
N ILE A 676 3.69 -13.33 -8.99
CA ILE A 676 4.06 -13.77 -7.63
C ILE A 676 4.43 -15.25 -7.63
N GLU A 677 3.61 -16.11 -8.24
CA GLU A 677 3.91 -17.53 -8.40
C GLU A 677 5.23 -17.78 -9.13
N ASN A 678 5.49 -17.04 -10.23
CA ASN A 678 6.75 -17.13 -10.95
C ASN A 678 7.92 -16.74 -10.05
N TYR A 679 7.80 -15.58 -9.38
CA TYR A 679 8.83 -15.05 -8.48
C TYR A 679 9.19 -16.03 -7.36
N LEU A 680 8.19 -16.68 -6.76
CA LEU A 680 8.35 -17.69 -5.71
C LEU A 680 8.73 -19.09 -6.24
N GLY A 681 8.92 -19.26 -7.55
CA GLY A 681 9.37 -20.52 -8.16
C GLY A 681 8.30 -21.61 -8.23
N ALA A 682 7.01 -21.26 -8.15
CA ALA A 682 5.93 -22.23 -8.29
C ALA A 682 5.82 -22.76 -9.73
N PRO A 683 5.41 -24.04 -9.96
CA PRO A 683 5.24 -24.57 -11.30
C PRO A 683 4.15 -23.80 -12.08
N ILE A 684 4.57 -23.01 -13.07
CA ILE A 684 3.64 -22.22 -13.89
C ILE A 684 2.91 -23.14 -14.87
N ASP A 685 1.57 -23.02 -14.94
CA ASP A 685 0.78 -23.60 -16.03
C ASP A 685 1.14 -22.85 -17.33
N SER A 686 2.12 -23.40 -18.04
CA SER A 686 2.78 -22.80 -19.19
C SER A 686 1.92 -22.89 -20.44
N THR A 687 0.75 -22.25 -20.44
CA THR A 687 0.03 -21.97 -21.68
C THR A 687 0.56 -20.69 -22.31
N GLY A 688 1.68 -20.84 -23.03
CA GLY A 688 2.00 -20.06 -24.22
C GLY A 688 2.49 -18.63 -24.02
N VAL A 689 3.77 -18.46 -23.70
CA VAL A 689 4.69 -17.51 -24.37
C VAL A 689 6.10 -18.10 -24.21
N GLY A 690 6.63 -18.72 -25.26
CA GLY A 690 8.03 -19.13 -25.32
C GLY A 690 8.86 -17.93 -25.77
N SER A 691 9.64 -17.36 -24.86
CA SER A 691 10.73 -16.42 -25.19
C SER A 691 11.97 -17.25 -25.48
N CYS A 692 12.69 -16.97 -26.59
CA CYS A 692 14.01 -17.54 -26.74
C CYS A 692 15.12 -16.65 -26.23
N VAL A 693 15.62 -17.09 -25.09
CA VAL A 693 16.95 -16.82 -24.60
C VAL A 693 17.49 -18.17 -24.11
N GLY A 694 18.76 -18.45 -24.41
CA GLY A 694 19.35 -19.78 -24.24
C GLY A 694 19.30 -20.31 -22.80
N ASP A 695 19.12 -21.62 -22.68
CA ASP A 695 19.36 -22.60 -21.61
C ASP A 695 19.24 -22.25 -20.10
N ASP A 696 18.91 -21.03 -19.68
CA ASP A 696 18.77 -20.66 -18.26
C ASP A 696 17.60 -19.69 -17.95
N GLU A 697 16.82 -19.24 -18.96
CA GLU A 697 15.74 -18.25 -18.73
C GLU A 697 14.44 -18.78 -18.12
N SER A 698 14.29 -20.10 -17.92
CA SER A 698 13.20 -20.61 -17.07
C SER A 698 13.47 -20.40 -15.58
N SER A 699 14.70 -20.02 -15.21
CA SER A 699 15.08 -19.82 -13.83
C SER A 699 14.77 -18.41 -13.36
N THR A 700 14.19 -18.28 -12.16
CA THR A 700 14.09 -17.01 -11.44
C THR A 700 15.35 -16.70 -10.63
N PHE A 701 16.37 -17.56 -10.68
CA PHE A 701 17.67 -17.30 -10.04
C PHE A 701 18.61 -16.54 -10.99
N GLY A 702 19.54 -15.77 -10.43
CA GLY A 702 20.55 -15.04 -11.21
C GLY A 702 21.11 -13.81 -10.50
N GLU A 703 22.16 -13.21 -11.08
CA GLU A 703 22.87 -12.03 -10.55
C GLU A 703 21.94 -10.85 -10.21
N TRP A 704 20.74 -10.79 -10.80
CA TRP A 704 19.76 -9.73 -10.55
C TRP A 704 19.33 -9.66 -9.08
N ARG A 705 19.30 -10.81 -8.38
CA ARG A 705 19.01 -10.90 -6.94
C ARG A 705 20.06 -10.22 -6.06
N ASN A 706 21.25 -9.93 -6.61
CA ASN A 706 22.34 -9.26 -5.92
C ASN A 706 22.48 -7.76 -6.27
N LYS A 707 21.49 -7.15 -6.95
CA LYS A 707 21.57 -5.75 -7.40
C LYS A 707 20.52 -4.87 -6.73
N ILE A 708 20.92 -3.67 -6.32
CA ILE A 708 20.02 -2.61 -5.85
C ILE A 708 20.23 -1.36 -6.71
N LEU A 709 19.14 -0.86 -7.29
CA LEU A 709 19.15 0.29 -8.17
C LEU A 709 18.61 1.52 -7.45
N PHE A 710 19.38 2.60 -7.42
CA PHE A 710 18.98 3.92 -6.92
C PHE A 710 18.82 4.90 -8.07
N VAL A 711 17.62 5.46 -8.21
CA VAL A 711 17.26 6.43 -9.26
C VAL A 711 16.79 7.72 -8.59
N THR A 712 17.16 8.87 -9.12
CA THR A 712 16.73 10.16 -8.59
C THR A 712 16.11 11.03 -9.67
N ASP A 713 15.46 12.10 -9.25
CA ASP A 713 15.12 13.23 -10.11
C ASP A 713 16.32 14.14 -10.37
N ASP A 714 16.23 14.97 -11.42
CA ASP A 714 17.33 15.73 -12.02
C ASP A 714 17.53 17.14 -11.45
N GLN A 715 16.48 17.75 -10.88
CA GLN A 715 16.38 19.10 -10.26
C GLN A 715 15.66 20.18 -11.10
N ASP A 716 14.33 20.19 -11.15
CA ASP A 716 13.63 21.32 -11.81
C ASP A 716 13.61 22.62 -10.95
N GLY A 717 14.49 23.57 -11.28
CA GLY A 717 14.32 25.05 -11.25
C GLY A 717 13.93 25.82 -9.97
N ASN A 718 13.52 25.18 -8.86
CA ASN A 718 12.82 25.87 -7.77
C ASN A 718 13.70 26.38 -6.60
N ASN A 719 15.03 26.21 -6.66
CA ASN A 719 16.02 26.61 -5.63
C ASN A 719 15.86 25.98 -4.21
N ASN A 720 14.86 25.12 -3.96
CA ASN A 720 14.60 24.56 -2.62
C ASN A 720 14.95 23.06 -2.50
N ASP A 721 14.81 22.28 -3.58
CA ASP A 721 15.00 20.82 -3.54
C ASP A 721 16.30 20.35 -4.25
N GLY A 722 17.07 21.29 -4.83
CA GLY A 722 18.13 21.09 -5.84
C GLY A 722 19.39 20.30 -5.46
N TRP A 723 19.45 19.70 -4.27
CA TRP A 723 20.51 18.75 -3.87
C TRP A 723 19.91 17.55 -3.15
N ARG A 724 18.66 17.69 -2.73
CA ARG A 724 18.06 16.87 -1.70
C ARG A 724 17.88 15.43 -2.18
N HIS A 725 17.25 15.22 -3.34
CA HIS A 725 16.94 13.87 -3.82
C HIS A 725 18.19 13.00 -4.02
N MET A 726 19.25 13.54 -4.64
CA MET A 726 20.53 12.83 -4.77
C MET A 726 21.24 12.63 -3.43
N SER A 727 21.23 13.63 -2.55
CA SER A 727 21.82 13.50 -1.21
C SER A 727 21.12 12.46 -0.35
N ASP A 728 19.79 12.46 -0.41
CA ASP A 728 18.91 11.53 0.28
C ASP A 728 19.15 10.11 -0.24
N SER A 729 19.30 9.93 -1.56
CA SER A 729 19.73 8.68 -2.19
C SER A 729 21.13 8.22 -1.75
N GLU A 730 22.09 9.14 -1.64
CA GLU A 730 23.43 8.79 -1.15
C GLU A 730 23.37 8.23 0.29
N VAL A 731 22.55 8.80 1.18
CA VAL A 731 22.36 8.30 2.56
C VAL A 731 21.95 6.82 2.56
N HIS A 732 21.00 6.44 1.70
CA HIS A 732 20.50 5.05 1.63
C HIS A 732 21.51 4.11 0.98
N SER A 733 22.12 4.55 -0.12
CA SER A 733 23.13 3.76 -0.81
C SER A 733 24.38 3.55 0.05
N ASP A 734 24.77 4.54 0.86
CA ASP A 734 25.90 4.42 1.80
C ASP A 734 25.55 3.47 2.94
N HIS A 735 24.31 3.50 3.45
CA HIS A 735 23.85 2.51 4.43
C HIS A 735 23.96 1.08 3.91
N VAL A 736 23.53 0.82 2.67
CA VAL A 736 23.69 -0.49 2.01
C VAL A 736 25.17 -0.83 1.85
N ALA A 737 26.01 0.11 1.38
CA ALA A 737 27.43 -0.14 1.18
C ALA A 737 28.19 -0.47 2.48
N GLU A 738 27.78 0.12 3.60
CA GLU A 738 28.42 -0.04 4.90
C GLU A 738 27.97 -1.32 5.64
N ASN A 739 26.69 -1.69 5.52
CA ASN A 739 26.09 -2.75 6.34
C ASN A 739 25.78 -4.04 5.56
N TYR A 740 25.55 -3.94 4.24
CA TYR A 740 25.23 -5.07 3.36
C TYR A 740 26.08 -5.02 2.09
N ASN A 741 27.39 -5.00 2.30
CA ASN A 741 28.35 -4.78 1.23
C ASN A 741 28.36 -5.88 0.16
N GLU A 742 27.68 -7.01 0.39
CA GLU A 742 27.47 -8.11 -0.54
C GLU A 742 26.61 -7.72 -1.76
N TYR A 743 25.73 -6.71 -1.64
CA TYR A 743 24.89 -6.22 -2.74
C TYR A 743 25.62 -5.22 -3.65
N ASP A 744 25.40 -5.34 -4.96
CA ASP A 744 25.88 -4.41 -5.97
C ASP A 744 24.96 -3.18 -6.06
N ILE A 745 25.53 -2.01 -5.77
CA ILE A 745 24.82 -0.72 -5.83
C ILE A 745 25.00 -0.08 -7.21
N ILE A 746 23.88 0.25 -7.86
CA ILE A 746 23.82 0.95 -9.14
C ILE A 746 23.11 2.29 -8.92
N LYS A 747 23.69 3.38 -9.42
CA LYS A 747 23.14 4.74 -9.27
C LYS A 747 22.86 5.34 -10.64
N ILE A 748 21.64 5.80 -10.88
CA ILE A 748 21.24 6.54 -12.08
C ILE A 748 20.70 7.90 -11.66
N TYR A 749 21.53 8.93 -11.76
CA TYR A 749 21.16 10.32 -11.49
C TYR A 749 21.03 11.03 -12.84
N PRO A 750 19.81 11.40 -13.29
CA PRO A 750 19.59 11.95 -14.63
C PRO A 750 20.42 13.20 -14.93
N ASP A 751 20.70 14.06 -13.94
CA ASP A 751 21.59 15.23 -14.11
C ASP A 751 23.04 14.86 -14.47
N ALA A 752 23.43 13.58 -14.38
CA ALA A 752 24.72 13.10 -14.91
C ALA A 752 24.71 12.83 -16.43
N TYR A 753 23.54 12.92 -17.08
CA TYR A 753 23.32 12.74 -18.51
C TYR A 753 23.01 14.09 -19.17
N VAL A 754 23.12 14.15 -20.49
CA VAL A 754 22.83 15.38 -21.25
C VAL A 754 21.32 15.58 -21.35
N GLN A 755 20.84 16.74 -20.89
CA GLN A 755 19.45 17.14 -21.06
C GLN A 755 19.20 17.65 -22.48
N GLU A 756 18.14 17.18 -23.13
CA GLU A 756 17.73 17.61 -24.46
C GLU A 756 16.38 18.33 -24.46
N ALA A 757 16.31 19.48 -25.13
CA ALA A 757 15.08 20.24 -25.27
C ALA A 757 14.25 19.76 -26.47
N THR A 758 13.07 19.18 -26.19
CA THR A 758 12.11 18.75 -27.23
C THR A 758 10.90 19.70 -27.29
N PRO A 759 10.11 19.71 -28.39
CA PRO A 759 8.83 20.45 -28.41
C PRO A 759 7.84 20.05 -27.32
N GLY A 760 8.03 18.88 -26.69
CA GLY A 760 7.18 18.34 -25.62
C GLY A 760 7.75 18.47 -24.20
N GLY A 761 8.81 19.27 -24.01
CA GLY A 761 9.53 19.46 -22.74
C GLY A 761 10.96 18.91 -22.79
N GLU A 762 11.75 19.16 -21.74
CA GLU A 762 13.07 18.56 -21.55
C GLU A 762 13.00 17.04 -21.39
N ARG A 763 14.09 16.35 -21.76
CA ARG A 763 14.25 14.89 -21.75
C ARG A 763 15.68 14.51 -21.39
N TYR A 764 15.83 13.33 -20.78
CA TYR A 764 17.10 12.62 -20.66
C TYR A 764 16.99 11.25 -21.32
N ASP A 765 17.06 11.21 -22.65
CA ASP A 765 16.86 9.97 -23.41
C ASP A 765 17.87 8.87 -23.00
N GLU A 766 19.12 9.25 -22.68
CA GLU A 766 20.14 8.30 -22.20
C GLU A 766 19.82 7.76 -20.79
N ALA A 767 19.28 8.58 -19.90
CA ALA A 767 18.91 8.16 -18.55
C ALA A 767 17.66 7.26 -18.57
N GLU A 768 16.66 7.60 -19.39
CA GLU A 768 15.46 6.77 -19.63
C GLU A 768 15.86 5.39 -20.17
N ALA A 769 16.73 5.35 -21.20
CA ALA A 769 17.24 4.10 -21.77
C ALA A 769 18.03 3.27 -20.74
N GLU A 770 18.83 3.92 -19.89
CA GLU A 770 19.57 3.23 -18.83
C GLU A 770 18.64 2.64 -17.76
N ILE A 771 17.60 3.38 -17.34
CA ILE A 771 16.57 2.88 -16.41
C ILE A 771 15.86 1.67 -17.03
N GLN A 772 15.40 1.80 -18.28
CA GLN A 772 14.72 0.71 -18.98
C GLN A 772 15.59 -0.55 -19.01
N ARG A 773 16.84 -0.40 -19.45
CA ARG A 773 17.80 -1.50 -19.54
C ARG A 773 18.08 -2.14 -18.18
N LYS A 774 18.26 -1.35 -17.12
CA LYS A 774 18.59 -1.87 -15.78
C LYS A 774 17.43 -2.59 -15.12
N VAL A 775 16.20 -2.14 -15.35
CA VAL A 775 15.00 -2.87 -14.92
C VAL A 775 14.82 -4.16 -15.74
N GLU A 776 15.03 -4.11 -17.07
CA GLU A 776 14.99 -5.29 -17.95
C GLU A 776 16.04 -6.36 -17.56
N GLU A 777 17.26 -5.95 -17.20
CA GLU A 777 18.32 -6.83 -16.69
C GLU A 777 17.95 -7.49 -15.34
N GLY A 778 17.06 -6.87 -14.59
CA GLY A 778 16.61 -7.26 -13.26
C GLY A 778 17.43 -6.67 -12.11
N ALA A 779 16.74 -6.37 -11.01
CA ALA A 779 17.29 -5.98 -9.71
C ALA A 779 16.43 -6.55 -8.58
N LEU A 780 16.98 -6.66 -7.37
CA LEU A 780 16.22 -7.05 -6.19
C LEU A 780 15.29 -5.91 -5.76
N ILE A 781 15.84 -4.69 -5.70
CA ILE A 781 15.15 -3.46 -5.29
C ILE A 781 15.44 -2.36 -6.31
N VAL A 782 14.40 -1.60 -6.66
CA VAL A 782 14.51 -0.32 -7.36
C VAL A 782 13.97 0.78 -6.46
N ASP A 783 14.84 1.70 -6.06
CA ASP A 783 14.50 2.87 -5.27
C ASP A 783 14.44 4.12 -6.16
N TYR A 784 13.38 4.91 -6.03
CA TYR A 784 13.23 6.20 -6.71
C TYR A 784 12.91 7.32 -5.72
N ILE A 785 13.72 8.39 -5.74
CA ILE A 785 13.49 9.60 -4.94
C ILE A 785 13.37 10.82 -5.85
N GLY A 786 12.21 11.49 -5.85
CA GLY A 786 12.02 12.63 -6.73
C GLY A 786 10.58 13.06 -6.98
N HIS A 787 10.39 14.01 -7.89
CA HIS A 787 9.06 14.40 -8.33
C HIS A 787 8.41 13.31 -9.18
N GLY A 788 7.09 13.34 -9.21
CA GLY A 788 6.33 12.36 -9.97
C GLY A 788 4.85 12.68 -9.88
N GLY A 789 4.08 11.86 -10.57
CA GLY A 789 2.64 11.88 -10.49
C GLY A 789 2.07 10.60 -11.09
N ALA A 790 0.75 10.59 -11.29
CA ALA A 790 0.04 9.40 -11.76
C ALA A 790 0.49 8.88 -13.15
N ARG A 791 1.38 9.57 -13.88
CA ARG A 791 1.86 9.15 -15.22
C ARG A 791 3.33 8.76 -15.30
N GLY A 792 4.09 8.84 -14.20
CA GLY A 792 5.51 8.48 -14.20
C GLY A 792 6.38 9.31 -13.28
N TRP A 793 7.69 9.27 -13.55
CA TRP A 793 8.75 9.91 -12.75
C TRP A 793 9.33 11.13 -13.45
N ALA A 794 9.66 12.14 -12.64
CA ALA A 794 10.25 13.42 -13.05
C ALA A 794 9.41 14.22 -14.07
N HIS A 795 9.72 15.50 -14.22
CA HIS A 795 9.05 16.34 -15.22
C HIS A 795 9.51 15.98 -16.65
N GLU A 796 10.74 15.50 -16.75
CA GLU A 796 11.46 15.07 -17.96
C GLU A 796 11.03 13.67 -18.40
N ARG A 797 10.18 12.98 -17.63
CA ARG A 797 9.56 11.67 -17.98
C ARG A 797 10.56 10.53 -18.13
N ILE A 798 11.56 10.48 -17.25
CA ILE A 798 12.59 9.43 -17.18
C ILE A 798 12.01 8.03 -16.93
N LEU A 799 10.76 7.95 -16.46
CA LEU A 799 9.92 6.77 -16.52
C LEU A 799 8.51 7.20 -16.90
N ASN A 800 7.91 6.52 -17.89
CA ASN A 800 6.54 6.80 -18.33
C ASN A 800 5.76 5.50 -18.60
N THR A 801 4.46 5.66 -18.86
CA THR A 801 3.53 4.53 -19.07
C THR A 801 3.87 3.64 -20.26
N THR A 802 4.59 4.14 -21.27
CA THR A 802 5.02 3.35 -22.42
C THR A 802 6.16 2.43 -22.03
N THR A 803 7.21 2.97 -21.40
CA THR A 803 8.35 2.21 -20.88
C THR A 803 7.89 1.07 -19.96
N ILE A 804 6.94 1.35 -19.06
CA ILE A 804 6.40 0.37 -18.12
C ILE A 804 5.70 -0.80 -18.85
N ARG A 805 4.95 -0.53 -19.92
CA ARG A 805 4.22 -1.55 -20.69
C ARG A 805 5.15 -2.42 -21.55
N GLU A 806 6.30 -1.88 -21.96
CA GLU A 806 7.26 -2.54 -22.84
C GLU A 806 8.24 -3.44 -22.07
N TRP A 807 8.33 -3.32 -20.75
CA TRP A 807 9.18 -4.19 -19.94
C TRP A 807 8.81 -5.67 -20.04
N THR A 808 9.86 -6.49 -20.12
CA THR A 808 9.79 -7.95 -20.34
C THR A 808 10.54 -8.77 -19.27
N ASN A 809 10.87 -8.16 -18.12
CA ASN A 809 11.63 -8.77 -17.02
C ASN A 809 10.83 -9.74 -16.13
N LYS A 810 9.90 -10.52 -16.67
CA LYS A 810 9.00 -11.42 -15.92
C LYS A 810 9.70 -12.33 -14.91
N ASN A 811 10.91 -12.81 -15.23
CA ASN A 811 11.67 -13.75 -14.39
C ASN A 811 12.64 -13.06 -13.43
N ARG A 812 12.68 -11.71 -13.42
CA ARG A 812 13.65 -10.88 -12.70
C ARG A 812 12.96 -9.60 -12.20
N LEU A 813 11.89 -9.79 -11.44
CA LEU A 813 11.00 -8.70 -11.03
C LEU A 813 11.53 -8.02 -9.75
N PRO A 814 11.88 -6.73 -9.78
CA PRO A 814 12.22 -6.00 -8.57
C PRO A 814 10.98 -5.68 -7.71
N VAL A 815 11.24 -5.42 -6.44
CA VAL A 815 10.34 -4.63 -5.59
C VAL A 815 10.70 -3.15 -5.73
N PHE A 816 9.69 -2.30 -5.93
CA PHE A 816 9.90 -0.85 -6.05
C PHE A 816 9.63 -0.13 -4.73
N MET A 817 10.55 0.74 -4.31
CA MET A 817 10.30 1.75 -3.28
C MET A 817 10.31 3.11 -3.98
N THR A 818 9.18 3.85 -3.95
CA THR A 818 9.07 5.13 -4.66
C THR A 818 8.68 6.25 -3.71
N ALA A 819 9.66 7.08 -3.37
CA ALA A 819 9.56 8.30 -2.59
C ALA A 819 9.15 9.50 -3.47
N THR A 820 7.96 9.44 -4.06
CA THR A 820 7.43 10.44 -5.01
C THR A 820 5.97 10.80 -4.71
N CYS A 821 5.37 11.75 -5.42
CA CYS A 821 3.96 12.11 -5.24
C CYS A 821 3.04 11.22 -6.09
N GLU A 822 1.92 10.77 -5.49
CA GLU A 822 0.72 10.26 -6.15
C GLU A 822 0.90 9.28 -7.33
N LEU A 823 1.91 8.43 -7.27
CA LEU A 823 2.24 7.49 -8.34
C LEU A 823 1.17 6.40 -8.49
N SER A 824 0.46 6.06 -7.41
CA SER A 824 -0.53 4.99 -7.31
C SER A 824 -1.88 5.47 -6.77
N ARG A 825 -2.62 6.24 -7.57
CA ARG A 825 -3.98 6.70 -7.23
C ARG A 825 -5.03 5.60 -7.46
N TYR A 826 -4.86 4.44 -6.83
CA TYR A 826 -5.72 3.26 -7.03
C TYR A 826 -7.20 3.47 -6.62
N ASP A 827 -7.54 4.58 -5.96
CA ASP A 827 -8.90 4.90 -5.58
C ASP A 827 -9.55 5.96 -6.48
N ASP A 828 -8.85 6.45 -7.51
CA ASP A 828 -9.42 7.37 -8.49
C ASP A 828 -9.82 6.59 -9.76
N PRO A 829 -11.11 6.24 -9.95
CA PRO A 829 -11.54 5.42 -11.07
C PRO A 829 -11.38 6.10 -12.44
N GLU A 830 -11.02 7.39 -12.47
CA GLU A 830 -10.74 8.13 -13.71
C GLU A 830 -9.26 8.07 -14.12
N VAL A 831 -8.38 7.47 -13.31
CA VAL A 831 -6.93 7.50 -13.49
C VAL A 831 -6.35 6.08 -13.48
N GLU A 832 -5.88 5.62 -14.64
CA GLU A 832 -4.94 4.48 -14.70
C GLU A 832 -3.54 5.01 -14.33
N SER A 833 -3.08 4.72 -13.12
CA SER A 833 -1.83 5.28 -12.62
C SER A 833 -0.59 4.46 -13.00
N ALA A 834 0.55 5.12 -13.18
CA ALA A 834 1.80 4.46 -13.54
C ALA A 834 2.21 3.40 -12.49
N GLY A 835 1.97 3.65 -11.21
CA GLY A 835 2.26 2.69 -10.15
C GLY A 835 1.41 1.43 -10.19
N GLU A 836 0.14 1.53 -10.60
CA GLU A 836 -0.69 0.35 -10.89
C GLU A 836 -0.19 -0.41 -12.13
N MET A 837 0.19 0.31 -13.18
CA MET A 837 0.74 -0.30 -14.40
C MET A 837 2.03 -1.10 -14.13
N LEU A 838 2.87 -0.66 -13.17
CA LEU A 838 4.07 -1.40 -12.75
C LEU A 838 3.72 -2.80 -12.28
N VAL A 839 2.66 -2.94 -11.48
CA VAL A 839 2.24 -4.24 -10.93
C VAL A 839 1.37 -5.01 -11.91
N PHE A 840 0.64 -4.37 -12.83
CA PHE A 840 -0.22 -5.07 -13.79
C PHE A 840 0.45 -5.56 -15.07
N ASN A 841 1.64 -5.09 -15.43
CA ASN A 841 2.33 -5.63 -16.62
C ASN A 841 2.55 -7.15 -16.47
N PRO A 842 1.95 -8.01 -17.33
CA PRO A 842 2.05 -9.47 -17.21
C PRO A 842 3.41 -10.03 -17.66
N ASN A 843 4.19 -9.24 -18.39
CA ASN A 843 5.47 -9.61 -18.97
C ASN A 843 6.66 -9.01 -18.21
N GLY A 844 6.44 -8.11 -17.26
CA GLY A 844 7.53 -7.41 -16.57
C GLY A 844 7.04 -6.44 -15.51
N GLY A 845 7.85 -5.41 -15.25
CA GLY A 845 7.60 -4.40 -14.23
C GLY A 845 7.97 -4.88 -12.84
N ALA A 846 7.10 -4.60 -11.87
CA ALA A 846 7.32 -4.89 -10.45
C ALA A 846 6.62 -6.19 -10.03
N VAL A 847 7.18 -6.90 -9.05
CA VAL A 847 6.43 -7.94 -8.31
C VAL A 847 5.60 -7.32 -7.17
N GLY A 848 6.07 -6.20 -6.63
CA GLY A 848 5.36 -5.37 -5.65
C GLY A 848 5.98 -3.98 -5.54
N SER A 849 5.25 -3.03 -4.96
CA SER A 849 5.71 -1.65 -4.78
C SER A 849 5.22 -1.03 -3.48
N LEU A 850 6.13 -0.40 -2.73
CA LEU A 850 5.80 0.53 -1.67
C LEU A 850 5.84 1.95 -2.24
N THR A 851 4.67 2.57 -2.39
CA THR A 851 4.47 3.76 -3.23
C THR A 851 3.40 4.67 -2.64
N THR A 852 3.31 5.90 -3.13
CA THR A 852 2.37 6.91 -2.64
C THR A 852 1.05 6.97 -3.39
N THR A 853 -0.02 7.31 -2.67
CA THR A 853 -1.38 7.48 -3.20
C THR A 853 -1.76 8.95 -3.43
N ARG A 854 -1.14 9.90 -2.72
CA ARG A 854 -1.39 11.35 -2.84
C ARG A 854 -0.10 12.17 -2.77
N THR A 855 -0.24 13.49 -2.80
CA THR A 855 0.86 14.43 -2.66
C THR A 855 1.53 14.28 -1.29
N VAL A 856 2.86 14.27 -1.29
CA VAL A 856 3.71 14.07 -0.11
C VAL A 856 4.83 15.11 -0.07
N PHE A 857 5.43 15.30 1.09
CA PHE A 857 6.58 16.17 1.29
C PHE A 857 7.88 15.36 1.22
N SER A 858 8.90 15.93 0.56
CA SER A 858 10.24 15.34 0.44
C SER A 858 10.88 15.01 1.80
N GLY A 859 10.58 15.81 2.84
CA GLY A 859 10.95 15.55 4.23
C GLY A 859 10.48 14.19 4.75
N GLY A 860 9.16 13.94 4.71
CA GLY A 860 8.58 12.70 5.18
C GLY A 860 8.93 11.50 4.30
N ASN A 861 9.14 11.72 3.00
CA ASN A 861 9.64 10.70 2.09
C ASN A 861 11.03 10.20 2.50
N GLN A 862 11.92 11.12 2.90
CA GLN A 862 13.26 10.75 3.33
C GLN A 862 13.26 9.95 4.63
N GLU A 863 12.41 10.33 5.60
CA GLU A 863 12.23 9.57 6.85
C GLU A 863 11.81 8.12 6.56
N LEU A 864 10.82 7.94 5.69
CA LEU A 864 10.32 6.61 5.31
C LEU A 864 11.34 5.78 4.53
N ASN A 865 12.04 6.39 3.58
CA ASN A 865 13.01 5.66 2.79
C ASN A 865 14.24 5.25 3.63
N THR A 866 14.67 6.12 4.56
CA THR A 866 15.69 5.77 5.56
C THR A 866 15.23 4.57 6.39
N ALA A 867 14.01 4.60 6.91
CA ALA A 867 13.45 3.50 7.70
C ALA A 867 13.31 2.20 6.88
N PHE A 868 13.00 2.30 5.58
CA PHE A 868 12.91 1.16 4.68
C PHE A 868 14.25 0.45 4.56
N PHE A 869 15.34 1.16 4.23
CA PHE A 869 16.67 0.55 4.09
C PHE A 869 17.27 0.05 5.40
N GLN A 870 16.83 0.59 6.55
CA GLN A 870 17.14 0.04 7.88
C GLN A 870 16.34 -1.24 8.24
N THR A 871 15.41 -1.67 7.38
CA THR A 871 14.48 -2.77 7.66
C THR A 871 14.55 -3.87 6.59
N VAL A 872 14.59 -3.50 5.30
CA VAL A 872 14.35 -4.45 4.19
C VAL A 872 15.45 -5.49 4.03
N LEU A 873 16.70 -5.21 4.44
CA LEU A 873 17.82 -6.15 4.32
C LEU A 873 18.17 -6.82 5.66
N ASP A 874 17.46 -6.49 6.74
CA ASP A 874 17.69 -7.05 8.06
C ASP A 874 16.78 -8.25 8.35
N GLU A 875 17.31 -9.19 9.13
CA GLU A 875 16.51 -10.19 9.82
C GLU A 875 15.64 -9.53 10.90
N ASP A 876 14.48 -10.12 11.17
CA ASP A 876 13.70 -9.75 12.34
C ASP A 876 14.36 -10.25 13.62
N GLU A 877 14.79 -9.33 14.50
CA GLU A 877 15.43 -9.66 15.78
C GLU A 877 14.60 -10.63 16.63
N GLY A 878 13.27 -10.64 16.48
CA GLY A 878 12.36 -11.53 17.20
C GLY A 878 12.40 -12.97 16.70
N THR A 879 12.48 -13.17 15.39
CA THR A 879 12.39 -14.50 14.74
C THR A 879 13.72 -15.03 14.22
N GLY A 880 14.70 -14.17 13.96
CA GLY A 880 15.96 -14.47 13.30
C GLY A 880 15.78 -14.86 11.83
N LEU A 881 14.72 -14.39 11.18
CA LEU A 881 14.38 -14.68 9.79
C LEU A 881 14.20 -13.39 8.99
N MET A 882 14.39 -13.47 7.67
CA MET A 882 14.05 -12.38 6.78
C MET A 882 12.54 -12.11 6.78
N ARG A 883 12.18 -10.84 6.63
CA ARG A 883 10.79 -10.37 6.72
C ARG A 883 10.04 -10.55 5.40
N CYS A 884 8.74 -10.77 5.49
CA CYS A 884 7.84 -10.64 4.34
C CYS A 884 7.58 -9.15 4.03
N LEU A 885 7.12 -8.83 2.82
CA LEU A 885 6.85 -7.46 2.37
C LEU A 885 5.90 -6.69 3.29
N GLY A 886 4.88 -7.37 3.83
CA GLY A 886 3.95 -6.78 4.78
C GLY A 886 4.63 -6.35 6.07
N ASP A 887 5.54 -7.17 6.61
CA ASP A 887 6.31 -6.84 7.81
C ASP A 887 7.32 -5.73 7.53
N ILE A 888 7.98 -5.74 6.36
CA ILE A 888 8.87 -4.65 5.94
C ILE A 888 8.11 -3.33 5.90
N CYS A 889 6.92 -3.30 5.30
CA CYS A 889 6.06 -2.11 5.24
C CYS A 889 5.63 -1.65 6.64
N LYS A 890 5.15 -2.58 7.48
CA LYS A 890 4.73 -2.32 8.87
C LYS A 890 5.88 -1.73 9.69
N ASP A 891 7.04 -2.38 9.70
CA ASP A 891 8.19 -1.99 10.51
C ASP A 891 8.81 -0.68 10.02
N THR A 892 8.87 -0.47 8.69
CA THR A 892 9.26 0.80 8.07
C THR A 892 8.40 1.95 8.60
N LYS A 893 7.08 1.81 8.55
CA LYS A 893 6.12 2.84 8.99
C LYS A 893 6.11 3.04 10.50
N ASN A 894 6.29 1.96 11.27
CA ASN A 894 6.34 2.01 12.73
C ASN A 894 7.69 2.49 13.30
N SER A 895 8.70 2.66 12.43
CA SER A 895 10.04 3.09 12.78
C SER A 895 10.03 4.41 13.55
N PRO A 896 10.89 4.57 14.57
CA PRO A 896 11.03 5.85 15.27
C PRO A 896 11.52 6.99 14.38
N GLU A 897 12.14 6.70 13.22
CA GLU A 897 12.59 7.70 12.25
C GLU A 897 11.41 8.38 11.54
N VAL A 898 10.25 7.72 11.48
CA VAL A 898 9.06 8.23 10.81
C VAL A 898 8.26 9.11 11.76
N THR A 899 8.39 10.42 11.57
CA THR A 899 7.67 11.44 12.36
C THR A 899 6.55 12.11 11.57
N SER A 900 6.66 12.09 10.23
CA SER A 900 5.65 12.64 9.31
C SER A 900 4.47 11.68 9.10
N THR A 901 3.59 11.59 10.10
CA THR A 901 2.51 10.59 10.17
C THR A 901 1.48 10.67 9.05
N VAL A 902 1.06 11.87 8.62
CA VAL A 902 0.15 12.03 7.47
C VAL A 902 0.84 11.61 6.17
N ASN A 903 2.12 11.95 6.01
CA ASN A 903 2.91 11.55 4.85
C ASN A 903 3.06 10.03 4.76
N MET A 904 3.30 9.39 5.90
CA MET A 904 3.35 7.93 6.05
C MET A 904 2.06 7.25 5.60
N ARG A 905 0.89 7.80 5.94
CA ARG A 905 -0.40 7.22 5.51
C ARG A 905 -0.62 7.21 4.01
N ASN A 906 0.04 8.11 3.29
CA ASN A 906 0.01 8.12 1.83
C ASN A 906 0.81 6.97 1.20
N PHE A 907 1.68 6.28 1.93
CA PHE A 907 2.38 5.12 1.39
C PHE A 907 1.49 3.88 1.50
N SER A 908 1.38 3.11 0.42
CA SER A 908 0.65 1.84 0.36
C SER A 908 1.54 0.76 -0.26
N LEU A 909 1.39 -0.48 0.21
CA LEU A 909 2.02 -1.64 -0.42
C LEU A 909 1.07 -2.17 -1.50
N LEU A 910 1.44 -1.97 -2.76
CA LEU A 910 0.81 -2.64 -3.90
C LEU A 910 1.51 -3.97 -4.17
N GLY A 911 0.87 -5.08 -3.86
CA GLY A 911 1.44 -6.42 -3.96
C GLY A 911 1.02 -7.32 -2.82
N ASP A 912 1.65 -8.50 -2.77
CA ASP A 912 1.37 -9.51 -1.75
C ASP A 912 2.18 -9.27 -0.46
N PRO A 913 1.52 -9.03 0.68
CA PRO A 913 2.20 -8.80 1.96
C PRO A 913 2.87 -10.06 2.53
N ALA A 914 2.49 -11.27 2.09
CA ALA A 914 3.07 -12.53 2.57
C ALA A 914 4.31 -12.96 1.77
N MET A 915 4.67 -12.24 0.71
CA MET A 915 5.83 -12.55 -0.12
C MET A 915 7.13 -12.07 0.53
N MET A 916 8.17 -12.89 0.51
CA MET A 916 9.55 -12.46 0.80
C MET A 916 10.26 -11.99 -0.48
N LEU A 917 11.20 -11.05 -0.36
CA LEU A 917 12.10 -10.76 -1.48
C LEU A 917 12.98 -11.99 -1.76
N ALA A 918 13.44 -12.11 -3.00
CA ALA A 918 14.34 -13.17 -3.45
C ALA A 918 15.78 -12.95 -2.95
N TYR A 919 15.95 -12.90 -1.63
CA TYR A 919 17.26 -12.81 -0.98
C TYR A 919 18.10 -14.04 -1.33
N PRO A 920 19.40 -13.89 -1.65
CA PRO A 920 20.30 -15.02 -1.77
C PRO A 920 20.36 -15.81 -0.44
N SER A 921 20.31 -17.13 -0.53
CA SER A 921 20.08 -17.98 0.65
C SER A 921 21.31 -18.18 1.53
N HIS A 922 22.51 -17.97 0.98
CA HIS A 922 23.79 -18.28 1.61
C HIS A 922 24.89 -17.25 1.26
N LYS A 923 26.07 -17.41 1.88
CA LYS A 923 27.19 -16.46 1.76
C LYS A 923 28.38 -17.03 1.01
N VAL A 924 29.08 -16.15 0.30
CA VAL A 924 30.36 -16.43 -0.37
C VAL A 924 31.49 -15.86 0.48
N PHE A 925 32.43 -16.73 0.86
CA PHE A 925 33.60 -16.39 1.67
C PHE A 925 34.88 -16.47 0.85
N PHE A 926 35.75 -15.47 0.98
CA PHE A 926 37.04 -15.42 0.31
C PHE A 926 38.16 -15.92 1.23
N THR A 927 38.95 -16.90 0.76
CA THR A 927 40.07 -17.48 1.54
C THR A 927 41.43 -16.98 1.06
N GLU A 928 41.55 -16.67 -0.23
CA GLU A 928 42.78 -16.18 -0.84
C GLU A 928 42.46 -15.03 -1.79
N VAL A 929 42.83 -13.82 -1.39
CA VAL A 929 42.80 -12.60 -2.22
C VAL A 929 44.18 -11.94 -2.08
N PRO A 930 44.89 -11.61 -3.17
CA PRO A 930 46.18 -10.93 -3.05
C PRO A 930 46.05 -9.56 -2.40
N ASP A 931 46.94 -9.23 -1.45
CA ASP A 931 46.98 -7.92 -0.77
C ASP A 931 47.02 -6.73 -1.75
N THR A 932 47.68 -6.90 -2.89
CA THR A 932 47.78 -5.88 -3.94
C THR A 932 47.72 -6.52 -5.32
N ILE A 933 46.76 -6.05 -6.12
CA ILE A 933 46.53 -6.42 -7.50
C ILE A 933 47.07 -5.31 -8.40
N LYS A 934 48.04 -5.61 -9.26
CA LYS A 934 48.64 -4.62 -10.17
C LYS A 934 48.24 -4.90 -11.61
N SER A 935 48.32 -3.87 -12.44
CA SER A 935 48.12 -4.01 -13.88
C SER A 935 49.03 -5.09 -14.47
N LEU A 936 48.48 -5.95 -15.34
CA LEU A 936 49.14 -7.09 -16.00
C LEU A 936 49.55 -8.26 -15.09
N ASP A 937 49.13 -8.27 -13.83
CA ASP A 937 49.28 -9.46 -12.98
C ASP A 937 48.28 -10.55 -13.38
N LEU A 938 48.72 -11.82 -13.34
CA LEU A 938 47.82 -12.97 -13.28
C LEU A 938 47.38 -13.17 -11.83
N VAL A 939 46.12 -12.84 -11.55
CA VAL A 939 45.51 -12.91 -10.23
C VAL A 939 44.84 -14.27 -10.06
N THR A 940 44.94 -14.85 -8.87
CA THR A 940 44.17 -16.03 -8.45
C THR A 940 43.36 -15.66 -7.22
N ILE A 941 42.07 -15.95 -7.24
CA ILE A 941 41.15 -15.75 -6.11
C ILE A 941 40.52 -17.10 -5.77
N SER A 942 40.52 -17.45 -4.49
CA SER A 942 39.95 -18.71 -3.98
C SER A 942 39.02 -18.43 -2.80
N GLY A 943 37.98 -19.24 -2.67
CA GLY A 943 37.00 -19.12 -1.60
C GLY A 943 36.06 -20.31 -1.51
N PHE A 944 35.01 -20.18 -0.72
CA PHE A 944 33.98 -21.19 -0.59
C PHE A 944 32.59 -20.58 -0.39
N VAL A 945 31.55 -21.34 -0.71
CA VAL A 945 30.15 -21.05 -0.36
C VAL A 945 29.86 -21.66 1.00
N GLY A 946 29.32 -20.87 1.93
CA GLY A 946 29.06 -21.28 3.30
C GLY A 946 27.71 -20.83 3.83
N ASP A 947 27.30 -21.44 4.94
CA ASP A 947 26.11 -21.05 5.69
C ASP A 947 26.33 -19.76 6.50
N GLU A 948 25.30 -19.33 7.24
CA GLU A 948 25.35 -18.16 8.13
C GLU A 948 26.41 -18.26 9.24
N ASN A 949 26.86 -19.46 9.60
CA ASN A 949 27.90 -19.68 10.60
C ASN A 949 29.32 -19.68 9.99
N GLY A 950 29.44 -19.57 8.66
CA GLY A 950 30.69 -19.68 7.93
C GLY A 950 31.20 -21.12 7.78
N GLU A 951 30.33 -22.11 7.90
CA GLU A 951 30.65 -23.51 7.59
C GLU A 951 30.49 -23.77 6.08
N VAL A 952 31.44 -24.50 5.48
CA VAL A 952 31.45 -24.80 4.05
C VAL A 952 30.25 -25.69 3.67
N LEU A 953 29.54 -25.33 2.61
CA LEU A 953 28.47 -26.15 2.04
C LEU A 953 29.06 -27.21 1.10
N GLU A 954 29.52 -28.35 1.65
CA GLU A 954 30.17 -29.43 0.89
C GLU A 954 29.29 -30.04 -0.24
N ASP A 955 27.97 -29.87 -0.18
CA ASP A 955 27.04 -30.38 -1.20
C ASP A 955 26.78 -29.35 -2.33
N PHE A 956 27.30 -28.13 -2.23
CA PHE A 956 27.13 -27.09 -3.25
C PHE A 956 28.04 -27.37 -4.46
N ASN A 957 27.43 -27.76 -5.59
CA ASN A 957 28.14 -28.15 -6.81
C ASN A 957 27.48 -27.46 -8.01
N GLY A 958 27.98 -26.27 -8.34
CA GLY A 958 27.34 -25.38 -9.30
C GLY A 958 28.31 -24.36 -9.88
N PHE A 959 27.85 -23.13 -10.02
CA PHE A 959 28.61 -22.05 -10.67
C PHE A 959 28.73 -20.83 -9.78
N ILE A 960 29.81 -20.09 -9.94
CA ILE A 960 30.02 -18.76 -9.37
C ILE A 960 30.30 -17.75 -10.49
N TYR A 961 29.72 -16.57 -10.34
CA TYR A 961 29.76 -15.45 -11.28
C TYR A 961 30.59 -14.30 -10.66
N PRO A 962 31.93 -14.38 -10.69
CA PRO A 962 32.77 -13.32 -10.13
C PRO A 962 32.77 -12.06 -10.99
N LYS A 963 32.61 -10.91 -10.32
CA LYS A 963 32.77 -9.58 -10.88
C LYS A 963 33.80 -8.82 -10.05
N VAL A 964 34.91 -8.45 -10.70
CA VAL A 964 35.98 -7.68 -10.06
C VAL A 964 35.96 -6.26 -10.62
N PHE A 965 35.87 -5.29 -9.72
CA PHE A 965 35.88 -3.88 -10.01
C PHE A 965 37.24 -3.27 -9.69
N ASP A 966 37.66 -2.28 -10.48
CA ASP A 966 38.71 -1.35 -10.08
C ASP A 966 38.24 -0.51 -8.87
N LYS A 967 39.03 0.48 -8.50
CA LYS A 967 38.72 1.48 -7.49
C LYS A 967 37.39 2.18 -7.77
N ARG A 968 36.75 2.57 -6.67
CA ARG A 968 35.55 3.40 -6.64
C ARG A 968 35.76 4.67 -7.49
N SER A 969 34.82 4.93 -8.40
CA SER A 969 34.85 6.10 -9.29
C SER A 969 34.14 7.28 -8.63
N TYR A 970 34.70 8.47 -8.75
CA TYR A 970 34.08 9.73 -8.33
C TYR A 970 33.52 10.44 -9.56
N LEU A 971 32.21 10.68 -9.55
CA LEU A 971 31.46 11.27 -10.65
C LEU A 971 30.91 12.62 -10.24
N ASN A 972 30.73 13.50 -11.22
CA ASN A 972 30.06 14.78 -11.04
C ASN A 972 28.90 14.84 -12.04
N THR A 973 27.76 15.35 -11.59
CA THR A 973 26.65 15.70 -12.49
C THR A 973 27.02 16.90 -13.38
N LEU A 974 26.24 17.14 -14.42
CA LEU A 974 26.48 18.18 -15.41
C LEU A 974 25.91 19.54 -15.01
N ASP A 975 25.04 19.60 -13.98
CA ASP A 975 24.34 20.83 -13.56
C ASP A 975 23.61 21.44 -14.76
N ASN A 976 22.79 20.63 -15.43
CA ASN A 976 22.17 20.97 -16.73
C ASN A 976 21.37 22.28 -16.66
N ASP A 977 20.76 22.58 -15.51
CA ASP A 977 19.95 23.79 -15.26
C ASP A 977 20.73 24.98 -14.66
N GLU A 978 22.02 24.83 -14.35
CA GLU A 978 22.89 25.84 -13.73
C GLU A 978 22.34 26.41 -12.39
N VAL A 979 21.68 25.60 -11.57
CA VAL A 979 20.96 26.05 -10.35
C VAL A 979 21.76 25.83 -9.07
N ALA A 980 22.17 24.59 -8.78
CA ALA A 980 22.73 24.19 -7.49
C ALA A 980 24.24 23.88 -7.55
N GLY A 981 24.82 23.77 -8.75
CA GLY A 981 26.19 23.32 -8.96
C GLY A 981 26.28 21.80 -9.05
N SER A 982 27.36 21.29 -9.66
CA SER A 982 27.54 19.85 -9.86
C SER A 982 27.49 19.05 -8.55
N PHE A 983 26.71 17.97 -8.53
CA PHE A 983 26.67 17.00 -7.44
C PHE A 983 27.75 15.95 -7.61
N SER A 984 28.53 15.68 -6.56
CA SER A 984 29.56 14.65 -6.57
C SER A 984 29.09 13.38 -5.86
N TYR A 985 29.22 12.23 -6.51
CA TYR A 985 28.87 10.93 -5.94
C TYR A 985 29.91 9.87 -6.32
N SER A 986 29.79 8.69 -5.72
CA SER A 986 30.73 7.60 -5.99
C SER A 986 30.05 6.23 -6.09
N MET A 987 30.60 5.38 -6.97
CA MET A 987 30.17 4.00 -7.15
C MET A 987 31.26 3.13 -7.78
N PHE A 988 31.12 1.81 -7.67
CA PHE A 988 31.92 0.84 -8.44
C PHE A 988 31.29 0.63 -9.81
N ARG A 989 31.91 1.16 -10.86
CA ARG A 989 31.42 1.03 -12.24
C ARG A 989 32.40 0.33 -13.20
N ASN A 990 33.69 0.32 -12.87
CA ASN A 990 34.73 -0.14 -13.78
C ASN A 990 35.02 -1.62 -13.54
N VAL A 991 34.42 -2.49 -14.34
CA VAL A 991 34.64 -3.94 -14.24
C VAL A 991 35.94 -4.33 -14.94
N ILE A 992 36.91 -4.82 -14.18
CA ILE A 992 38.21 -5.30 -14.67
C ILE A 992 38.19 -6.80 -15.01
N HIS A 993 37.23 -7.54 -14.46
CA HIS A 993 36.98 -8.93 -14.80
C HIS A 993 35.52 -9.30 -14.54
N LYS A 994 34.90 -10.02 -15.48
CA LYS A 994 33.62 -10.70 -15.31
C LYS A 994 33.79 -12.12 -15.82
N GLY A 995 33.57 -13.11 -14.95
CA GLY A 995 33.87 -14.50 -15.25
C GLY A 995 32.75 -15.46 -14.85
N LEU A 996 32.96 -16.73 -15.20
CA LEU A 996 32.15 -17.87 -14.79
C LEU A 996 33.10 -18.98 -14.34
N SER A 997 32.97 -19.46 -13.10
CA SER A 997 33.79 -20.53 -12.56
C SER A 997 32.93 -21.63 -11.95
N SER A 998 33.46 -22.86 -11.96
CA SER A 998 32.87 -24.00 -11.26
C SER A 998 33.05 -23.90 -9.74
N VAL A 999 32.05 -24.38 -9.02
CA VAL A 999 32.10 -24.60 -7.57
C VAL A 999 32.00 -26.10 -7.34
N GLU A 1000 33.01 -26.70 -6.70
CA GLU A 1000 33.06 -28.13 -6.40
C GLU A 1000 33.17 -28.35 -4.89
N ASN A 1001 32.24 -29.10 -4.32
CA ASN A 1001 32.12 -29.32 -2.88
C ASN A 1001 32.16 -28.02 -2.05
N GLY A 1002 31.47 -26.98 -2.54
CA GLY A 1002 31.44 -25.66 -1.94
C GLY A 1002 32.68 -24.80 -2.15
N GLU A 1003 33.79 -25.33 -2.70
CA GLU A 1003 35.02 -24.56 -2.95
C GLU A 1003 35.08 -24.04 -4.39
N PHE A 1004 35.64 -22.85 -4.58
CA PHE A 1004 35.86 -22.26 -5.90
C PHE A 1004 37.23 -21.62 -6.02
N THR A 1005 37.72 -21.53 -7.25
CA THR A 1005 38.92 -20.77 -7.61
C THR A 1005 38.73 -20.20 -9.00
N PHE A 1006 39.14 -18.95 -9.21
CA PHE A 1006 39.17 -18.36 -10.54
C PHE A 1006 40.42 -17.50 -10.73
N GLN A 1007 40.79 -17.31 -11.99
CA GLN A 1007 41.97 -16.55 -12.38
C GLN A 1007 41.63 -15.56 -13.46
N PHE A 1008 42.30 -14.42 -13.45
CA PHE A 1008 42.20 -13.41 -14.50
C PHE A 1008 43.47 -12.60 -14.60
N VAL A 1009 43.70 -12.00 -15.77
CA VAL A 1009 44.80 -11.04 -15.96
C VAL A 1009 44.24 -9.63 -15.81
N VAL A 1010 44.91 -8.81 -15.00
CA VAL A 1010 44.47 -7.43 -14.75
C VAL A 1010 44.74 -6.58 -15.99
N PRO A 1011 43.75 -5.87 -16.53
CA PRO A 1011 43.93 -5.03 -17.71
C PRO A 1011 44.99 -3.93 -17.53
N ARG A 1012 45.60 -3.53 -18.65
CA ARG A 1012 46.56 -2.43 -18.71
C ARG A 1012 45.93 -1.08 -18.38
N ASP A 1013 44.63 -0.95 -18.62
CA ASP A 1013 43.89 0.31 -18.57
C ASP A 1013 43.25 0.61 -17.22
N ILE A 1014 43.63 -0.11 -16.15
CA ILE A 1014 43.23 0.25 -14.78
C ILE A 1014 43.79 1.61 -14.37
N ASP A 1015 43.20 2.23 -13.35
CA ASP A 1015 43.83 3.36 -12.67
C ASP A 1015 45.07 2.88 -11.88
N TYR A 1016 46.23 3.42 -12.23
CA TYR A 1016 47.52 3.12 -11.59
C TYR A 1016 47.65 3.70 -10.18
N SER A 1017 46.75 4.59 -9.75
CA SER A 1017 46.66 5.02 -8.37
C SER A 1017 46.39 3.82 -7.44
N TYR A 1018 46.84 3.88 -6.19
CA TYR A 1018 46.57 2.81 -5.22
C TYR A 1018 45.30 3.14 -4.43
N GLY A 1019 44.42 2.16 -4.30
CA GLY A 1019 43.15 2.26 -3.56
C GLY A 1019 42.42 0.93 -3.54
N ASN A 1020 41.35 0.85 -2.74
CA ASN A 1020 40.58 -0.39 -2.58
C ASN A 1020 39.81 -0.75 -3.85
N GLY A 1021 39.94 -2.00 -4.29
CA GLY A 1021 39.08 -2.60 -5.30
C GLY A 1021 37.89 -3.30 -4.66
N ARG A 1022 37.02 -3.90 -5.48
CA ARG A 1022 35.90 -4.71 -5.01
C ARG A 1022 35.77 -5.99 -5.80
N ILE A 1023 35.54 -7.11 -5.13
CA ILE A 1023 35.08 -8.36 -5.74
C ILE A 1023 33.64 -8.57 -5.27
N SER A 1024 32.74 -8.88 -6.20
CA SER A 1024 31.34 -9.23 -5.94
C SER A 1024 31.04 -10.55 -6.65
N CYS A 1025 30.43 -11.48 -5.93
CA CYS A 1025 30.13 -12.82 -6.42
C CYS A 1025 28.67 -13.19 -6.16
N TYR A 1026 28.04 -13.79 -7.16
CA TYR A 1026 26.80 -14.56 -7.01
C TYR A 1026 27.11 -16.02 -7.35
N ALA A 1027 26.55 -16.98 -6.62
CA ALA A 1027 26.74 -18.40 -6.88
C ALA A 1027 25.39 -19.12 -6.93
N LEU A 1028 25.30 -20.18 -7.74
CA LEU A 1028 24.08 -20.96 -7.94
C LEU A 1028 24.40 -22.45 -8.07
N SER A 1029 23.66 -23.29 -7.34
CA SER A 1029 23.70 -24.75 -7.41
C SER A 1029 22.27 -25.31 -7.34
N GLY A 1030 21.64 -25.56 -8.50
CA GLY A 1030 20.23 -25.94 -8.56
C GLY A 1030 19.32 -24.78 -8.17
N GLU A 1031 18.58 -24.92 -7.07
CA GLU A 1031 17.69 -23.88 -6.50
C GLU A 1031 18.29 -23.21 -5.25
N ILE A 1032 19.58 -23.44 -4.99
CA ILE A 1032 20.29 -22.85 -3.86
C ILE A 1032 21.28 -21.83 -4.40
N ASP A 1033 21.16 -20.58 -3.95
CA ASP A 1033 22.04 -19.48 -4.32
C ASP A 1033 22.80 -18.89 -3.14
N ALA A 1034 23.86 -18.16 -3.46
CA ALA A 1034 24.68 -17.45 -2.48
C ALA A 1034 25.24 -16.16 -3.07
N HIS A 1035 25.62 -15.23 -2.20
CA HIS A 1035 26.31 -14.02 -2.61
C HIS A 1035 27.39 -13.59 -1.60
N GLY A 1036 28.29 -12.72 -2.03
CA GLY A 1036 29.27 -12.13 -1.13
C GLY A 1036 30.22 -11.19 -1.85
N ALA A 1037 30.84 -10.30 -1.08
CA ALA A 1037 31.78 -9.33 -1.60
C ALA A 1037 33.03 -9.20 -0.73
N SER A 1038 34.08 -8.62 -1.29
CA SER A 1038 35.30 -8.24 -0.55
C SER A 1038 35.88 -6.96 -1.12
N GLU A 1039 36.26 -6.04 -0.22
CA GLU A 1039 36.98 -4.79 -0.55
C GLU A 1039 38.36 -4.72 0.14
N ASP A 1040 38.80 -5.84 0.74
CA ASP A 1040 39.99 -5.96 1.60
C ASP A 1040 41.30 -6.12 0.82
N PHE A 1041 41.40 -5.50 -0.35
CA PHE A 1041 42.60 -5.57 -1.19
C PHE A 1041 42.81 -4.26 -1.95
N ILE A 1042 44.07 -4.01 -2.33
CA ILE A 1042 44.45 -2.79 -3.05
C ILE A 1042 44.61 -3.10 -4.53
N ILE A 1043 44.06 -2.25 -5.40
CA ILE A 1043 44.39 -2.23 -6.83
C ILE A 1043 45.28 -1.03 -7.12
N GLY A 1044 46.35 -1.21 -7.90
CA GLY A 1044 47.17 -0.09 -8.39
C GLY A 1044 48.57 -0.48 -8.81
N GLY A 1045 49.27 0.44 -9.48
CA GLY A 1045 50.61 0.19 -10.01
C GLY A 1045 50.66 -0.80 -11.17
N THR A 1046 51.86 -1.28 -11.50
CA THR A 1046 52.14 -2.16 -12.64
C THR A 1046 52.92 -3.37 -12.18
N SER A 1047 52.64 -4.54 -12.76
CA SER A 1047 53.38 -5.76 -12.49
C SER A 1047 54.88 -5.60 -12.72
N ASP A 1048 55.68 -6.21 -11.85
CA ASP A 1048 57.14 -6.29 -12.00
C ASP A 1048 57.55 -7.46 -12.93
N SER A 1049 56.59 -8.27 -13.39
CA SER A 1049 56.82 -9.51 -14.15
C SER A 1049 55.73 -9.75 -15.21
N VAL A 1050 55.74 -8.92 -16.26
CA VAL A 1050 54.81 -9.01 -17.40
C VAL A 1050 55.29 -10.04 -18.43
N VAL A 1051 54.39 -10.90 -18.89
CA VAL A 1051 54.58 -11.73 -20.10
C VAL A 1051 54.11 -10.90 -21.30
N PRO A 1052 54.99 -10.50 -22.24
CA PRO A 1052 54.58 -9.66 -23.36
C PRO A 1052 53.66 -10.40 -24.32
N ASP A 1053 52.60 -9.72 -24.76
CA ASP A 1053 51.72 -10.13 -25.85
C ASP A 1053 51.64 -9.01 -26.88
N ASP A 1054 51.89 -9.35 -28.13
CA ASP A 1054 51.90 -8.42 -29.27
C ASP A 1054 50.87 -8.84 -30.36
N GLU A 1055 50.08 -9.89 -30.11
CA GLU A 1055 49.01 -10.35 -31.00
C GLU A 1055 47.66 -9.79 -30.51
N GLY A 1056 46.73 -9.50 -31.42
CA GLY A 1056 45.38 -9.07 -31.04
C GLY A 1056 44.41 -10.25 -30.88
N PRO A 1057 43.23 -10.04 -30.27
CA PRO A 1057 42.24 -11.09 -30.08
C PRO A 1057 41.80 -11.77 -31.39
N ASP A 1058 41.51 -13.06 -31.33
CA ASP A 1058 40.74 -13.76 -32.35
C ASP A 1058 39.26 -13.43 -32.14
N VAL A 1059 38.56 -12.98 -33.18
CA VAL A 1059 37.17 -12.48 -33.10
C VAL A 1059 36.36 -13.10 -34.23
N ASP A 1060 35.35 -13.88 -33.86
CA ASP A 1060 34.34 -14.40 -34.77
C ASP A 1060 33.00 -13.71 -34.51
N LEU A 1061 32.55 -12.86 -35.44
CA LEU A 1061 31.30 -12.10 -35.35
C LEU A 1061 30.16 -12.73 -36.16
N TYR A 1062 29.03 -12.95 -35.49
CA TYR A 1062 27.81 -13.52 -36.03
C TYR A 1062 26.58 -12.68 -35.64
N MET A 1063 25.45 -12.99 -36.27
CA MET A 1063 24.13 -12.52 -35.83
C MET A 1063 23.34 -13.71 -35.28
N ASN A 1064 22.67 -13.54 -34.15
CA ASN A 1064 21.88 -14.53 -33.41
C ASN A 1064 22.69 -15.71 -32.85
N ASP A 1065 23.37 -16.49 -33.69
CA ASP A 1065 24.13 -17.68 -33.30
C ASP A 1065 25.31 -17.99 -34.24
N GLU A 1066 26.10 -19.03 -33.92
CA GLU A 1066 27.24 -19.49 -34.73
C GLU A 1066 26.85 -20.08 -36.12
N LEU A 1067 25.56 -20.30 -36.39
CA LEU A 1067 25.08 -20.85 -37.67
C LEU A 1067 24.87 -19.76 -38.74
N PHE A 1068 24.87 -18.50 -38.32
CA PHE A 1068 24.72 -17.35 -39.21
C PHE A 1068 25.84 -17.28 -40.24
N GLU A 1069 25.46 -17.09 -41.50
CA GLU A 1069 26.39 -16.80 -42.58
C GLU A 1069 26.34 -15.33 -42.96
N ARG A 1070 27.52 -14.73 -43.15
CA ARG A 1070 27.69 -13.34 -43.60
C ARG A 1070 26.86 -13.05 -44.86
N GLY A 1071 26.03 -12.02 -44.80
CA GLY A 1071 25.04 -11.63 -45.80
C GLY A 1071 23.67 -12.28 -45.62
N GLY A 1072 23.49 -13.06 -44.54
CA GLY A 1072 22.24 -13.73 -44.18
C GLY A 1072 21.12 -12.77 -43.79
N ILE A 1073 19.90 -13.31 -43.71
CA ILE A 1073 18.72 -12.56 -43.27
C ILE A 1073 18.63 -12.59 -41.74
N THR A 1074 18.08 -11.54 -41.14
CA THR A 1074 17.66 -11.48 -39.73
C THR A 1074 16.28 -10.80 -39.61
N SER A 1075 15.68 -10.85 -38.41
CA SER A 1075 14.57 -9.97 -38.02
C SER A 1075 15.02 -8.52 -37.78
N ASP A 1076 14.05 -7.67 -37.43
CA ASP A 1076 14.21 -6.28 -36.95
C ASP A 1076 14.81 -6.18 -35.53
N ASP A 1077 14.77 -7.26 -34.75
CA ASP A 1077 15.33 -7.33 -33.39
C ASP A 1077 16.42 -8.43 -33.24
N PRO A 1078 17.53 -8.39 -34.00
CA PRO A 1078 18.52 -9.46 -33.96
C PRO A 1078 19.50 -9.29 -32.79
N TRP A 1079 20.17 -10.38 -32.43
CA TRP A 1079 21.27 -10.34 -31.49
C TRP A 1079 22.61 -10.24 -32.23
N LEU A 1080 23.48 -9.35 -31.78
CA LEU A 1080 24.91 -9.51 -32.00
C LEU A 1080 25.39 -10.71 -31.19
N TYR A 1081 26.08 -11.65 -31.83
CA TYR A 1081 26.72 -12.78 -31.16
C TYR A 1081 28.18 -12.88 -31.62
N ALA A 1082 29.13 -12.71 -30.71
CA ALA A 1082 30.54 -12.84 -31.06
C ALA A 1082 31.29 -13.73 -30.08
N ARG A 1083 32.22 -14.52 -30.60
CA ARG A 1083 33.17 -15.30 -29.81
C ARG A 1083 34.55 -14.70 -29.94
N VAL A 1084 35.21 -14.56 -28.80
CA VAL A 1084 36.50 -13.92 -28.72
C VAL A 1084 37.48 -14.78 -27.93
N PHE A 1085 38.73 -14.82 -28.38
CA PHE A 1085 39.81 -15.54 -27.70
C PHE A 1085 41.10 -14.72 -27.74
N ASP A 1086 41.79 -14.64 -26.60
CA ASP A 1086 43.12 -14.06 -26.48
C ASP A 1086 43.91 -14.75 -25.37
N GLU A 1087 45.23 -14.94 -25.53
CA GLU A 1087 46.06 -15.66 -24.55
C GLU A 1087 46.29 -14.84 -23.27
N SER A 1088 46.34 -13.51 -23.39
CA SER A 1088 46.39 -12.57 -22.27
C SER A 1088 45.02 -12.27 -21.69
N GLY A 1089 43.96 -12.50 -22.46
CA GLY A 1089 42.56 -12.29 -22.08
C GLY A 1089 41.99 -10.99 -22.66
N ILE A 1090 40.67 -10.84 -22.54
CA ILE A 1090 39.94 -9.73 -23.17
C ILE A 1090 39.83 -8.55 -22.22
N ASN A 1091 40.07 -7.34 -22.72
CA ASN A 1091 39.91 -6.12 -21.95
C ASN A 1091 38.44 -5.71 -21.87
N THR A 1092 37.90 -5.77 -20.65
CA THR A 1092 36.52 -5.33 -20.36
C THR A 1092 36.47 -3.94 -19.73
N VAL A 1093 37.60 -3.26 -19.54
CA VAL A 1093 37.68 -1.96 -18.85
C VAL A 1093 37.30 -0.83 -19.80
N GLY A 1094 36.11 -0.26 -19.63
CA GLY A 1094 35.58 0.87 -20.42
C GLY A 1094 36.16 2.25 -20.05
N ASN A 1095 37.32 2.30 -19.38
CA ASN A 1095 37.97 3.56 -18.97
C ASN A 1095 39.20 3.92 -19.83
N GLY A 1096 39.71 2.99 -20.64
CA GLY A 1096 40.82 3.26 -21.54
C GLY A 1096 40.36 4.18 -22.66
N ILE A 1097 40.95 5.37 -22.80
CA ILE A 1097 40.63 6.28 -23.92
C ILE A 1097 40.85 5.54 -25.24
N GLY A 1098 39.76 5.14 -25.90
CA GLY A 1098 39.76 4.50 -27.21
C GLY A 1098 39.93 2.97 -27.21
N HIS A 1099 39.88 2.29 -26.06
CA HIS A 1099 40.04 0.83 -25.95
C HIS A 1099 38.76 0.07 -25.58
N ASP A 1100 37.59 0.66 -25.82
CA ASP A 1100 36.30 0.00 -25.57
C ASP A 1100 36.05 -1.18 -26.51
N LEU A 1101 35.42 -2.23 -25.97
CA LEU A 1101 34.80 -3.29 -26.76
C LEU A 1101 33.52 -2.68 -27.34
N LYS A 1102 33.47 -2.49 -28.65
CA LYS A 1102 32.39 -1.72 -29.28
C LYS A 1102 31.96 -2.24 -30.62
N ALA A 1103 30.68 -2.04 -30.93
CA ALA A 1103 30.11 -2.28 -32.24
C ALA A 1103 29.75 -0.97 -32.95
N VAL A 1104 29.94 -0.94 -34.26
CA VAL A 1104 29.53 0.15 -35.15
C VAL A 1104 28.57 -0.44 -36.18
N LEU A 1105 27.33 0.06 -36.18
CA LEU A 1105 26.32 -0.29 -37.16
C LEU A 1105 26.31 0.78 -38.27
N ASP A 1106 26.29 0.35 -39.52
CA ASP A 1106 26.16 1.17 -40.74
C ASP A 1106 27.12 2.36 -40.90
N GLY A 1107 28.29 2.27 -40.25
CA GLY A 1107 29.32 3.30 -40.32
C GLY A 1107 29.05 4.52 -39.44
N GLU A 1108 28.13 4.44 -38.49
CA GLU A 1108 27.87 5.47 -37.48
C GLU A 1108 28.96 5.49 -36.39
N TYR A 1109 30.18 5.86 -36.78
CA TYR A 1109 31.34 5.87 -35.89
C TYR A 1109 31.26 6.92 -34.77
N ASP A 1110 30.41 7.94 -34.94
CA ASP A 1110 30.19 9.00 -33.97
C ASP A 1110 29.26 8.54 -32.82
N SER A 1111 28.54 7.42 -33.00
CA SER A 1111 27.63 6.82 -32.01
C SER A 1111 27.78 5.28 -31.92
N PRO A 1112 28.95 4.76 -31.50
CA PRO A 1112 29.17 3.32 -31.39
C PRO A 1112 28.46 2.72 -30.17
N PHE A 1113 28.00 1.46 -30.29
CA PHE A 1113 27.49 0.68 -29.15
C PHE A 1113 28.66 0.21 -28.28
N ILE A 1114 28.68 0.59 -27.00
CA ILE A 1114 29.68 0.14 -26.03
C ILE A 1114 29.23 -1.18 -25.40
N LEU A 1115 30.02 -2.23 -25.59
CA LEU A 1115 29.64 -3.62 -25.32
C LEU A 1115 30.42 -4.28 -24.18
N ASN A 1116 31.27 -3.53 -23.47
CA ASN A 1116 32.08 -4.04 -22.37
C ASN A 1116 31.28 -4.83 -21.31
N SER A 1117 30.06 -4.38 -20.96
CA SER A 1117 29.20 -5.06 -19.99
C SER A 1117 28.52 -6.33 -20.53
N TYR A 1118 28.55 -6.54 -21.84
CA TYR A 1118 27.92 -7.66 -22.55
C TYR A 1118 28.89 -8.81 -22.86
N PHE A 1119 30.18 -8.65 -22.53
CA PHE A 1119 31.14 -9.73 -22.53
C PHE A 1119 31.04 -10.57 -21.26
N SER A 1120 31.10 -11.89 -21.42
CA SER A 1120 31.29 -12.84 -20.32
C SER A 1120 32.36 -13.86 -20.71
N ALA A 1121 33.28 -14.15 -19.79
CA ALA A 1121 34.27 -15.21 -20.01
C ALA A 1121 33.61 -16.60 -20.00
N ASP A 1122 34.22 -17.55 -20.72
CA ASP A 1122 33.80 -18.96 -20.73
C ASP A 1122 34.13 -19.64 -19.38
N LEU A 1123 33.49 -20.77 -19.11
CA LEU A 1123 33.66 -21.54 -17.87
C LEU A 1123 35.14 -21.85 -17.57
N ASP A 1124 35.56 -21.53 -16.34
CA ASP A 1124 36.90 -21.80 -15.78
C ASP A 1124 38.07 -21.17 -16.56
N THR A 1125 37.83 -20.11 -17.36
CA THR A 1125 38.87 -19.44 -18.13
C THR A 1125 38.65 -17.94 -18.27
N TYR A 1126 39.74 -17.18 -18.36
CA TYR A 1126 39.71 -15.74 -18.68
C TYR A 1126 40.09 -15.43 -20.14
N LYS A 1127 40.48 -16.47 -20.90
CA LYS A 1127 41.08 -16.33 -22.24
C LYS A 1127 40.07 -16.27 -23.36
N SER A 1128 38.91 -16.90 -23.19
CA SER A 1128 37.82 -16.87 -24.15
C SER A 1128 36.54 -16.38 -23.51
N GLY A 1129 35.63 -15.88 -24.33
CA GLY A 1129 34.29 -15.52 -23.90
C GLY A 1129 33.38 -15.19 -25.06
N THR A 1130 32.18 -14.77 -24.70
CA THR A 1130 31.11 -14.44 -25.63
C THR A 1130 30.63 -13.01 -25.39
N VAL A 1131 30.37 -12.28 -26.47
CA VAL A 1131 29.69 -10.98 -26.47
C VAL A 1131 28.30 -11.17 -27.04
N ARG A 1132 27.26 -10.79 -26.29
CA ARG A 1132 25.86 -10.87 -26.76
C ARG A 1132 25.16 -9.53 -26.54
N PHE A 1133 24.70 -8.89 -27.61
CA PHE A 1133 24.01 -7.60 -27.52
C PHE A 1133 22.71 -7.61 -28.32
N PRO A 1134 21.55 -7.31 -27.72
CA PRO A 1134 20.29 -7.26 -28.45
C PRO A 1134 20.15 -5.92 -29.18
N PHE A 1135 19.92 -5.96 -30.49
CA PHE A 1135 19.39 -4.81 -31.22
C PHE A 1135 17.87 -4.80 -31.13
N LYS A 1136 17.28 -3.60 -31.17
CA LYS A 1136 15.83 -3.39 -31.28
C LYS A 1136 15.54 -2.45 -32.44
N ASP A 1137 14.44 -2.69 -33.14
CA ASP A 1137 13.87 -1.82 -34.18
C ASP A 1137 14.86 -1.42 -35.30
N LEU A 1138 15.65 -2.38 -35.80
CA LEU A 1138 16.52 -2.13 -36.95
C LEU A 1138 15.69 -1.84 -38.21
N GLU A 1139 16.13 -0.85 -39.01
CA GLU A 1139 15.46 -0.51 -40.27
C GLU A 1139 15.46 -1.69 -41.25
N GLU A 1140 14.44 -1.80 -42.11
CA GLU A 1140 14.42 -2.86 -43.14
C GLU A 1140 15.46 -2.55 -44.23
N GLY A 1141 16.41 -3.47 -44.47
CA GLY A 1141 17.45 -3.24 -45.48
C GLY A 1141 18.74 -4.05 -45.29
N GLU A 1142 19.77 -3.68 -46.04
CA GLU A 1142 21.13 -4.20 -45.89
C GLU A 1142 21.87 -3.40 -44.80
N HIS A 1143 22.45 -4.10 -43.83
CA HIS A 1143 23.21 -3.52 -42.73
C HIS A 1143 24.64 -4.06 -42.69
N GLN A 1144 25.56 -3.26 -42.15
CA GLN A 1144 26.93 -3.66 -41.86
C GLN A 1144 27.25 -3.44 -40.38
N LEU A 1145 27.75 -4.49 -39.73
CA LEU A 1145 28.17 -4.45 -38.34
C LEU A 1145 29.67 -4.70 -38.22
N ILE A 1146 30.35 -3.80 -37.53
CA ILE A 1146 31.79 -3.88 -37.27
C ILE A 1146 31.99 -4.01 -35.76
N LEU A 1147 32.58 -5.11 -35.30
CA LEU A 1147 32.94 -5.31 -33.90
C LEU A 1147 34.43 -5.09 -33.70
N LYS A 1148 34.79 -4.23 -32.74
CA LYS A 1148 36.18 -4.01 -32.33
C LYS A 1148 36.40 -4.48 -30.90
N VAL A 1149 37.43 -5.32 -30.70
CA VAL A 1149 37.77 -5.95 -29.42
C VAL A 1149 39.24 -5.68 -29.10
N TRP A 1150 39.54 -5.56 -27.81
CA TRP A 1150 40.89 -5.31 -27.29
C TRP A 1150 41.29 -6.40 -26.29
N ASP A 1151 42.55 -6.82 -26.30
CA ASP A 1151 43.12 -7.65 -25.25
C ASP A 1151 43.53 -6.79 -24.03
N VAL A 1152 43.86 -7.45 -22.92
CA VAL A 1152 44.30 -6.78 -21.68
C VAL A 1152 45.63 -6.01 -21.81
N GLN A 1153 46.42 -6.19 -22.88
CA GLN A 1153 47.70 -5.50 -23.13
C GLN A 1153 47.59 -4.33 -24.13
N ASN A 1154 46.39 -4.09 -24.64
CA ASN A 1154 45.98 -3.06 -25.61
C ASN A 1154 46.31 -3.37 -27.09
N ASN A 1155 46.37 -4.65 -27.46
CA ASN A 1155 46.29 -5.09 -28.84
C ASN A 1155 44.81 -5.17 -29.27
N SER A 1156 44.48 -4.83 -30.52
CA SER A 1156 43.10 -4.87 -31.01
C SER A 1156 42.93 -5.73 -32.24
N ALA A 1157 41.72 -6.26 -32.36
CA ALA A 1157 41.22 -6.90 -33.57
C ALA A 1157 39.86 -6.31 -33.94
N THR A 1158 39.47 -6.51 -35.19
CA THR A 1158 38.17 -6.09 -35.70
C THR A 1158 37.66 -7.16 -36.65
N ASP A 1159 36.41 -7.55 -36.46
CA ASP A 1159 35.69 -8.38 -37.42
C ASP A 1159 34.48 -7.62 -37.98
N THR A 1160 33.99 -8.03 -39.15
CA THR A 1160 32.90 -7.35 -39.86
C THR A 1160 31.98 -8.36 -40.51
N THR A 1161 30.69 -8.21 -40.23
CA THR A 1161 29.62 -8.99 -40.83
C THR A 1161 28.61 -8.08 -41.52
N GLU A 1162 27.96 -8.59 -42.57
CA GLU A 1162 26.82 -7.93 -43.21
C GLU A 1162 25.58 -8.81 -43.03
N PHE A 1163 24.41 -8.20 -42.95
CA PHE A 1163 23.13 -8.90 -42.80
C PHE A 1163 21.99 -8.11 -43.45
N ILE A 1164 20.86 -8.76 -43.67
CA ILE A 1164 19.66 -8.16 -44.26
C ILE A 1164 18.52 -8.26 -43.26
N VAL A 1165 18.02 -7.13 -42.78
CA VAL A 1165 16.87 -7.08 -41.90
C VAL A 1165 15.59 -7.21 -42.72
N VAL A 1166 14.72 -8.14 -42.34
CA VAL A 1166 13.39 -8.32 -42.92
C VAL A 1166 12.35 -8.33 -41.81
N ASN A 1167 11.37 -7.45 -41.90
CA ASN A 1167 10.34 -7.26 -40.89
C ASN A 1167 9.70 -8.60 -40.44
N SER A 1168 9.65 -8.82 -39.12
CA SER A 1168 9.17 -10.06 -38.50
C SER A 1168 7.68 -10.38 -38.77
N LEU A 1169 6.86 -9.40 -39.18
CA LEU A 1169 5.45 -9.62 -39.58
C LEU A 1169 5.31 -10.38 -40.91
N GLU A 1170 6.34 -10.38 -41.76
CA GLU A 1170 6.42 -11.16 -43.00
C GLU A 1170 7.28 -12.41 -42.82
N VAL A 1171 6.93 -13.54 -43.46
CA VAL A 1171 7.72 -14.78 -43.39
C VAL A 1171 8.64 -14.87 -44.61
N ALA A 1172 9.94 -14.68 -44.39
CA ALA A 1172 10.99 -14.84 -45.39
C ALA A 1172 11.67 -16.21 -45.28
N LEU A 1173 11.97 -16.83 -46.43
CA LEU A 1173 12.66 -18.12 -46.54
C LEU A 1173 13.70 -18.04 -47.65
N ASN A 1174 14.97 -18.28 -47.32
CA ASN A 1174 16.11 -18.19 -48.21
C ASN A 1174 17.08 -19.37 -48.02
N GLU A 1175 18.06 -19.52 -48.92
CA GLU A 1175 19.14 -20.52 -48.84
C GLU A 1175 18.72 -21.97 -48.53
N VAL A 1176 17.62 -22.43 -49.11
CA VAL A 1176 17.12 -23.78 -48.88
C VAL A 1176 17.99 -24.83 -49.58
N ILE A 1177 18.73 -25.60 -48.78
CA ILE A 1177 19.65 -26.63 -49.23
C ILE A 1177 19.36 -27.99 -48.59
N ALA A 1178 19.89 -29.04 -49.23
CA ALA A 1178 20.03 -30.35 -48.65
C ALA A 1178 21.51 -30.72 -48.68
N TYR A 1179 22.07 -31.25 -47.59
CA TYR A 1179 23.47 -31.64 -47.51
C TYR A 1179 23.67 -32.93 -46.69
N PRO A 1180 24.62 -33.81 -47.05
CA PRO A 1180 25.40 -33.76 -48.28
C PRO A 1180 24.53 -33.97 -49.53
N ASN A 1181 24.88 -33.32 -50.64
CA ASN A 1181 24.20 -33.47 -51.93
C ASN A 1181 25.25 -33.56 -53.05
N PRO A 1182 25.56 -34.76 -53.57
CA PRO A 1182 24.77 -35.98 -53.46
C PRO A 1182 24.82 -36.67 -52.09
N ALA A 1183 23.68 -37.19 -51.63
CA ALA A 1183 23.51 -37.95 -50.40
C ALA A 1183 23.72 -39.45 -50.60
N TYR A 1184 24.35 -40.11 -49.62
CA TYR A 1184 24.64 -41.56 -49.66
C TYR A 1184 23.83 -42.35 -48.64
N ASP A 1185 23.88 -41.91 -47.38
CA ASP A 1185 23.20 -42.57 -46.25
C ASP A 1185 22.08 -41.69 -45.67
N GLU A 1186 22.28 -40.38 -45.60
CA GLU A 1186 21.31 -39.39 -45.10
C GLU A 1186 21.49 -38.03 -45.79
N ALA A 1187 20.50 -37.15 -45.65
CA ALA A 1187 20.55 -35.75 -46.07
C ALA A 1187 19.81 -34.86 -45.07
N THR A 1188 20.48 -33.81 -44.59
CA THR A 1188 19.89 -32.78 -43.73
C THR A 1188 19.40 -31.62 -44.56
N PHE A 1189 18.18 -31.16 -44.28
CA PHE A 1189 17.57 -30.00 -44.93
C PHE A 1189 17.76 -28.75 -44.07
N ARG A 1190 18.42 -27.74 -44.66
CA ARG A 1190 18.75 -26.47 -44.00
C ARG A 1190 18.18 -25.31 -44.78
N PHE A 1191 17.75 -24.28 -44.07
CA PHE A 1191 17.28 -23.03 -44.67
C PHE A 1191 17.55 -21.83 -43.77
N SER A 1192 17.50 -20.63 -44.35
CA SER A 1192 17.56 -19.36 -43.62
C SER A 1192 16.20 -18.65 -43.62
N HIS A 1193 15.84 -17.95 -42.55
CA HIS A 1193 14.53 -17.30 -42.34
C HIS A 1193 14.63 -16.09 -41.39
N ASN A 1194 13.60 -15.25 -41.32
CA ASN A 1194 13.48 -14.09 -40.43
C ASN A 1194 12.48 -14.27 -39.26
N GLN A 1195 12.12 -15.53 -38.98
CA GLN A 1195 11.21 -15.92 -37.90
C GLN A 1195 11.97 -16.45 -36.67
N GLU A 1196 13.11 -15.85 -36.36
CA GLU A 1196 13.83 -16.11 -35.11
C GLU A 1196 12.91 -15.74 -33.95
N CYS A 1197 12.86 -16.59 -32.93
CA CYS A 1197 12.01 -16.42 -31.77
C CYS A 1197 10.50 -16.32 -31.96
N ASN A 1198 10.04 -16.66 -33.15
CA ASN A 1198 8.64 -16.83 -33.44
C ASN A 1198 8.30 -18.32 -33.59
N ALA A 1199 7.19 -18.76 -32.99
CA ALA A 1199 6.68 -20.11 -33.22
C ALA A 1199 6.12 -20.19 -34.65
N ILE A 1200 6.65 -21.10 -35.45
CA ILE A 1200 6.22 -21.34 -36.83
C ILE A 1200 6.02 -22.82 -37.10
N GLU A 1201 5.01 -23.16 -37.88
CA GLU A 1201 4.78 -24.52 -38.36
C GLU A 1201 5.64 -24.73 -39.61
N ALA A 1202 6.60 -25.66 -39.54
CA ALA A 1202 7.50 -25.99 -40.64
C ALA A 1202 7.19 -27.37 -41.21
N ARG A 1203 6.93 -27.43 -42.52
CA ARG A 1203 6.67 -28.68 -43.24
C ARG A 1203 7.65 -28.87 -44.39
N ILE A 1204 8.22 -30.06 -44.52
CA ILE A 1204 8.97 -30.50 -45.69
C ILE A 1204 8.28 -31.67 -46.39
N ASP A 1205 8.08 -31.53 -47.70
CA ASP A 1205 7.57 -32.59 -48.57
C ASP A 1205 8.64 -33.02 -49.56
N ILE A 1206 8.89 -34.33 -49.69
CA ILE A 1206 9.88 -34.92 -50.58
C ILE A 1206 9.18 -35.73 -51.68
N TYR A 1207 9.61 -35.53 -52.93
CA TYR A 1207 9.07 -36.14 -54.14
C TYR A 1207 10.19 -36.79 -54.97
N ASP A 1208 9.87 -37.85 -55.70
CA ASP A 1208 10.78 -38.44 -56.68
C ASP A 1208 10.79 -37.68 -58.02
N SER A 1209 11.70 -38.06 -58.93
CA SER A 1209 11.79 -37.46 -60.27
C SER A 1209 10.53 -37.55 -61.15
N GLU A 1210 9.56 -38.40 -60.80
CA GLU A 1210 8.27 -38.52 -61.49
C GLU A 1210 7.17 -37.70 -60.80
N GLY A 1211 7.49 -36.98 -59.72
CA GLY A 1211 6.56 -36.19 -58.92
C GLY A 1211 5.73 -37.00 -57.94
N ARG A 1212 6.10 -38.26 -57.65
CA ARG A 1212 5.41 -39.06 -56.63
C ARG A 1212 5.91 -38.67 -55.26
N PHE A 1213 4.98 -38.54 -54.31
CA PHE A 1213 5.27 -38.30 -52.91
C PHE A 1213 6.09 -39.45 -52.29
N VAL A 1214 7.11 -39.09 -51.51
CA VAL A 1214 8.06 -40.03 -50.90
C VAL A 1214 7.95 -39.98 -49.38
N SER A 1215 8.03 -38.79 -48.81
CA SER A 1215 7.96 -38.55 -47.36
C SER A 1215 7.54 -37.11 -47.07
N THR A 1216 6.98 -36.90 -45.88
CA THR A 1216 6.74 -35.57 -45.31
C THR A 1216 7.23 -35.57 -43.87
N TYR A 1217 7.68 -34.41 -43.42
CA TYR A 1217 7.99 -34.14 -42.03
C TYR A 1217 7.41 -32.78 -41.68
N GLU A 1218 6.66 -32.73 -40.59
CA GLU A 1218 5.99 -31.52 -40.09
C GLU A 1218 6.34 -31.39 -38.62
N THR A 1219 6.76 -30.19 -38.22
CA THR A 1219 7.10 -29.87 -36.85
C THR A 1219 6.73 -28.44 -36.57
N ASP A 1220 6.32 -28.16 -35.34
CA ASP A 1220 6.40 -26.81 -34.81
C ASP A 1220 7.88 -26.50 -34.61
N LEU A 1221 8.32 -25.36 -35.14
CA LEU A 1221 9.68 -24.88 -35.09
C LEU A 1221 9.71 -23.61 -34.25
N HIS A 1222 10.64 -23.58 -33.31
CA HIS A 1222 11.01 -22.40 -32.54
C HIS A 1222 12.51 -22.19 -32.72
N ALA A 1223 12.87 -21.45 -33.76
CA ALA A 1223 14.26 -21.28 -34.16
C ALA A 1223 14.91 -20.15 -33.38
N HIS A 1224 16.03 -20.45 -32.73
CA HIS A 1224 16.81 -19.49 -31.94
C HIS A 1224 17.71 -18.57 -32.79
N GLY A 1225 17.85 -18.87 -34.08
CA GLY A 1225 18.63 -18.08 -35.02
C GLY A 1225 18.11 -18.18 -36.44
N SER A 1226 18.72 -17.40 -37.34
CA SER A 1226 18.18 -17.15 -38.68
C SER A 1226 18.41 -18.29 -39.66
N ARG A 1227 19.11 -19.35 -39.23
CA ARG A 1227 19.45 -20.51 -40.05
C ARG A 1227 19.20 -21.80 -39.28
N THR A 1228 18.35 -22.66 -39.83
CA THR A 1228 17.82 -23.82 -39.13
C THR A 1228 18.04 -25.12 -39.92
N ASP A 1229 18.51 -26.16 -39.21
CA ASP A 1229 18.45 -27.56 -39.67
C ASP A 1229 17.10 -28.18 -39.30
N LEU A 1230 16.24 -28.36 -40.30
CA LEU A 1230 14.84 -28.78 -40.08
C LEU A 1230 14.71 -30.26 -39.77
N TYR A 1231 15.36 -31.08 -40.59
CA TYR A 1231 15.12 -32.52 -40.64
C TYR A 1231 16.29 -33.22 -41.32
N THR A 1232 16.82 -34.25 -40.67
CA THR A 1232 17.77 -35.20 -41.29
C THR A 1232 17.01 -36.41 -41.80
N TRP A 1233 16.95 -36.55 -43.12
CA TRP A 1233 16.26 -37.64 -43.80
C TRP A 1233 17.21 -38.81 -44.05
N ASP A 1234 16.85 -39.96 -43.49
CA ASP A 1234 17.55 -41.25 -43.62
C ASP A 1234 17.36 -41.94 -44.99
N LEU A 1235 16.88 -41.19 -45.99
CA LEU A 1235 16.62 -41.66 -47.34
C LEU A 1235 15.61 -42.83 -47.37
N THR A 1236 14.59 -42.81 -46.49
CA THR A 1236 13.47 -43.77 -46.50
C THR A 1236 12.14 -43.13 -46.93
N ASN A 1237 11.23 -43.94 -47.47
CA ASN A 1237 9.86 -43.49 -47.73
C ASN A 1237 8.97 -43.66 -46.49
N SER A 1238 7.73 -43.17 -46.55
CA SER A 1238 6.75 -43.29 -45.44
C SER A 1238 6.40 -44.73 -45.01
N ALA A 1239 6.85 -45.76 -45.74
CA ALA A 1239 6.70 -47.17 -45.36
C ALA A 1239 7.98 -47.77 -44.75
N GLY A 1240 9.00 -46.95 -44.45
CA GLY A 1240 10.29 -47.36 -43.90
C GLY A 1240 11.21 -48.08 -44.89
N ALA A 1241 10.90 -48.05 -46.19
CA ALA A 1241 11.73 -48.65 -47.23
C ALA A 1241 12.69 -47.62 -47.80
N THR A 1242 13.96 -48.01 -47.98
CA THR A 1242 14.99 -47.13 -48.51
C THR A 1242 14.71 -46.74 -49.96
N VAL A 1243 14.92 -45.47 -50.29
CA VAL A 1243 14.64 -44.91 -51.61
C VAL A 1243 15.76 -45.25 -52.61
N LYS A 1244 15.42 -45.28 -53.91
CA LYS A 1244 16.36 -45.61 -54.98
C LYS A 1244 17.34 -44.47 -55.26
N ASP A 1245 18.48 -44.79 -55.87
CA ASP A 1245 19.36 -43.79 -56.44
C ASP A 1245 18.62 -42.97 -57.52
N GLY A 1246 18.84 -41.64 -57.52
CA GLY A 1246 18.14 -40.74 -58.42
C GLY A 1246 17.98 -39.32 -57.92
N LEU A 1247 17.28 -38.51 -58.70
CA LEU A 1247 16.95 -37.12 -58.36
C LEU A 1247 15.63 -37.07 -57.58
N TYR A 1248 15.67 -36.39 -56.44
CA TYR A 1248 14.51 -36.06 -55.61
C TYR A 1248 14.33 -34.54 -55.59
N VAL A 1249 13.08 -34.10 -55.44
CA VAL A 1249 12.70 -32.71 -55.28
C VAL A 1249 12.07 -32.58 -53.90
N PHE A 1250 12.48 -31.60 -53.12
CA PHE A 1250 11.88 -31.33 -51.83
C PHE A 1250 11.34 -29.90 -51.79
N LYS A 1251 10.33 -29.68 -50.95
CA LYS A 1251 9.67 -28.40 -50.75
C LYS A 1251 9.57 -28.15 -49.25
N ILE A 1252 10.08 -27.02 -48.77
CA ILE A 1252 9.90 -26.54 -47.40
C ILE A 1252 8.85 -25.44 -47.42
N GLU A 1253 7.94 -25.47 -46.45
CA GLU A 1253 6.88 -24.49 -46.22
C GLU A 1253 6.93 -24.06 -44.76
N LEU A 1254 6.93 -22.75 -44.51
CA LEU A 1254 6.84 -22.16 -43.18
C LEU A 1254 5.52 -21.41 -43.05
N LYS A 1255 4.88 -21.53 -41.90
CA LYS A 1255 3.61 -20.88 -41.58
C LYS A 1255 3.67 -20.24 -40.19
N ALA A 1256 3.53 -18.92 -40.14
CA ALA A 1256 3.48 -18.16 -38.89
C ALA A 1256 2.11 -18.24 -38.20
N LEU A 1257 2.07 -17.91 -36.90
CA LEU A 1257 0.85 -17.89 -36.08
C LEU A 1257 -0.25 -16.97 -36.64
N ASN A 1258 0.13 -15.88 -37.30
CA ASN A 1258 -0.80 -14.95 -37.97
C ASN A 1258 -1.40 -15.51 -39.29
N GLY A 1259 -1.00 -16.72 -39.69
CA GLY A 1259 -1.50 -17.42 -40.88
C GLY A 1259 -0.72 -17.14 -42.17
N THR A 1260 0.33 -16.32 -42.11
CA THR A 1260 1.19 -16.00 -43.27
C THR A 1260 2.06 -17.21 -43.61
N THR A 1261 2.21 -17.51 -44.91
CA THR A 1261 2.95 -18.69 -45.38
C THR A 1261 3.98 -18.34 -46.43
N THR A 1262 5.13 -19.01 -46.40
CA THR A 1262 6.14 -18.97 -47.48
C THR A 1262 6.60 -20.37 -47.82
N GLN A 1263 7.06 -20.58 -49.05
CA GLN A 1263 7.48 -21.90 -49.52
C GLN A 1263 8.64 -21.80 -50.51
N TYR A 1264 9.56 -22.76 -50.41
CA TYR A 1264 10.70 -22.86 -51.32
C TYR A 1264 10.99 -24.33 -51.63
N GLY A 1265 11.36 -24.62 -52.89
CA GLY A 1265 11.66 -25.98 -53.33
C GLY A 1265 13.05 -26.10 -53.97
N SER A 1266 13.75 -27.18 -53.66
CA SER A 1266 15.09 -27.46 -54.18
C SER A 1266 15.26 -28.95 -54.51
N ARG A 1267 16.46 -29.36 -54.91
CA ARG A 1267 16.75 -30.71 -55.45
C ARG A 1267 17.81 -31.42 -54.64
N LEU A 1268 17.62 -32.72 -54.43
CA LEU A 1268 18.54 -33.62 -53.76
C LEU A 1268 18.89 -34.79 -54.70
N VAL A 1269 20.18 -35.10 -54.85
CA VAL A 1269 20.63 -36.28 -55.59
C VAL A 1269 20.99 -37.37 -54.59
N VAL A 1270 20.37 -38.54 -54.69
CA VAL A 1270 20.72 -39.71 -53.88
C VAL A 1270 21.59 -40.66 -54.71
N VAL A 1271 22.74 -41.04 -54.18
CA VAL A 1271 23.71 -41.95 -54.82
C VAL A 1271 23.93 -43.15 -53.91
N ARG A 1272 23.72 -44.35 -54.44
CA ARG A 1272 24.02 -45.60 -53.73
C ARG A 1272 25.32 -46.18 -54.30
N PRO A 1273 26.30 -46.55 -53.46
CA PRO A 1273 27.51 -47.23 -53.92
C PRO A 1273 27.25 -48.63 -54.49
#